data_AF-A0A849WI85-F1
#
_entry.id   AF-A0A849WI85-F1
#
_cell.length_a   1.000
_cell.length_b   1.000
_cell.length_c   1.000
_cell.angle_alpha   90.00
_cell.angle_beta   90.00
_cell.angle_gamma   90.00
#
_symmetry.space_group_name_H-M   'P 1'
#
loop_
_entity.id
_entity.type
_entity.pdbx_description
1 polymer ?
#
loop_
_entity_poly.entity_id
_entity_poly.type
_entity_poly.pdbx_seq_one_letter_code
_entity_poly.pdbx_strand_id
1 'polypeptide(L)'
;MKFFYLLCFFVAILNAQKNSLDETLEELQRKAAHFYSQKEYQKAEESFLKVVQIHEKNQGKNGLAMAFAYQNLAVLFLEQKKYANSKDYILKAIPLWEKFEKEQKNLHFCYDSLAYILQISHQYKEAEVYCRKCVSFYEKNPKNIFHTASYYEYFGLLLRTLGKQQESLEYILKCLEIRKKNLKDDDISLAFSYQNLGLIYMDQKGYTEAEKFFRKALAIYDLQKNENIASACNNLAMVLNYQNKIGEAQEYMQKVFQIKHIEYHPYAPVFYITLGEIFEKKGDYQLAKNCYCKALEMQKKLSKEMTPDIAKSYEKLGNLLEILGNYTEAEKYHIQALAIRKHFFDEKHPDIAISYSNLGAIYFRLGKYGLSQKYYNKALEIRRHLFHFSEIADTYINLGNLLNSLGKSNEAEFQHREAIKIWESMPEKNLSSFAYSLAHSYHSLSCSLVSQKEYQKAQEYCEKAIEIIQKQNKKDSLGYFYATLANILLLQEKDLEAEEKYQNAITIWESIDKNHPNTSLVYSNYASLLYKQGKFMQAEEYYFKALQIRKKLFPDYHSVAIYHNLTSLSLTQDKKDAAWEYSRKNWALSQKRYLLYQPLWSLPYKIANSKEHFMAPLSLTFRIAKSSQKQEWYSIAYQDWLWRRGIVSKIIQEEKKILSEYQKDIELKSLLDQYRNVLQQMHNILYLSDSEQENKWQASQFLSKECEQLQEKLSQKSNNFKFIKKIEKIAPHEIQKSLKKNWALIDFAIFHEKFRKPSLALFLITKEKIDLYFIDSWEECEATISKIQQKIFNTPKASNFAQEEQNLKPLLQNIFSHIFSPILSSLQDKDTLLLCPDGILHAFPFNIIIEPKTGRYLAEKYNFVYLTCASQILSEYKSYGNIFLGIGNPDFSLKHSQKQKILQDLQIPTEDSLKNIPNDTQKNFEYLQSNEIEFIAHNFFENPTIITGSKALESHLKKLIEQKKPSWLHIVTHGFVQRENIISAEPLLFSGMAFSGVGKKIGGDDGYLTAQEISTMDLSSLHCAVLSCCQTGLGKIYTGEGLFGFKWALEHAGVHYQILTLWNIPDQKSLELLRYFYENCWNMPVWEAINNAQRQYIQHSLYKDGHSHPYFWASFICNGKPDERIEKPSARIPDKKNILIIREYHEASSIVFLEYEKNALEKNSFSSDISFPCPESGFLKAQARQKTFIMLFSLKNNKPVLQKKFFLNKDQSTILFSFPIPREQTHILLLSEEECTAEDWLKENLHRGYVFEENKAYPYFWIRNQN
;
A
#
# COMPACT_ATOMS: atom_id res chain seq x y z
N MET A 1 5.21 72.49 77.17
CA MET A 1 4.96 71.36 78.10
C MET A 1 3.70 70.53 77.79
N LYS A 2 2.54 71.10 77.42
CA LYS A 2 1.35 70.28 77.03
C LYS A 2 1.53 69.40 75.78
N PHE A 3 2.44 69.77 74.85
CA PHE A 3 2.76 68.96 73.66
C PHE A 3 3.68 67.76 73.96
N PHE A 4 4.50 67.84 75.01
CA PHE A 4 5.42 66.77 75.42
C PHE A 4 4.69 65.66 76.17
N TYR A 5 3.68 66.01 76.99
CA TYR A 5 2.80 65.04 77.64
C TYR A 5 1.89 64.30 76.64
N LEU A 6 1.44 64.95 75.56
CA LEU A 6 0.67 64.26 74.49
C LEU A 6 1.54 63.30 73.68
N LEU A 7 2.81 63.63 73.43
CA LEU A 7 3.75 62.75 72.71
C LEU A 7 4.16 61.54 73.56
N CYS A 8 4.39 61.71 74.86
CA CYS A 8 4.65 60.60 75.78
C CYS A 8 3.42 59.72 76.00
N PHE A 9 2.20 60.27 75.95
CA PHE A 9 0.95 59.50 76.01
C PHE A 9 0.70 58.75 74.69
N PHE A 10 1.02 59.33 73.53
CA PHE A 10 0.95 58.64 72.23
C PHE A 10 2.03 57.55 72.09
N VAL A 11 3.25 57.78 72.59
CA VAL A 11 4.33 56.79 72.60
C VAL A 11 4.06 55.70 73.64
N ALA A 12 3.40 56.00 74.76
CA ALA A 12 2.95 55.00 75.72
C ALA A 12 1.76 54.18 75.20
N ILE A 13 0.83 54.76 74.43
CA ILE A 13 -0.24 54.03 73.74
C ILE A 13 0.31 53.23 72.56
N LEU A 14 1.29 53.74 71.81
CA LEU A 14 1.96 53.00 70.74
C LEU A 14 2.84 51.87 71.29
N ASN A 15 3.55 52.06 72.41
CA ASN A 15 4.31 50.99 73.08
C ASN A 15 3.40 50.01 73.85
N ALA A 16 2.26 50.45 74.40
CA ALA A 16 1.27 49.56 74.99
C ALA A 16 0.49 48.78 73.92
N GLN A 17 0.20 49.37 72.76
CA GLN A 17 -0.36 48.66 71.61
C GLN A 17 0.63 47.69 71.00
N LYS A 18 1.92 48.05 70.88
CA LYS A 18 2.97 47.16 70.36
C LYS A 18 3.25 45.98 71.31
N ASN A 19 3.32 46.22 72.62
CA ASN A 19 3.48 45.15 73.61
C ASN A 19 2.20 44.30 73.77
N SER A 20 0.99 44.88 73.70
CA SER A 20 -0.26 44.10 73.73
C SER A 20 -0.51 43.29 72.44
N LEU A 21 -0.04 43.79 71.28
CA LEU A 21 -0.10 43.05 70.03
C LEU A 21 0.89 41.89 70.01
N ASP A 22 2.16 42.11 70.40
CA ASP A 22 3.15 41.05 70.42
C ASP A 22 2.78 39.93 71.42
N GLU A 23 2.19 40.27 72.57
CA GLU A 23 1.63 39.29 73.51
C GLU A 23 0.41 38.54 72.93
N THR A 24 -0.53 39.23 72.27
CA THR A 24 -1.70 38.57 71.64
C THR A 24 -1.33 37.71 70.42
N LEU A 25 -0.27 38.08 69.69
CA LEU A 25 0.21 37.36 68.51
C LEU A 25 1.01 36.12 68.90
N GLU A 26 1.83 36.20 69.95
CA GLU A 26 2.43 35.02 70.59
C GLU A 26 1.37 34.07 71.15
N GLU A 27 0.32 34.60 71.80
CA GLU A 27 -0.77 33.77 72.33
C GLU A 27 -1.56 33.08 71.22
N LEU A 28 -1.83 33.78 70.11
CA LEU A 28 -2.46 33.22 68.91
C LEU A 28 -1.58 32.15 68.24
N GLN A 29 -0.27 32.37 68.15
CA GLN A 29 0.68 31.37 67.64
C GLN A 29 0.76 30.13 68.54
N ARG A 30 0.80 30.30 69.88
CA ARG A 30 0.76 29.18 70.83
C ARG A 30 -0.55 28.41 70.75
N LYS A 31 -1.69 29.11 70.61
CA LYS A 31 -3.01 28.48 70.37
C LYS A 31 -3.03 27.70 69.06
N ALA A 32 -2.50 28.27 67.98
CA ALA A 32 -2.42 27.60 66.69
C ALA A 32 -1.53 26.35 66.75
N ALA A 33 -0.37 26.43 67.40
CA ALA A 33 0.53 25.30 67.63
C ALA A 33 -0.10 24.22 68.53
N HIS A 34 -0.89 24.63 69.53
CA HIS A 34 -1.65 23.70 70.38
C HIS A 34 -2.77 22.99 69.61
N PHE A 35 -3.56 23.69 68.79
CA PHE A 35 -4.55 23.05 67.92
C PHE A 35 -3.90 22.10 66.91
N TYR A 36 -2.73 22.49 66.37
CA TYR A 36 -1.94 21.64 65.50
C TYR A 36 -1.47 20.36 66.19
N SER A 37 -0.96 20.44 67.43
CA SER A 37 -0.52 19.25 68.17
C SER A 37 -1.67 18.32 68.56
N GLN A 38 -2.89 18.84 68.72
CA GLN A 38 -4.12 18.06 68.93
C GLN A 38 -4.74 17.52 67.63
N LYS A 39 -4.11 17.73 66.47
CA LYS A 39 -4.64 17.38 65.13
C LYS A 39 -5.98 18.06 64.79
N GLU A 40 -6.31 19.17 65.45
CA GLU A 40 -7.48 20.00 65.13
C GLU A 40 -7.15 20.95 63.96
N TYR A 41 -6.87 20.37 62.79
CA TYR A 41 -6.26 21.09 61.66
C TYR A 41 -7.06 22.29 61.16
N GLN A 42 -8.38 22.27 61.25
CA GLN A 42 -9.24 23.36 60.81
C GLN A 42 -9.16 24.58 61.75
N LYS A 43 -9.12 24.35 63.07
CA LYS A 43 -8.93 25.43 64.06
C LYS A 43 -7.49 25.97 64.05
N ALA A 44 -6.52 25.09 63.80
CA ALA A 44 -5.14 25.49 63.57
C ALA A 44 -5.02 26.37 62.32
N GLU A 45 -5.70 26.02 61.22
CA GLU A 45 -5.74 26.78 59.97
C GLU A 45 -6.31 28.18 60.18
N GLU A 46 -7.48 28.29 60.79
CA GLU A 46 -8.09 29.59 61.11
C GLU A 46 -7.18 30.45 61.99
N SER A 47 -6.49 29.85 62.95
CA SER A 47 -5.59 30.55 63.87
C SER A 47 -4.32 31.02 63.18
N PHE A 48 -3.66 30.16 62.38
CA PHE A 48 -2.48 30.53 61.60
C PHE A 48 -2.80 31.56 60.50
N LEU A 49 -3.96 31.48 59.85
CA LEU A 49 -4.40 32.48 58.87
C LEU A 49 -4.62 33.85 59.52
N LYS A 50 -5.21 33.90 60.73
CA LYS A 50 -5.36 35.16 61.48
C LYS A 50 -4.00 35.78 61.84
N VAL A 51 -3.02 34.96 62.24
CA VAL A 51 -1.65 35.40 62.50
C VAL A 51 -1.03 36.04 61.25
N VAL A 52 -1.16 35.40 60.08
CA VAL A 52 -0.68 35.94 58.81
C VAL A 52 -1.38 37.27 58.45
N GLN A 53 -2.71 37.35 58.58
CA GLN A 53 -3.49 38.56 58.28
C GLN A 53 -3.09 39.76 59.15
N ILE A 54 -2.78 39.53 60.43
CA ILE A 54 -2.34 40.59 61.34
C ILE A 54 -0.95 41.11 60.93
N HIS A 55 -0.02 40.21 60.58
CA HIS A 55 1.30 40.60 60.07
C HIS A 55 1.22 41.36 58.73
N GLU A 56 0.32 40.98 57.82
CA GLU A 56 0.14 41.64 56.52
C GLU A 56 -0.40 43.07 56.65
N LYS A 57 -1.27 43.34 57.64
CA LYS A 57 -1.85 44.67 57.92
C LYS A 57 -0.87 45.66 58.57
N ASN A 58 0.07 45.18 59.37
CA ASN A 58 0.92 46.02 60.23
C ASN A 58 2.28 46.43 59.59
N GLN A 59 2.40 46.40 58.26
CA GLN A 59 3.65 46.67 57.50
C GLN A 59 4.86 45.77 57.86
N GLY A 60 4.69 44.73 58.67
CA GLY A 60 5.70 43.73 59.03
C GLY A 60 6.04 42.72 57.92
N LYS A 61 5.88 43.10 56.65
CA LYS A 61 6.00 42.21 55.47
C LYS A 61 7.40 41.62 55.26
N ASN A 62 8.41 42.12 55.97
CA ASN A 62 9.82 41.74 55.80
C ASN A 62 10.47 41.17 57.09
N GLY A 63 9.69 40.82 58.11
CA GLY A 63 10.21 40.38 59.41
C GLY A 63 10.32 38.86 59.59
N LEU A 64 11.18 38.43 60.52
CA LEU A 64 11.40 37.03 60.91
C LEU A 64 10.08 36.30 61.30
N ALA A 65 9.19 36.98 62.03
CA ALA A 65 7.89 36.42 62.46
C ALA A 65 6.96 36.07 61.27
N MET A 66 7.03 36.84 60.18
CA MET A 66 6.24 36.59 58.98
C MET A 66 6.74 35.35 58.21
N ALA A 67 8.05 35.13 58.19
CA ALA A 67 8.65 33.93 57.60
C ALA A 67 8.20 32.66 58.36
N PHE A 68 8.20 32.71 59.69
CA PHE A 68 7.67 31.64 60.54
C PHE A 68 6.16 31.40 60.33
N ALA A 69 5.36 32.47 60.22
CA ALA A 69 3.93 32.35 60.00
C ALA A 69 3.60 31.66 58.67
N TYR A 70 4.26 32.06 57.57
CA TYR A 70 4.10 31.40 56.27
C TYR A 70 4.59 29.95 56.29
N GLN A 71 5.71 29.66 56.93
CA GLN A 71 6.23 28.29 57.05
C GLN A 71 5.29 27.38 57.84
N ASN A 72 4.80 27.81 59.01
CA ASN A 72 3.89 27.00 59.83
C ASN A 72 2.57 26.70 59.09
N LEU A 73 2.06 27.67 58.35
CA LEU A 73 0.85 27.54 57.56
C LEU A 73 1.06 26.61 56.35
N ALA A 74 2.23 26.68 55.71
CA ALA A 74 2.64 25.72 54.70
C ALA A 74 2.73 24.30 55.23
N VAL A 75 3.33 24.09 56.41
CA VAL A 75 3.43 22.76 57.06
C VAL A 75 2.05 22.20 57.36
N LEU A 76 1.16 23.02 57.93
CA LEU A 76 -0.22 22.63 58.18
C LEU A 76 -0.93 22.19 56.88
N PHE A 77 -0.75 22.92 55.78
CA PHE A 77 -1.34 22.52 54.50
C PHE A 77 -0.72 21.26 53.91
N LEU A 78 0.57 21.02 54.16
CA LEU A 78 1.26 19.81 53.74
C LEU A 78 0.70 18.58 54.46
N GLU A 79 0.47 18.69 55.79
CA GLU A 79 -0.20 17.66 56.61
C GLU A 79 -1.65 17.39 56.16
N GLN A 80 -2.38 18.44 55.76
CA GLN A 80 -3.72 18.31 55.19
C GLN A 80 -3.74 17.81 53.73
N LYS A 81 -2.58 17.52 53.12
CA LYS A 81 -2.42 17.16 51.70
C LYS A 81 -2.97 18.21 50.72
N LYS A 82 -3.08 19.47 51.15
CA LYS A 82 -3.44 20.63 50.32
C LYS A 82 -2.18 21.19 49.65
N TYR A 83 -1.59 20.43 48.73
CA TYR A 83 -0.26 20.69 48.16
C TYR A 83 -0.14 22.04 47.42
N ALA A 84 -1.17 22.46 46.68
CA ALA A 84 -1.16 23.75 45.97
C ALA A 84 -1.07 24.93 46.95
N ASN A 85 -1.91 24.93 48.00
CA ASN A 85 -1.89 25.95 49.03
C ASN A 85 -0.54 25.94 49.77
N SER A 86 -0.03 24.76 50.12
CA SER A 86 1.29 24.63 50.77
C SER A 86 2.40 25.22 49.89
N LYS A 87 2.41 24.91 48.58
CA LYS A 87 3.38 25.46 47.60
C LYS A 87 3.39 26.98 47.61
N ASP A 88 2.22 27.61 47.55
CA ASP A 88 2.09 29.07 47.52
C ASP A 88 2.70 29.74 48.77
N TYR A 89 2.44 29.19 49.96
CA TYR A 89 2.97 29.76 51.20
C TYR A 89 4.47 29.47 51.38
N ILE A 90 4.99 28.35 50.90
CA ILE A 90 6.44 28.08 50.88
C ILE A 90 7.16 29.07 49.97
N LEU A 91 6.63 29.32 48.77
CA LEU A 91 7.20 30.28 47.83
C LEU A 91 7.21 31.72 48.39
N LYS A 92 6.25 32.07 49.25
CA LYS A 92 6.25 33.34 50.01
C LYS A 92 7.27 33.36 51.16
N ALA A 93 7.54 32.22 51.79
CA ALA A 93 8.47 32.11 52.93
C ALA A 93 9.94 32.16 52.50
N ILE A 94 10.32 31.52 51.39
CA ILE A 94 11.71 31.44 50.88
C ILE A 94 12.43 32.81 50.81
N PRO A 95 11.90 33.84 50.11
CA PRO A 95 12.61 35.11 49.96
C PRO A 95 12.73 35.90 51.27
N LEU A 96 11.92 35.58 52.28
CA LEU A 96 12.05 36.14 53.63
C LEU A 96 13.19 35.44 54.37
N TRP A 97 13.26 34.12 54.29
CA TRP A 97 14.32 33.32 54.91
C TRP A 97 15.71 33.57 54.29
N GLU A 98 15.80 33.85 52.99
CA GLU A 98 17.07 34.19 52.31
C GLU A 98 17.74 35.45 52.88
N LYS A 99 16.99 36.36 53.53
CA LYS A 99 17.52 37.61 54.12
C LYS A 99 18.15 37.43 55.50
N PHE A 100 17.94 36.29 56.16
CA PHE A 100 18.39 36.05 57.54
C PHE A 100 19.50 34.97 57.58
N GLU A 101 20.76 35.38 57.48
CA GLU A 101 21.92 34.47 57.44
C GLU A 101 22.04 33.52 58.65
N LYS A 102 21.51 33.91 59.81
CA LYS A 102 21.54 33.08 61.04
C LYS A 102 20.49 31.95 61.05
N GLU A 103 19.53 31.96 60.14
CA GLU A 103 18.36 31.05 60.13
C GLU A 103 18.32 30.08 58.94
N GLN A 104 19.50 29.71 58.42
CA GLN A 104 19.66 28.82 57.25
C GLN A 104 18.93 27.47 57.36
N LYS A 105 18.62 26.99 58.58
CA LYS A 105 17.85 25.76 58.82
C LYS A 105 16.40 25.86 58.33
N ASN A 106 15.76 27.01 58.49
CA ASN A 106 14.36 27.21 58.09
C ASN A 106 14.23 27.42 56.58
N LEU A 107 15.23 28.06 55.97
CA LEU A 107 15.35 28.14 54.51
C LEU A 107 15.47 26.74 53.88
N HIS A 108 16.32 25.88 54.46
CA HIS A 108 16.46 24.50 54.05
C HIS A 108 15.13 23.73 54.14
N PHE A 109 14.41 23.85 55.26
CA PHE A 109 13.10 23.23 55.45
C PHE A 109 12.10 23.63 54.35
N CYS A 110 12.11 24.91 53.94
CA CYS A 110 11.28 25.41 52.85
C CYS A 110 11.67 24.78 51.51
N TYR A 111 12.97 24.67 51.20
CA TYR A 111 13.43 24.01 49.98
C TYR A 111 13.08 22.53 49.95
N ASP A 112 13.20 21.82 51.07
CA ASP A 112 12.84 20.40 51.18
C ASP A 112 11.34 20.18 50.97
N SER A 113 10.52 20.97 51.67
CA SER A 113 9.06 20.92 51.55
C SER A 113 8.60 21.22 50.12
N LEU A 114 9.24 22.18 49.45
CA LEU A 114 8.94 22.53 48.07
C LEU A 114 9.36 21.41 47.10
N ALA A 115 10.55 20.85 47.29
CA ALA A 115 11.02 19.71 46.49
C ALA A 115 10.07 18.51 46.60
N TYR A 116 9.61 18.19 47.81
CA TYR A 116 8.63 17.14 48.07
C TYR A 116 7.29 17.38 47.34
N ILE A 117 6.73 18.59 47.45
CA ILE A 117 5.48 18.94 46.75
C ILE A 117 5.64 18.84 45.24
N LEU A 118 6.76 19.31 44.70
CA LEU A 118 7.05 19.25 43.27
C LEU A 118 7.19 17.81 42.78
N GLN A 119 7.78 16.92 43.56
CA GLN A 119 7.86 15.48 43.23
C GLN A 119 6.50 14.80 43.22
N ILE A 120 5.64 15.08 44.22
CA ILE A 120 4.26 14.56 44.26
C ILE A 120 3.45 15.08 43.07
N SER A 121 3.71 16.32 42.66
CA SER A 121 3.07 16.94 41.50
C SER A 121 3.70 16.52 40.17
N HIS A 122 4.62 15.53 40.17
CA HIS A 122 5.37 15.04 39.01
C HIS A 122 6.20 16.12 38.27
N GLN A 123 6.49 17.25 38.92
CA GLN A 123 7.31 18.37 38.41
C GLN A 123 8.80 18.14 38.74
N TYR A 124 9.36 17.02 38.26
CA TYR A 124 10.68 16.54 38.68
C TYR A 124 11.85 17.47 38.35
N LYS A 125 11.80 18.24 37.25
CA LYS A 125 12.85 19.19 36.87
C LYS A 125 12.93 20.38 37.82
N GLU A 126 11.78 20.93 38.22
CA GLU A 126 11.72 21.99 39.22
C GLU A 126 12.16 21.46 40.58
N ALA A 127 11.74 20.24 40.94
CA ALA A 127 12.17 19.58 42.16
C ALA A 127 13.70 19.43 42.22
N GLU A 128 14.36 19.12 41.09
CA GLU A 128 15.82 18.97 41.01
C GLU A 128 16.55 20.22 41.49
N VAL A 129 16.06 21.41 41.10
CA VAL A 129 16.68 22.70 41.47
C VAL A 129 16.70 22.87 42.99
N TYR A 130 15.57 22.60 43.64
CA TYR A 130 15.45 22.73 45.10
C TYR A 130 16.19 21.61 45.84
N CYS A 131 16.19 20.38 45.33
CA CYS A 131 17.01 19.31 45.88
C CYS A 131 18.51 19.64 45.82
N ARG A 132 19.02 20.20 44.72
CA ARG A 132 20.43 20.64 44.64
C ARG A 132 20.77 21.70 45.68
N LYS A 133 19.87 22.65 45.94
CA LYS A 133 20.05 23.65 47.01
C LYS A 133 20.15 22.99 48.40
N CYS A 134 19.31 22.00 48.66
CA CYS A 134 19.34 21.24 49.92
C CYS A 134 20.60 20.35 50.06
N VAL A 135 21.04 19.69 49.00
CA VAL A 135 22.32 18.94 48.99
C VAL A 135 23.47 19.86 49.38
N SER A 136 23.56 21.05 48.75
CA SER A 136 24.61 22.03 49.06
C SER A 136 24.59 22.50 50.51
N PHE A 137 23.41 22.63 51.12
CA PHE A 137 23.27 22.99 52.53
C PHE A 137 23.85 21.91 53.47
N TYR A 138 23.56 20.63 53.19
CA TYR A 138 24.05 19.50 53.99
C TYR A 138 25.55 19.24 53.80
N GLU A 139 26.09 19.49 52.61
CA GLU A 139 27.54 19.42 52.35
C GLU A 139 28.32 20.49 53.14
N LYS A 140 27.75 21.70 53.27
CA LYS A 140 28.35 22.81 54.03
C LYS A 140 28.22 22.68 55.55
N ASN A 141 27.32 21.82 56.05
CA ASN A 141 27.03 21.65 57.47
C ASN A 141 27.22 20.19 57.93
N PRO A 142 28.47 19.69 58.05
CA PRO A 142 28.78 18.28 58.26
C PRO A 142 28.41 17.72 59.65
N LYS A 143 27.83 18.53 60.55
CA LYS A 143 27.44 18.08 61.91
C LYS A 143 26.29 17.08 61.92
N ASN A 144 25.61 16.84 60.79
CA ASN A 144 24.45 15.97 60.70
C ASN A 144 24.60 14.85 59.65
N ILE A 145 25.62 14.02 59.84
CA ILE A 145 26.10 12.99 58.91
C ILE A 145 24.97 12.05 58.41
N PHE A 146 24.03 11.66 59.28
CA PHE A 146 22.91 10.78 58.89
C PHE A 146 21.85 11.49 58.04
N HIS A 147 21.61 12.79 58.27
CA HIS A 147 20.70 13.58 57.42
C HIS A 147 21.32 13.82 56.04
N THR A 148 22.64 14.09 55.98
CA THR A 148 23.37 14.19 54.72
C THR A 148 23.25 12.92 53.88
N ALA A 149 23.42 11.74 54.49
CA ALA A 149 23.25 10.47 53.79
C ALA A 149 21.82 10.27 53.26
N SER A 150 20.81 10.54 54.10
CA SER A 150 19.40 10.40 53.71
C SER A 150 19.01 11.36 52.57
N TYR A 151 19.60 12.55 52.55
CA TYR A 151 19.36 13.51 51.47
C TYR A 151 20.07 13.14 50.16
N TYR A 152 21.30 12.60 50.23
CA TYR A 152 21.95 12.02 49.05
C TYR A 152 21.13 10.87 48.45
N GLU A 153 20.51 10.04 49.29
CA GLU A 153 19.65 8.96 48.83
C GLU A 153 18.39 9.49 48.11
N TYR A 154 17.70 10.44 48.74
CA TYR A 154 16.53 11.09 48.16
C TYR A 154 16.85 11.78 46.82
N PHE A 155 17.96 12.53 46.76
CA PHE A 155 18.36 13.20 45.53
C PHE A 155 18.80 12.21 44.45
N GLY A 156 19.51 11.14 44.82
CA GLY A 156 19.88 10.07 43.91
C GLY A 156 18.67 9.39 43.26
N LEU A 157 17.59 9.15 44.01
CA LEU A 157 16.33 8.61 43.49
C LEU A 157 15.62 9.57 42.52
N LEU A 158 15.62 10.88 42.81
CA LEU A 158 15.09 11.89 41.89
C LEU A 158 15.87 11.92 40.57
N LEU A 159 17.20 11.90 40.64
CA LEU A 159 18.07 11.87 39.46
C LEU A 159 17.85 10.62 38.61
N ARG A 160 17.64 9.46 39.25
CA ARG A 160 17.26 8.21 38.58
C ARG A 160 15.94 8.38 37.81
N THR A 161 14.93 9.00 38.42
CA THR A 161 13.62 9.26 37.80
C THR A 161 13.74 10.22 36.60
N LEU A 162 14.66 11.18 36.66
CA LEU A 162 14.98 12.10 35.56
C LEU A 162 15.85 11.47 34.46
N GLY A 163 16.27 10.21 34.60
CA GLY A 163 17.15 9.52 33.66
C GLY A 163 18.64 9.89 33.78
N LYS A 164 19.04 10.67 34.81
CA LYS A 164 20.44 11.05 35.09
C LYS A 164 21.16 9.97 35.88
N GLN A 165 21.32 8.80 35.26
CA GLN A 165 21.77 7.57 35.93
C GLN A 165 23.17 7.67 36.56
N GLN A 166 24.10 8.39 35.94
CA GLN A 166 25.48 8.46 36.43
C GLN A 166 25.62 9.36 37.66
N GLU A 167 24.96 10.53 37.66
CA GLU A 167 24.87 11.38 38.85
C GLU A 167 24.11 10.66 39.97
N SER A 168 23.02 9.95 39.63
CA SER A 168 22.28 9.14 40.59
C SER A 168 23.18 8.13 41.30
N LEU A 169 23.99 7.38 40.52
CA LEU A 169 24.93 6.40 41.07
C LEU A 169 25.93 7.05 42.02
N GLU A 170 26.48 8.21 41.66
CA GLU A 170 27.44 8.94 42.49
C GLU A 170 26.86 9.29 43.87
N TYR A 171 25.67 9.89 43.92
CA TYR A 171 25.04 10.27 45.19
C TYR A 171 24.60 9.07 46.03
N ILE A 172 24.09 7.99 45.42
CA ILE A 172 23.77 6.78 46.18
C ILE A 172 25.03 6.11 46.74
N LEU A 173 26.16 6.13 46.01
CA LEU A 173 27.43 5.62 46.53
C LEU A 173 27.96 6.47 47.70
N LYS A 174 27.88 7.81 47.62
CA LYS A 174 28.21 8.71 48.73
C LYS A 174 27.33 8.43 49.97
N CYS A 175 26.03 8.21 49.78
CA CYS A 175 25.12 7.79 50.86
C CYS A 175 25.57 6.47 51.50
N LEU A 176 25.83 5.45 50.68
CA LEU A 176 26.23 4.14 51.14
C LEU A 176 27.55 4.18 51.92
N GLU A 177 28.53 4.96 51.47
CA GLU A 177 29.82 5.12 52.15
C GLU A 177 29.64 5.69 53.57
N ILE A 178 28.82 6.75 53.70
CA ILE A 178 28.50 7.34 54.99
C ILE A 178 27.78 6.34 55.90
N ARG A 179 26.76 5.65 55.39
CA ARG A 179 25.99 4.68 56.18
C ARG A 179 26.86 3.49 56.62
N LYS A 180 27.69 2.94 55.74
CA LYS A 180 28.56 1.80 56.05
C LYS A 180 29.62 2.11 57.10
N LYS A 181 30.10 3.35 57.16
CA LYS A 181 31.10 3.78 58.15
C LYS A 181 30.50 3.99 59.55
N ASN A 182 29.21 4.29 59.65
CA ASN A 182 28.59 4.78 60.88
C ASN A 182 27.44 3.91 61.41
N LEU A 183 26.92 2.97 60.63
CA LEU A 183 25.84 2.04 61.00
C LEU A 183 26.38 0.60 61.15
N LYS A 184 25.63 -0.24 61.85
CA LYS A 184 25.90 -1.69 61.92
C LYS A 184 25.56 -2.36 60.59
N ASP A 185 26.24 -3.46 60.27
CA ASP A 185 26.05 -4.18 59.00
C ASP A 185 24.62 -4.73 58.78
N ASP A 186 23.84 -4.88 59.85
CA ASP A 186 22.44 -5.36 59.84
C ASP A 186 21.40 -4.21 59.88
N ASP A 187 21.82 -2.95 59.72
CA ASP A 187 20.92 -1.80 59.74
C ASP A 187 20.03 -1.72 58.49
N ILE A 188 18.73 -1.50 58.69
CA ILE A 188 17.72 -1.43 57.62
C ILE A 188 18.05 -0.33 56.60
N SER A 189 18.68 0.77 57.02
CA SER A 189 19.08 1.87 56.14
C SER A 189 20.14 1.46 55.12
N LEU A 190 20.99 0.47 55.45
CA LEU A 190 21.93 -0.13 54.50
C LEU A 190 21.20 -0.97 53.46
N ALA A 191 20.18 -1.72 53.88
CA ALA A 191 19.36 -2.54 52.98
C ALA A 191 18.67 -1.66 51.92
N PHE A 192 18.13 -0.51 52.33
CA PHE A 192 17.49 0.43 51.42
C PHE A 192 18.48 1.04 50.41
N SER A 193 19.69 1.41 50.85
CA SER A 193 20.74 1.88 49.93
C SER A 193 21.21 0.79 48.96
N TYR A 194 21.35 -0.46 49.41
CA TYR A 194 21.65 -1.59 48.53
C TYR A 194 20.53 -1.85 47.52
N GLN A 195 19.27 -1.78 47.93
CA GLN A 195 18.14 -1.92 47.02
C GLN A 195 18.15 -0.83 45.94
N ASN A 196 18.41 0.42 46.31
CA ASN A 196 18.49 1.54 45.36
C ASN A 196 19.65 1.40 44.39
N LEU A 197 20.83 0.95 44.85
CA LEU A 197 21.94 0.59 43.96
C LEU A 197 21.55 -0.53 42.99
N GLY A 198 20.88 -1.57 43.48
CA GLY A 198 20.39 -2.66 42.66
C GLY A 198 19.47 -2.16 41.54
N LEU A 199 18.55 -1.24 41.85
CA LEU A 199 17.66 -0.62 40.88
C LEU A 199 18.43 0.24 39.84
N ILE A 200 19.43 1.00 40.25
CA ILE A 200 20.28 1.80 39.32
C ILE A 200 21.05 0.88 38.38
N TYR A 201 21.69 -0.17 38.91
CA TYR A 201 22.41 -1.14 38.08
C TYR A 201 21.47 -1.88 37.13
N MET A 202 20.25 -2.16 37.55
CA MET A 202 19.23 -2.78 36.70
C MET A 202 18.79 -1.83 35.57
N ASP A 203 18.60 -0.54 35.83
CA ASP A 203 18.30 0.47 34.80
C ASP A 203 19.47 0.64 33.80
N GLN A 204 20.70 0.40 34.25
CA GLN A 204 21.91 0.34 33.43
C GLN A 204 22.11 -1.03 32.74
N LYS A 205 21.17 -1.97 32.89
CA LYS A 205 21.24 -3.35 32.37
C LYS A 205 22.41 -4.18 32.93
N GLY A 206 23.01 -3.72 34.03
CA GLY A 206 24.04 -4.41 34.83
C GLY A 206 23.44 -5.44 35.80
N TYR A 207 22.75 -6.46 35.26
CA TYR A 207 21.94 -7.40 36.06
C TYR A 207 22.73 -8.20 37.10
N THR A 208 24.01 -8.50 36.86
CA THR A 208 24.85 -9.26 37.80
C THR A 208 25.15 -8.46 39.06
N GLU A 209 25.54 -7.19 38.92
CA GLU A 209 25.76 -6.30 40.07
C GLU A 209 24.43 -5.98 40.77
N ALA A 210 23.35 -5.79 39.99
CA ALA A 210 22.01 -5.60 40.55
C ALA A 210 21.59 -6.79 41.44
N GLU A 211 21.76 -8.02 40.97
CA GLU A 211 21.48 -9.24 41.75
C GLU A 211 22.27 -9.26 43.07
N LYS A 212 23.58 -8.97 43.02
CA LYS A 212 24.44 -8.92 44.21
C LYS A 212 23.93 -7.93 45.25
N PHE A 213 23.52 -6.74 44.83
CA PHE A 213 22.97 -5.74 45.75
C PHE A 213 21.57 -6.10 46.26
N PHE A 214 20.70 -6.67 45.42
CA PHE A 214 19.38 -7.15 45.88
C PHE A 214 19.50 -8.31 46.88
N ARG A 215 20.46 -9.23 46.69
CA ARG A 215 20.72 -10.31 47.67
C ARG A 215 21.21 -9.76 49.00
N LYS A 216 22.05 -8.72 49.01
CA LYS A 216 22.47 -8.03 50.24
C LYS A 216 21.30 -7.35 50.96
N ALA A 217 20.47 -6.62 50.21
CA ALA A 217 19.28 -5.97 50.77
C ALA A 217 18.32 -7.00 51.37
N LEU A 218 18.04 -8.09 50.65
CA LEU A 218 17.15 -9.16 51.11
C LEU A 218 17.68 -9.83 52.39
N ALA A 219 18.99 -10.10 52.48
CA ALA A 219 19.58 -10.71 53.68
C ALA A 219 19.34 -9.86 54.94
N ILE A 220 19.48 -8.54 54.85
CA ILE A 220 19.24 -7.63 55.98
C ILE A 220 17.74 -7.57 56.32
N TYR A 221 16.87 -7.44 55.31
CA TYR A 221 15.42 -7.40 55.54
C TYR A 221 14.88 -8.70 56.17
N ASP A 222 15.43 -9.86 55.77
CA ASP A 222 15.05 -11.17 56.31
C ASP A 222 15.51 -11.33 57.76
N LEU A 223 16.75 -10.94 58.08
CA LEU A 223 17.28 -10.91 59.45
C LEU A 223 16.43 -10.04 60.39
N GLN A 224 16.02 -8.86 59.91
CA GLN A 224 15.24 -7.89 60.69
C GLN A 224 13.72 -8.14 60.65
N LYS A 225 13.25 -9.18 59.93
CA LYS A 225 11.83 -9.46 59.67
C LYS A 225 11.06 -8.21 59.20
N ASN A 226 11.67 -7.45 58.30
CA ASN A 226 11.14 -6.18 57.83
C ASN A 226 10.01 -6.38 56.81
N GLU A 227 9.05 -5.46 56.76
CA GLU A 227 7.93 -5.51 55.80
C GLU A 227 8.38 -5.45 54.32
N ASN A 228 9.57 -4.90 54.04
CA ASN A 228 10.12 -4.77 52.69
C ASN A 228 10.65 -6.08 52.08
N ILE A 229 10.57 -7.23 52.78
CA ILE A 229 10.95 -8.55 52.24
C ILE A 229 10.22 -8.82 50.91
N ALA A 230 8.92 -8.50 50.81
CA ALA A 230 8.14 -8.70 49.59
C ALA A 230 8.74 -7.93 48.38
N SER A 231 9.07 -6.65 48.60
CA SER A 231 9.66 -5.78 47.58
C SER A 231 11.07 -6.23 47.18
N ALA A 232 11.89 -6.66 48.14
CA ALA A 232 13.23 -7.18 47.88
C ALA A 232 13.20 -8.52 47.11
N CYS A 233 12.31 -9.44 47.47
CA CYS A 233 12.08 -10.67 46.72
C CYS A 233 11.57 -10.39 45.30
N ASN A 234 10.66 -9.43 45.11
CA ASN A 234 10.19 -9.05 43.77
C ASN A 234 11.33 -8.48 42.90
N ASN A 235 12.14 -7.57 43.44
CA ASN A 235 13.28 -7.01 42.70
C ASN A 235 14.31 -8.08 42.33
N LEU A 236 14.56 -9.03 43.24
CA LEU A 236 15.42 -10.18 42.98
C LEU A 236 14.81 -11.11 41.92
N ALA A 237 13.52 -11.40 41.99
CA ALA A 237 12.82 -12.19 40.98
C ALA A 237 12.90 -11.53 39.60
N MET A 238 12.73 -10.20 39.53
CA MET A 238 12.77 -9.45 38.29
C MET A 238 14.18 -9.46 37.66
N VAL A 239 15.25 -9.26 38.45
CA VAL A 239 16.62 -9.34 37.92
C VAL A 239 16.99 -10.76 37.49
N LEU A 240 16.57 -11.78 38.25
CA LEU A 240 16.78 -13.18 37.88
C LEU A 240 16.01 -13.53 36.60
N ASN A 241 14.80 -12.99 36.43
CA ASN A 241 14.03 -13.10 35.19
C ASN A 241 14.78 -12.47 34.01
N TYR A 242 15.39 -11.28 34.18
CA TYR A 242 16.23 -10.66 33.13
C TYR A 242 17.48 -11.47 32.81
N GLN A 243 18.06 -12.16 33.79
CA GLN A 243 19.17 -13.10 33.59
C GLN A 243 18.75 -14.48 33.03
N ASN A 244 17.46 -14.69 32.75
CA ASN A 244 16.90 -15.98 32.31
C ASN A 244 16.98 -17.12 33.35
N LYS A 245 17.16 -16.80 34.63
CA LYS A 245 17.08 -17.75 35.76
C LYS A 245 15.63 -17.89 36.24
N ILE A 246 14.76 -18.36 35.34
CA ILE A 246 13.29 -18.34 35.51
C ILE A 246 12.85 -19.19 36.71
N GLY A 247 13.52 -20.33 36.97
CA GLY A 247 13.23 -21.20 38.12
C GLY A 247 13.40 -20.48 39.46
N GLU A 248 14.59 -19.91 39.70
CA GLU A 248 14.86 -19.12 40.91
C GLU A 248 13.93 -17.90 41.01
N ALA A 249 13.69 -17.20 39.90
CA ALA A 249 12.77 -16.06 39.88
C ALA A 249 11.36 -16.45 40.37
N GLN A 250 10.85 -17.60 39.93
CA GLN A 250 9.56 -18.11 40.36
C GLN A 250 9.55 -18.48 41.84
N GLU A 251 10.62 -19.09 42.37
CA GLU A 251 10.72 -19.40 43.81
C GLU A 251 10.62 -18.14 44.67
N TYR A 252 11.28 -17.06 44.27
CA TYR A 252 11.17 -15.78 44.98
C TYR A 252 9.76 -15.17 44.87
N MET A 253 9.10 -15.27 43.71
CA MET A 253 7.70 -14.84 43.61
C MET A 253 6.76 -15.72 44.46
N GLN A 254 7.01 -17.03 44.56
CA GLN A 254 6.26 -17.90 45.47
C GLN A 254 6.44 -17.46 46.93
N LYS A 255 7.65 -17.07 47.34
CA LYS A 255 7.88 -16.48 48.67
C LYS A 255 7.06 -15.21 48.88
N VAL A 256 7.00 -14.31 47.89
CA VAL A 256 6.18 -13.09 47.95
C VAL A 256 4.71 -13.44 48.20
N PHE A 257 4.16 -14.40 47.45
CA PHE A 257 2.74 -14.79 47.57
C PHE A 257 2.42 -15.69 48.78
N GLN A 258 3.42 -16.16 49.52
CA GLN A 258 3.25 -16.85 50.81
C GLN A 258 3.14 -15.86 52.00
N ILE A 259 3.50 -14.59 51.80
CA ILE A 259 3.36 -13.55 52.84
C ILE A 259 1.86 -13.27 53.06
N LYS A 260 1.43 -13.31 54.33
CA LYS A 260 0.02 -13.07 54.69
C LYS A 260 -0.43 -11.66 54.25
N HIS A 261 -1.66 -11.57 53.74
CA HIS A 261 -2.28 -10.31 53.33
C HIS A 261 -1.56 -9.55 52.20
N ILE A 262 -0.73 -10.24 51.40
CA ILE A 262 0.02 -9.63 50.29
C ILE A 262 -0.89 -8.91 49.27
N GLU A 263 -2.15 -9.34 49.12
CA GLU A 263 -3.14 -8.70 48.24
C GLU A 263 -3.49 -7.26 48.65
N TYR A 264 -3.29 -6.90 49.92
CA TYR A 264 -3.51 -5.55 50.44
C TYR A 264 -2.22 -4.70 50.46
N HIS A 265 -1.09 -5.27 50.04
CA HIS A 265 0.18 -4.56 50.01
C HIS A 265 0.14 -3.44 48.94
N PRO A 266 0.69 -2.24 49.21
CA PRO A 266 0.66 -1.13 48.24
C PRO A 266 1.26 -1.47 46.86
N TYR A 267 2.25 -2.36 46.83
CA TYR A 267 2.92 -2.83 45.61
C TYR A 267 2.41 -4.17 45.06
N ALA A 268 1.29 -4.69 45.58
CA ALA A 268 0.71 -5.95 45.11
C ALA A 268 0.49 -6.02 43.58
N PRO A 269 0.04 -4.95 42.89
CA PRO A 269 -0.07 -4.98 41.42
C PRO A 269 1.27 -5.22 40.72
N VAL A 270 2.36 -4.66 41.25
CA VAL A 270 3.72 -4.84 40.69
C VAL A 270 4.15 -6.30 40.82
N PHE A 271 3.82 -6.96 41.94
CA PHE A 271 4.12 -8.38 42.14
C PHE A 271 3.38 -9.26 41.12
N TYR A 272 2.11 -8.97 40.84
CA TYR A 272 1.37 -9.68 39.78
C TYR A 272 1.95 -9.41 38.39
N ILE A 273 2.42 -8.20 38.09
CA ILE A 273 3.11 -7.92 36.82
C ILE A 273 4.37 -8.76 36.69
N THR A 274 5.24 -8.80 37.70
CA THR A 274 6.48 -9.60 37.68
C THR A 274 6.18 -11.10 37.53
N LEU A 275 5.16 -11.60 38.23
CA LEU A 275 4.72 -12.99 38.07
C LEU A 275 4.18 -13.26 36.66
N GLY A 276 3.44 -12.31 36.10
CA GLY A 276 2.96 -12.36 34.72
C GLY A 276 4.10 -12.44 33.71
N GLU A 277 5.16 -11.63 33.89
CA GLU A 277 6.34 -11.66 33.03
C GLU A 277 7.09 -13.00 33.11
N ILE A 278 7.16 -13.61 34.30
CA ILE A 278 7.75 -14.93 34.49
C ILE A 278 6.93 -16.01 33.77
N PHE A 279 5.60 -15.98 33.89
CA PHE A 279 4.72 -16.91 33.16
C PHE A 279 4.79 -16.69 31.65
N GLU A 280 4.86 -15.45 31.19
CA GLU A 280 5.04 -15.11 29.78
C GLU A 280 6.33 -15.72 29.22
N LYS A 281 7.46 -15.59 29.94
CA LYS A 281 8.72 -16.23 29.54
C LYS A 281 8.69 -17.76 29.58
N LYS A 282 7.86 -18.36 30.43
CA LYS A 282 7.63 -19.81 30.43
C LYS A 282 6.70 -20.30 29.31
N GLY A 283 6.02 -19.39 28.61
CA GLY A 283 4.99 -19.74 27.62
C GLY A 283 3.60 -19.97 28.21
N ASP A 284 3.41 -19.76 29.53
CA ASP A 284 2.11 -19.90 30.22
C ASP A 284 1.24 -18.64 30.01
N TYR A 285 0.95 -18.30 28.76
CA TYR A 285 0.33 -17.04 28.36
C TYR A 285 -1.04 -16.77 29.01
N GLN A 286 -1.80 -17.83 29.32
CA GLN A 286 -3.09 -17.67 30.01
C GLN A 286 -2.92 -17.24 31.48
N LEU A 287 -1.92 -17.79 32.17
CA LEU A 287 -1.58 -17.37 33.53
C LEU A 287 -1.00 -15.96 33.52
N ALA A 288 -0.15 -15.63 32.55
CA ALA A 288 0.35 -14.27 32.34
C ALA A 288 -0.79 -13.26 32.16
N LYS A 289 -1.76 -13.57 31.29
CA LYS A 289 -2.96 -12.74 31.07
C LYS A 289 -3.73 -12.50 32.36
N ASN A 290 -3.98 -13.56 33.13
CA ASN A 290 -4.70 -13.48 34.40
C ASN A 290 -3.97 -12.57 35.40
N CYS A 291 -2.64 -12.70 35.50
CA CYS A 291 -1.81 -11.86 36.35
C CYS A 291 -1.88 -10.37 35.95
N TYR A 292 -1.72 -10.06 34.66
CA TYR A 292 -1.80 -8.68 34.16
C TYR A 292 -3.20 -8.07 34.33
N CYS A 293 -4.26 -8.86 34.14
CA CYS A 293 -5.64 -8.40 34.39
C CYS A 293 -5.88 -8.11 35.87
N LYS A 294 -5.42 -9.00 36.77
CA LYS A 294 -5.50 -8.77 38.22
C LYS A 294 -4.76 -7.51 38.64
N ALA A 295 -3.54 -7.29 38.15
CA ALA A 295 -2.77 -6.08 38.43
C ALA A 295 -3.53 -4.81 37.99
N LEU A 296 -4.10 -4.82 36.78
CA LEU A 296 -4.90 -3.71 36.26
C LEU A 296 -6.15 -3.44 37.11
N GLU A 297 -6.87 -4.49 37.52
CA GLU A 297 -8.06 -4.35 38.39
C GLU A 297 -7.70 -3.75 39.75
N MET A 298 -6.59 -4.20 40.35
CA MET A 298 -6.12 -3.69 41.63
C MET A 298 -5.72 -2.20 41.52
N GLN A 299 -4.98 -1.82 40.47
CA GLN A 299 -4.58 -0.43 40.24
C GLN A 299 -5.79 0.48 40.05
N LYS A 300 -6.82 0.03 39.31
CA LYS A 300 -8.09 0.77 39.14
C LYS A 300 -8.90 0.90 40.42
N LYS A 301 -8.79 -0.04 41.37
CA LYS A 301 -9.44 0.05 42.68
C LYS A 301 -8.69 0.99 43.64
N LEU A 302 -7.36 1.00 43.56
CA LEU A 302 -6.48 1.81 44.41
C LEU A 302 -6.52 3.31 44.06
N SER A 303 -6.72 3.66 42.78
CA SER A 303 -6.75 5.04 42.31
C SER A 303 -8.00 5.31 41.47
N LYS A 304 -8.72 6.41 41.77
CA LYS A 304 -9.81 6.93 40.92
C LYS A 304 -9.28 7.66 39.68
N GLU A 305 -8.02 8.08 39.69
CA GLU A 305 -7.34 8.76 38.59
C GLU A 305 -6.50 7.77 37.77
N MET A 306 -6.40 8.00 36.45
CA MET A 306 -5.50 7.24 35.58
C MET A 306 -4.06 7.50 36.02
N THR A 307 -3.22 6.47 36.16
CA THR A 307 -1.81 6.61 36.60
C THR A 307 -0.85 5.95 35.60
N PRO A 308 0.44 6.31 35.59
CA PRO A 308 1.46 5.64 34.78
C PRO A 308 1.53 4.11 35.00
N ASP A 309 1.22 3.62 36.19
CA ASP A 309 1.17 2.19 36.51
C ASP A 309 0.06 1.45 35.73
N ILE A 310 -1.09 2.11 35.52
CA ILE A 310 -2.19 1.59 34.69
C ILE A 310 -1.74 1.49 33.23
N ALA A 311 -0.96 2.48 32.74
CA ALA A 311 -0.39 2.44 31.40
C ALA A 311 0.56 1.25 31.22
N LYS A 312 1.36 0.91 32.24
CA LYS A 312 2.26 -0.26 32.21
C LYS A 312 1.48 -1.58 32.12
N SER A 313 0.39 -1.73 32.89
CA SER A 313 -0.48 -2.91 32.79
C SER A 313 -1.14 -3.04 31.41
N TYR A 314 -1.59 -1.93 30.83
CA TYR A 314 -2.10 -1.92 29.45
C TYR A 314 -1.04 -2.27 28.41
N GLU A 315 0.20 -1.77 28.56
CA GLU A 315 1.30 -2.17 27.70
C GLU A 315 1.55 -3.69 27.76
N LYS A 316 1.60 -4.28 28.95
CA LYS A 316 1.81 -5.74 29.12
C LYS A 316 0.70 -6.57 28.51
N LEU A 317 -0.56 -6.17 28.70
CA LEU A 317 -1.69 -6.83 28.04
C LEU A 317 -1.61 -6.69 26.51
N GLY A 318 -1.22 -5.53 26.00
CA GLY A 318 -1.02 -5.29 24.57
C GLY A 318 0.07 -6.19 23.98
N ASN A 319 1.25 -6.23 24.61
CA ASN A 319 2.37 -7.09 24.19
C ASN A 319 1.97 -8.57 24.21
N LEU A 320 1.27 -9.02 25.25
CA LEU A 320 0.80 -10.41 25.34
C LEU A 320 -0.20 -10.75 24.23
N LEU A 321 -1.12 -9.83 23.90
CA LEU A 321 -2.05 -10.02 22.80
C LEU A 321 -1.37 -9.98 21.43
N GLU A 322 -0.28 -9.23 21.29
CA GLU A 322 0.59 -9.29 20.10
C GLU A 322 1.20 -10.68 19.95
N ILE A 323 1.77 -11.25 21.02
CA ILE A 323 2.34 -12.61 21.03
C ILE A 323 1.28 -13.65 20.63
N LEU A 324 0.04 -13.48 21.11
CA LEU A 324 -1.10 -14.35 20.78
C LEU A 324 -1.70 -14.07 19.38
N GLY A 325 -1.19 -13.08 18.64
CA GLY A 325 -1.64 -12.73 17.29
C GLY A 325 -2.96 -11.93 17.22
N ASN A 326 -3.45 -11.40 18.33
CA ASN A 326 -4.65 -10.56 18.40
C ASN A 326 -4.30 -9.07 18.30
N TYR A 327 -3.80 -8.67 17.12
CA TYR A 327 -3.24 -7.33 16.90
C TYR A 327 -4.26 -6.19 17.04
N THR A 328 -5.54 -6.42 16.69
CA THR A 328 -6.60 -5.40 16.81
C THR A 328 -6.98 -5.08 18.25
N GLU A 329 -6.87 -6.07 19.15
CA GLU A 329 -7.12 -5.83 20.56
C GLU A 329 -5.88 -5.25 21.25
N ALA A 330 -4.69 -5.72 20.85
CA ALA A 330 -3.41 -5.14 21.27
C ALA A 330 -3.32 -3.64 20.94
N GLU A 331 -3.76 -3.23 19.74
CA GLU A 331 -3.84 -1.83 19.32
C GLU A 331 -4.59 -0.96 20.34
N LYS A 332 -5.76 -1.42 20.81
CA LYS A 332 -6.60 -0.68 21.77
C LYS A 332 -5.86 -0.44 23.09
N TYR A 333 -5.20 -1.47 23.61
CA TYR A 333 -4.45 -1.36 24.85
C TYR A 333 -3.22 -0.45 24.72
N HIS A 334 -2.49 -0.50 23.60
CA HIS A 334 -1.37 0.41 23.36
C HIS A 334 -1.81 1.86 23.16
N ILE A 335 -2.97 2.11 22.54
CA ILE A 335 -3.56 3.45 22.44
C ILE A 335 -3.94 3.97 23.83
N GLN A 336 -4.55 3.14 24.68
CA GLN A 336 -4.88 3.52 26.05
C GLN A 336 -3.63 3.84 26.88
N ALA A 337 -2.58 3.01 26.78
CA ALA A 337 -1.30 3.27 27.45
C ALA A 337 -0.66 4.58 26.97
N LEU A 338 -0.68 4.85 25.66
CA LEU A 338 -0.16 6.10 25.09
C LEU A 338 -0.94 7.31 25.60
N ALA A 339 -2.27 7.25 25.63
CA ALA A 339 -3.11 8.36 26.07
C ALA A 339 -2.81 8.77 27.53
N ILE A 340 -2.66 7.79 28.42
CA ILE A 340 -2.27 8.02 29.81
C ILE A 340 -0.86 8.63 29.87
N ARG A 341 0.11 8.05 29.17
CA ARG A 341 1.49 8.57 29.16
C ARG A 341 1.60 9.99 28.64
N LYS A 342 0.84 10.36 27.60
CA LYS A 342 0.79 11.73 27.08
C LYS A 342 0.15 12.73 28.04
N HIS A 343 -0.70 12.27 28.96
CA HIS A 343 -1.32 13.15 29.97
C HIS A 343 -0.34 13.49 31.10
N PHE A 344 0.50 12.54 31.51
CA PHE A 344 1.41 12.69 32.65
C PHE A 344 2.83 13.12 32.29
N PHE A 345 3.28 12.81 31.07
CA PHE A 345 4.67 13.02 30.67
C PHE A 345 4.80 14.01 29.51
N ASP A 346 5.91 14.76 29.49
CA ASP A 346 6.33 15.60 28.36
C ASP A 346 6.41 14.76 27.06
N GLU A 347 6.16 15.37 25.90
CA GLU A 347 6.15 14.66 24.60
C GLU A 347 7.46 13.94 24.25
N LYS A 348 8.58 14.29 24.91
CA LYS A 348 9.90 13.67 24.73
C LYS A 348 10.25 12.61 25.79
N HIS A 349 9.29 12.16 26.59
CA HIS A 349 9.55 11.16 27.63
C HIS A 349 9.81 9.74 27.05
N PRO A 350 10.76 8.95 27.60
CA PRO A 350 11.07 7.60 27.12
C PRO A 350 9.85 6.67 26.98
N ASP A 351 8.93 6.69 27.96
CA ASP A 351 7.73 5.86 27.96
C ASP A 351 6.79 6.14 26.77
N ILE A 352 6.76 7.38 26.27
CA ILE A 352 6.01 7.73 25.06
C ILE A 352 6.66 7.09 23.83
N ALA A 353 7.99 7.06 23.78
CA ALA A 353 8.72 6.37 22.71
C ALA A 353 8.48 4.85 22.72
N ILE A 354 8.32 4.23 23.89
CA ILE A 354 7.94 2.81 24.02
C ILE A 354 6.54 2.60 23.41
N SER A 355 5.56 3.41 23.81
CA SER A 355 4.21 3.31 23.26
C SER A 355 4.16 3.50 21.74
N TYR A 356 4.94 4.45 21.19
CA TYR A 356 5.05 4.62 19.74
C TYR A 356 5.73 3.43 19.06
N SER A 357 6.79 2.86 19.64
CA SER A 357 7.44 1.67 19.10
C SER A 357 6.49 0.48 19.04
N ASN A 358 5.73 0.22 20.11
CA ASN A 358 4.79 -0.90 20.15
C ASN A 358 3.63 -0.70 19.17
N LEU A 359 3.09 0.52 19.06
CA LEU A 359 2.11 0.84 18.01
C LEU A 359 2.71 0.65 16.61
N GLY A 360 3.96 1.05 16.39
CA GLY A 360 4.67 0.81 15.13
C GLY A 360 4.73 -0.68 14.77
N ALA A 361 4.99 -1.55 15.75
CA ALA A 361 4.99 -3.00 15.60
C ALA A 361 3.59 -3.55 15.30
N ILE A 362 2.56 -3.11 16.04
CA ILE A 362 1.18 -3.52 15.77
C ILE A 362 0.73 -3.13 14.37
N TYR A 363 1.00 -1.89 13.94
CA TYR A 363 0.66 -1.45 12.59
C TYR A 363 1.43 -2.20 11.51
N PHE A 364 2.68 -2.59 11.77
CA PHE A 364 3.44 -3.48 10.89
C PHE A 364 2.74 -4.84 10.74
N ARG A 365 2.33 -5.47 11.85
CA ARG A 365 1.62 -6.76 11.84
C ARG A 365 0.23 -6.69 11.19
N LEU A 366 -0.43 -5.55 11.25
CA LEU A 366 -1.71 -5.28 10.59
C LEU A 366 -1.57 -4.95 9.09
N GLY A 367 -0.34 -4.86 8.56
CA GLY A 367 -0.09 -4.44 7.17
C GLY A 367 -0.29 -2.95 6.91
N LYS A 368 -0.47 -2.14 7.97
CA LYS A 368 -0.60 -0.69 7.93
C LYS A 368 0.79 -0.03 7.92
N TYR A 369 1.55 -0.27 6.86
CA TYR A 369 2.97 0.07 6.78
C TYR A 369 3.28 1.57 6.92
N GLY A 370 2.46 2.46 6.35
CA GLY A 370 2.65 3.92 6.48
C GLY A 370 2.50 4.42 7.93
N LEU A 371 1.54 3.86 8.68
CA LEU A 371 1.41 4.15 10.12
C LEU A 371 2.56 3.56 10.90
N SER A 372 2.95 2.32 10.60
CA SER A 372 4.11 1.67 11.22
C SER A 372 5.35 2.56 11.11
N GLN A 373 5.66 3.03 9.89
CA GLN A 373 6.78 3.93 9.64
C GLN A 373 6.67 5.22 10.43
N LYS A 374 5.47 5.84 10.46
CA LYS A 374 5.21 7.08 11.21
C LYS A 374 5.50 6.92 12.69
N TYR A 375 5.01 5.85 13.30
CA TYR A 375 5.17 5.61 14.73
C TYR A 375 6.59 5.21 15.10
N TYR A 376 7.27 4.39 14.29
CA TYR A 376 8.70 4.12 14.47
C TYR A 376 9.55 5.39 14.34
N ASN A 377 9.27 6.28 13.38
CA ASN A 377 10.00 7.54 13.24
C ASN A 377 9.77 8.48 14.44
N LYS A 378 8.55 8.55 14.98
CA LYS A 378 8.28 9.30 16.23
C LYS A 378 9.05 8.74 17.41
N ALA A 379 9.12 7.41 17.54
CA ALA A 379 9.92 6.77 18.58
C ALA A 379 11.42 7.08 18.40
N LEU A 380 11.92 7.03 17.16
CA LEU A 380 13.31 7.33 16.82
C LEU A 380 13.70 8.78 17.15
N GLU A 381 12.82 9.74 16.84
CA GLU A 381 13.03 11.16 17.13
C GLU A 381 13.21 11.41 18.64
N ILE A 382 12.35 10.82 19.47
CA ILE A 382 12.46 10.91 20.93
C ILE A 382 13.74 10.22 21.42
N ARG A 383 14.04 9.01 20.93
CA ARG A 383 15.22 8.23 21.35
C ARG A 383 16.54 8.91 20.99
N ARG A 384 16.62 9.58 19.83
CA ARG A 384 17.78 10.40 19.41
C ARG A 384 17.99 11.58 20.35
N HIS A 385 16.92 12.26 20.78
CA HIS A 385 17.02 13.37 21.73
C HIS A 385 17.54 12.96 23.11
N LEU A 386 17.27 11.73 23.54
CA LEU A 386 17.62 11.22 24.86
C LEU A 386 18.95 10.44 24.90
N PHE A 387 19.66 10.34 23.77
CA PHE A 387 20.92 9.57 23.62
C PHE A 387 20.81 8.08 24.04
N HIS A 388 19.64 7.46 23.82
CA HIS A 388 19.40 6.04 24.12
C HIS A 388 19.88 5.12 22.98
N PHE A 389 21.20 4.91 22.89
CA PHE A 389 21.82 4.18 21.78
C PHE A 389 21.25 2.77 21.53
N SER A 390 20.95 1.99 22.58
CA SER A 390 20.35 0.65 22.41
C SER A 390 18.98 0.69 21.77
N GLU A 391 18.13 1.61 22.23
CA GLU A 391 16.75 1.74 21.77
C GLU A 391 16.70 2.34 20.36
N ILE A 392 17.67 3.19 19.99
CA ILE A 392 17.85 3.67 18.60
C ILE A 392 18.12 2.49 17.66
N ALA A 393 19.04 1.60 18.04
CA ALA A 393 19.38 0.44 17.23
C ALA A 393 18.18 -0.51 17.05
N ASP A 394 17.40 -0.77 18.10
CA ASP A 394 16.16 -1.55 17.99
C ASP A 394 15.14 -0.89 17.02
N THR A 395 15.03 0.43 17.02
CA THR A 395 14.16 1.13 16.07
C THR A 395 14.66 0.99 14.63
N TYR A 396 15.96 1.04 14.38
CA TYR A 396 16.53 0.80 13.05
C TYR A 396 16.27 -0.62 12.55
N ILE A 397 16.36 -1.63 13.42
CA ILE A 397 16.00 -3.00 13.04
C ILE A 397 14.53 -3.07 12.62
N ASN A 398 13.63 -2.48 13.40
CA ASN A 398 12.20 -2.47 13.09
C ASN A 398 11.87 -1.73 11.79
N LEU A 399 12.55 -0.61 11.52
CA LEU A 399 12.44 0.12 10.26
C LEU A 399 12.99 -0.68 9.07
N GLY A 400 14.12 -1.37 9.24
CA GLY A 400 14.68 -2.26 8.20
C GLY A 400 13.73 -3.42 7.86
N ASN A 401 13.15 -4.06 8.88
CA ASN A 401 12.16 -5.12 8.69
C ASN A 401 10.89 -4.62 7.95
N LEU A 402 10.46 -3.40 8.26
CA LEU A 402 9.38 -2.71 7.54
C LEU A 402 9.75 -2.47 6.07
N LEU A 403 10.96 -1.96 5.80
CA LEU A 403 11.45 -1.68 4.44
C LEU A 403 11.57 -2.96 3.59
N ASN A 404 12.04 -4.07 4.17
CA ASN A 404 12.04 -5.38 3.50
C ASN A 404 10.63 -5.79 3.09
N SER A 405 9.64 -5.59 3.95
CA SER A 405 8.24 -5.92 3.67
C SER A 405 7.62 -5.01 2.59
N LEU A 406 8.19 -3.84 2.37
CA LEU A 406 7.86 -2.92 1.28
C LEU A 406 8.65 -3.22 -0.02
N GLY A 407 9.48 -4.27 -0.05
CA GLY A 407 10.32 -4.62 -1.20
C GLY A 407 11.56 -3.73 -1.38
N LYS A 408 11.86 -2.86 -0.41
CA LYS A 408 13.00 -1.92 -0.42
C LYS A 408 14.22 -2.54 0.28
N SER A 409 14.71 -3.66 -0.23
CA SER A 409 15.75 -4.46 0.42
C SER A 409 17.10 -3.73 0.59
N ASN A 410 17.46 -2.81 -0.31
CA ASN A 410 18.69 -2.01 -0.20
C ASN A 410 18.59 -0.97 0.93
N GLU A 411 17.44 -0.29 1.07
CA GLU A 411 17.20 0.64 2.18
C GLU A 411 17.14 -0.12 3.51
N ALA A 412 16.55 -1.33 3.52
CA ALA A 412 16.50 -2.18 4.69
C ALA A 412 17.89 -2.59 5.18
N GLU A 413 18.75 -3.05 4.27
CA GLU A 413 20.14 -3.39 4.57
C GLU A 413 20.86 -2.21 5.24
N PHE A 414 20.70 -1.00 4.70
CA PHE A 414 21.29 0.20 5.28
C PHE A 414 20.88 0.37 6.76
N GLN A 415 19.59 0.31 7.07
CA GLN A 415 19.10 0.43 8.45
C GLN A 415 19.65 -0.66 9.37
N HIS A 416 19.71 -1.91 8.92
CA HIS A 416 20.25 -3.00 9.72
C HIS A 416 21.75 -2.85 9.98
N ARG A 417 22.52 -2.35 9.00
CA ARG A 417 23.95 -2.04 9.19
C ARG A 417 24.17 -0.91 10.18
N GLU A 418 23.33 0.13 10.15
CA GLU A 418 23.39 1.21 11.15
C GLU A 418 23.10 0.70 12.56
N ALA A 419 22.13 -0.21 12.72
CA ALA A 419 21.89 -0.87 14.00
C ALA A 419 23.12 -1.66 14.48
N ILE A 420 23.73 -2.48 13.61
CA ILE A 420 24.94 -3.27 13.93
C ILE A 420 26.10 -2.36 14.34
N LYS A 421 26.37 -1.28 13.60
CA LYS A 421 27.43 -0.30 13.94
C LYS A 421 27.25 0.26 15.34
N ILE A 422 26.02 0.60 15.72
CA ILE A 422 25.71 1.09 17.08
C ILE A 422 26.04 0.01 18.11
N TRP A 423 25.57 -1.22 17.90
CA TRP A 423 25.82 -2.33 18.82
C TRP A 423 27.31 -2.66 18.97
N GLU A 424 28.08 -2.66 17.87
CA GLU A 424 29.51 -2.96 17.86
C GLU A 424 30.37 -1.83 18.45
N SER A 425 29.88 -0.59 18.41
CA SER A 425 30.56 0.55 19.05
C SER A 425 30.44 0.57 20.58
N MET A 426 29.61 -0.30 21.18
CA MET A 426 29.42 -0.36 22.62
C MET A 426 30.60 -1.06 23.34
N PRO A 427 30.94 -0.67 24.58
CA PRO A 427 32.02 -1.32 25.33
C PRO A 427 31.79 -2.82 25.55
N GLU A 428 32.85 -3.65 25.43
CA GLU A 428 32.79 -5.12 25.55
C GLU A 428 32.07 -5.64 26.81
N LYS A 429 32.20 -4.94 27.94
CA LYS A 429 31.51 -5.30 29.20
C LYS A 429 29.98 -5.33 29.06
N ASN A 430 29.41 -4.58 28.12
CA ASN A 430 27.98 -4.51 27.87
C ASN A 430 27.52 -5.44 26.73
N LEU A 431 28.42 -5.96 25.89
CA LEU A 431 28.05 -6.86 24.78
C LEU A 431 27.34 -8.13 25.30
N SER A 432 27.64 -8.60 26.51
CA SER A 432 26.94 -9.75 27.07
C SER A 432 25.46 -9.47 27.32
N SER A 433 25.10 -8.24 27.71
CA SER A 433 23.72 -7.83 27.97
C SER A 433 22.90 -7.59 26.68
N PHE A 434 23.57 -7.28 25.57
CA PHE A 434 22.95 -6.94 24.27
C PHE A 434 23.16 -7.96 23.16
N ALA A 435 23.84 -9.08 23.43
CA ALA A 435 24.13 -10.10 22.43
C ALA A 435 22.90 -10.58 21.65
N TYR A 436 21.73 -10.66 22.29
CA TYR A 436 20.48 -10.98 21.60
C TYR A 436 20.12 -9.95 20.53
N SER A 437 20.12 -8.65 20.87
CA SER A 437 19.81 -7.57 19.93
C SER A 437 20.85 -7.47 18.80
N LEU A 438 22.13 -7.68 19.11
CA LEU A 438 23.18 -7.75 18.10
C LEU A 438 22.98 -8.95 17.15
N ALA A 439 22.74 -10.15 17.68
CA ALA A 439 22.44 -11.34 16.88
C ALA A 439 21.17 -11.16 16.04
N HIS A 440 20.13 -10.54 16.61
CA HIS A 440 18.89 -10.23 15.89
C HIS A 440 19.11 -9.22 14.77
N SER A 441 20.04 -8.27 14.94
CA SER A 441 20.43 -7.31 13.89
C SER A 441 21.14 -8.04 12.74
N TYR A 442 22.07 -8.93 13.05
CA TYR A 442 22.77 -9.78 12.08
C TYR A 442 21.82 -10.72 11.32
N HIS A 443 20.84 -11.30 12.03
CA HIS A 443 19.78 -12.10 11.44
C HIS A 443 18.84 -11.28 10.53
N SER A 444 18.48 -10.06 10.93
CA SER A 444 17.63 -9.20 10.10
C SER A 444 18.37 -8.74 8.84
N LEU A 445 19.69 -8.48 8.96
CA LEU A 445 20.56 -8.24 7.82
C LEU A 445 20.62 -9.45 6.88
N SER A 446 20.74 -10.69 7.40
CA SER A 446 20.74 -11.88 6.55
C SER A 446 19.43 -12.03 5.77
N CYS A 447 18.28 -11.75 6.38
CA CYS A 447 16.98 -11.76 5.69
C CYS A 447 16.90 -10.72 4.55
N SER A 448 17.53 -9.56 4.74
CA SER A 448 17.61 -8.52 3.70
C SER A 448 18.44 -9.00 2.50
N LEU A 449 19.58 -9.64 2.77
CA LEU A 449 20.47 -10.20 1.75
C LEU A 449 19.84 -11.37 1.00
N VAL A 450 19.03 -12.20 1.66
CA VAL A 450 18.22 -13.23 0.98
C VAL A 450 17.29 -12.60 -0.06
N SER A 451 16.66 -11.47 0.28
CA SER A 451 15.77 -10.74 -0.64
C SER A 451 16.52 -10.17 -1.85
N GLN A 452 17.82 -9.90 -1.70
CA GLN A 452 18.73 -9.48 -2.78
C GLN A 452 19.36 -10.66 -3.53
N LYS A 453 19.04 -11.91 -3.14
CA LYS A 453 19.63 -13.17 -3.66
C LYS A 453 21.12 -13.37 -3.34
N GLU A 454 21.64 -12.68 -2.34
CA GLU A 454 23.02 -12.82 -1.86
C GLU A 454 23.13 -13.92 -0.79
N TYR A 455 22.81 -15.17 -1.16
CA TYR A 455 22.61 -16.27 -0.20
C TYR A 455 23.87 -16.63 0.61
N GLN A 456 25.06 -16.51 0.02
CA GLN A 456 26.32 -16.84 0.70
C GLN A 456 26.60 -15.85 1.85
N LYS A 457 26.49 -14.54 1.58
CA LYS A 457 26.65 -13.52 2.63
C LYS A 457 25.55 -13.63 3.68
N ALA A 458 24.31 -13.92 3.25
CA ALA A 458 23.22 -14.15 4.18
C ALA A 458 23.51 -15.31 5.15
N GLN A 459 24.07 -16.41 4.66
CA GLN A 459 24.52 -17.53 5.49
C GLN A 459 25.56 -17.06 6.52
N GLU A 460 26.62 -16.38 6.09
CA GLU A 460 27.70 -15.91 6.98
C GLU A 460 27.17 -15.04 8.13
N TYR A 461 26.28 -14.08 7.84
CA TYR A 461 25.70 -13.22 8.88
C TYR A 461 24.71 -13.96 9.78
N CYS A 462 23.97 -14.95 9.26
CA CYS A 462 23.12 -15.80 10.08
C CYS A 462 23.94 -16.71 11.02
N GLU A 463 25.07 -17.23 10.55
CA GLU A 463 26.00 -18.02 11.36
C GLU A 463 26.65 -17.17 12.45
N LYS A 464 27.05 -15.92 12.15
CA LYS A 464 27.50 -14.96 13.15
C LYS A 464 26.46 -14.72 14.25
N ALA A 465 25.19 -14.56 13.88
CA ALA A 465 24.10 -14.42 14.85
C ALA A 465 23.98 -15.66 15.76
N ILE A 466 24.12 -16.86 15.21
CA ILE A 466 24.11 -18.12 15.96
C ILE A 466 25.30 -18.20 16.92
N GLU A 467 26.51 -17.89 16.44
CA GLU A 467 27.74 -17.94 17.23
C GLU A 467 27.66 -17.02 18.47
N ILE A 468 27.16 -15.79 18.29
CA ILE A 468 26.97 -14.82 19.38
C ILE A 468 26.08 -15.40 20.49
N ILE A 469 25.02 -16.12 20.11
CA ILE A 469 24.02 -16.63 21.06
C ILE A 469 24.45 -17.96 21.69
N GLN A 470 25.16 -18.80 20.93
CA GLN A 470 25.79 -20.01 21.46
C GLN A 470 26.79 -19.68 22.58
N LYS A 471 27.62 -18.64 22.40
CA LYS A 471 28.55 -18.15 23.44
C LYS A 471 27.83 -17.72 24.73
N GLN A 472 26.54 -17.39 24.66
CA GLN A 472 25.74 -16.96 25.81
C GLN A 472 25.01 -18.10 26.53
N ASN A 473 25.08 -19.34 26.03
CA ASN A 473 24.26 -20.47 26.50
C ASN A 473 22.74 -20.20 26.50
N LYS A 474 22.25 -19.25 25.69
CA LYS A 474 20.82 -18.89 25.57
C LYS A 474 20.15 -19.76 24.50
N LYS A 475 19.84 -21.01 24.85
CA LYS A 475 19.33 -22.02 23.91
C LYS A 475 17.99 -21.65 23.27
N ASP A 476 17.13 -20.93 23.98
CA ASP A 476 15.74 -20.68 23.56
C ASP A 476 15.65 -19.84 22.26
N SER A 477 16.62 -18.95 22.05
CA SER A 477 16.69 -18.03 20.91
C SER A 477 17.28 -18.66 19.65
N LEU A 478 17.99 -19.79 19.78
CA LEU A 478 18.70 -20.43 18.67
C LEU A 478 17.75 -21.08 17.66
N GLY A 479 16.57 -21.53 18.10
CA GLY A 479 15.61 -22.23 17.24
C GLY A 479 15.17 -21.38 16.04
N TYR A 480 15.03 -20.06 16.21
CA TYR A 480 14.66 -19.15 15.12
C TYR A 480 15.80 -18.97 14.11
N PHE A 481 17.04 -18.81 14.60
CA PHE A 481 18.21 -18.63 13.75
C PHE A 481 18.54 -19.90 12.97
N TYR A 482 18.43 -21.09 13.59
CA TYR A 482 18.60 -22.36 12.88
C TYR A 482 17.55 -22.58 11.79
N ALA A 483 16.28 -22.27 12.05
CA ALA A 483 15.24 -22.36 11.02
C ALA A 483 15.50 -21.41 9.85
N THR A 484 16.02 -20.21 10.13
CA THR A 484 16.40 -19.25 9.07
C THR A 484 17.61 -19.75 8.28
N LEU A 485 18.65 -20.23 8.97
CA LEU A 485 19.83 -20.81 8.33
C LEU A 485 19.45 -22.00 7.44
N ALA A 486 18.56 -22.87 7.91
CA ALA A 486 18.04 -23.98 7.11
C ALA A 486 17.37 -23.49 5.82
N ASN A 487 16.53 -22.44 5.89
CA ASN A 487 15.94 -21.82 4.69
C ASN A 487 16.99 -21.26 3.73
N ILE A 488 18.04 -20.60 4.24
CA ILE A 488 19.13 -20.06 3.42
C ILE A 488 19.89 -21.21 2.73
N LEU A 489 20.18 -22.29 3.45
CA LEU A 489 20.84 -23.48 2.91
C LEU A 489 20.00 -24.16 1.82
N LEU A 490 18.68 -24.22 1.99
CA LEU A 490 17.77 -24.73 0.95
C LEU A 490 17.82 -23.89 -0.34
N LEU A 491 17.93 -22.57 -0.22
CA LEU A 491 18.09 -21.68 -1.39
C LEU A 491 19.44 -21.86 -2.09
N GLN A 492 20.43 -22.43 -1.39
CA GLN A 492 21.73 -22.83 -1.95
C GLN A 492 21.76 -24.31 -2.37
N GLU A 493 20.63 -25.02 -2.35
CA GLU A 493 20.51 -26.45 -2.69
C GLU A 493 21.28 -27.41 -1.75
N LYS A 494 21.63 -26.97 -0.53
CA LYS A 494 22.31 -27.76 0.50
C LYS A 494 21.31 -28.50 1.41
N ASP A 495 20.57 -29.44 0.84
CA ASP A 495 19.41 -30.07 1.48
C ASP A 495 19.76 -30.87 2.76
N LEU A 496 20.93 -31.53 2.81
CA LEU A 496 21.37 -32.30 3.98
C LEU A 496 21.73 -31.42 5.18
N GLU A 497 22.48 -30.35 4.94
CA GLU A 497 22.82 -29.36 5.99
C GLU A 497 21.56 -28.65 6.49
N ALA A 498 20.62 -28.34 5.58
CA ALA A 498 19.33 -27.76 5.95
C ALA A 498 18.50 -28.69 6.85
N GLU A 499 18.47 -30.00 6.55
CA GLU A 499 17.79 -31.00 7.39
C GLU A 499 18.35 -31.02 8.81
N GLU A 500 19.67 -31.01 8.97
CA GLU A 500 20.33 -30.94 10.28
C GLU A 500 19.92 -29.67 11.05
N LYS A 501 19.92 -28.50 10.38
CA LYS A 501 19.52 -27.24 11.03
C LYS A 501 18.03 -27.20 11.38
N TYR A 502 17.15 -27.80 10.58
CA TYR A 502 15.75 -27.96 10.96
C TYR A 502 15.57 -28.86 12.17
N GLN A 503 16.28 -29.98 12.25
CA GLN A 503 16.23 -30.87 13.41
C GLN A 503 16.69 -30.15 14.67
N ASN A 504 17.80 -29.40 14.60
CA ASN A 504 18.27 -28.55 15.71
C ASN A 504 17.18 -27.56 16.15
N ALA A 505 16.52 -26.88 15.20
CA ALA A 505 15.44 -25.96 15.50
C ALA A 505 14.23 -26.66 16.15
N ILE A 506 13.84 -27.84 15.65
CA ILE A 506 12.73 -28.64 16.21
C ILE A 506 13.04 -29.05 17.65
N THR A 507 14.22 -29.61 17.92
CA THR A 507 14.62 -30.04 19.28
C THR A 507 14.56 -28.88 20.26
N ILE A 508 15.00 -27.69 19.86
CA ILE A 508 14.92 -26.49 20.71
C ILE A 508 13.46 -26.10 20.95
N TRP A 509 12.66 -25.93 19.89
CA TRP A 509 11.27 -25.47 20.03
C TRP A 509 10.38 -26.47 20.78
N GLU A 510 10.57 -27.78 20.59
CA GLU A 510 9.87 -28.82 21.36
C GLU A 510 10.26 -28.84 22.84
N SER A 511 11.51 -28.48 23.17
CA SER A 511 11.96 -28.39 24.56
C SER A 511 11.37 -27.19 25.30
N ILE A 512 11.03 -26.11 24.57
CA ILE A 512 10.38 -24.91 25.11
C ILE A 512 8.88 -25.18 25.31
N ASP A 513 8.16 -25.42 24.20
CA ASP A 513 6.75 -25.82 24.22
C ASP A 513 6.39 -26.48 22.89
N LYS A 514 5.92 -27.73 22.98
CA LYS A 514 5.44 -28.50 21.83
C LYS A 514 4.26 -27.84 21.11
N ASN A 515 3.52 -26.96 21.77
CA ASN A 515 2.40 -26.20 21.20
C ASN A 515 2.78 -24.76 20.83
N HIS A 516 4.05 -24.38 20.80
CA HIS A 516 4.45 -23.01 20.46
C HIS A 516 4.15 -22.68 18.98
N PRO A 517 3.75 -21.44 18.63
CA PRO A 517 3.55 -21.02 17.23
C PRO A 517 4.75 -21.28 16.31
N ASN A 518 5.97 -21.09 16.83
CA ASN A 518 7.19 -21.34 16.06
C ASN A 518 7.45 -22.83 15.84
N THR A 519 7.04 -23.72 16.75
CA THR A 519 7.09 -25.18 16.55
C THR A 519 6.28 -25.57 15.32
N SER A 520 5.08 -25.01 15.17
CA SER A 520 4.23 -25.20 13.98
C SER A 520 4.92 -24.71 12.70
N LEU A 521 5.56 -23.53 12.73
CA LEU A 521 6.26 -22.98 11.56
C LEU A 521 7.43 -23.88 11.14
N VAL A 522 8.26 -24.31 12.10
CA VAL A 522 9.42 -25.17 11.82
C VAL A 522 8.96 -26.54 11.32
N TYR A 523 7.92 -27.14 11.90
CA TYR A 523 7.33 -28.37 11.37
C TYR A 523 6.85 -28.22 9.93
N SER A 524 6.17 -27.12 9.59
CA SER A 524 5.69 -26.86 8.23
C SER A 524 6.86 -26.72 7.23
N ASN A 525 7.93 -26.03 7.64
CA ASN A 525 9.11 -25.84 6.79
C ASN A 525 9.89 -27.15 6.62
N TYR A 526 10.07 -27.91 7.71
CA TYR A 526 10.71 -29.23 7.67
C TYR A 526 9.90 -30.23 6.83
N ALA A 527 8.57 -30.24 6.96
CA ALA A 527 7.69 -31.03 6.10
C ALA A 527 7.84 -30.66 4.61
N SER A 528 8.08 -29.38 4.30
CA SER A 528 8.34 -28.93 2.93
C SER A 528 9.66 -29.48 2.39
N LEU A 529 10.70 -29.56 3.22
CA LEU A 529 11.96 -30.22 2.88
C LEU A 529 11.77 -31.73 2.68
N LEU A 530 11.08 -32.41 3.60
CA LEU A 530 10.79 -33.84 3.49
C LEU A 530 9.98 -34.16 2.22
N TYR A 531 9.04 -33.30 1.85
CA TYR A 531 8.31 -33.39 0.59
C TYR A 531 9.25 -33.29 -0.62
N LYS A 532 10.17 -32.32 -0.63
CA LYS A 532 11.19 -32.15 -1.68
C LYS A 532 12.08 -33.40 -1.80
N GLN A 533 12.42 -34.03 -0.69
CA GLN A 533 13.22 -35.26 -0.63
C GLN A 533 12.43 -36.54 -1.01
N GLY A 534 11.12 -36.44 -1.29
CA GLY A 534 10.27 -37.60 -1.59
C GLY A 534 9.82 -38.42 -0.37
N LYS A 535 10.12 -37.96 0.86
CA LYS A 535 9.72 -38.61 2.12
C LYS A 535 8.26 -38.26 2.48
N PHE A 536 7.32 -38.64 1.61
CA PHE A 536 5.93 -38.13 1.65
C PHE A 536 5.16 -38.47 2.94
N MET A 537 5.33 -39.67 3.49
CA MET A 537 4.64 -40.08 4.74
C MET A 537 5.09 -39.21 5.93
N GLN A 538 6.39 -38.94 6.04
CA GLN A 538 6.93 -38.09 7.11
C GLN A 538 6.51 -36.63 6.90
N ALA A 539 6.53 -36.14 5.65
CA ALA A 539 6.03 -34.81 5.32
C ALA A 539 4.57 -34.63 5.73
N GLU A 540 3.70 -35.61 5.44
CA GLU A 540 2.29 -35.62 5.84
C GLU A 540 2.14 -35.51 7.37
N GLU A 541 2.89 -36.32 8.12
CA GLU A 541 2.88 -36.29 9.59
C GLU A 541 3.25 -34.92 10.16
N TYR A 542 4.35 -34.32 9.69
CA TYR A 542 4.79 -33.01 10.17
C TYR A 542 3.84 -31.87 9.75
N TYR A 543 3.22 -31.94 8.57
CA TYR A 543 2.15 -30.99 8.22
C TYR A 543 0.94 -31.12 9.15
N PHE A 544 0.54 -32.33 9.54
CA PHE A 544 -0.54 -32.52 10.50
C PHE A 544 -0.18 -32.01 11.90
N LYS A 545 1.04 -32.26 12.38
CA LYS A 545 1.54 -31.69 13.64
C LYS A 545 1.49 -30.16 13.61
N ALA A 546 1.99 -29.55 12.53
CA ALA A 546 1.92 -28.11 12.33
C ALA A 546 0.46 -27.58 12.32
N LEU A 547 -0.44 -28.30 11.64
CA LEU A 547 -1.85 -27.93 11.50
C LEU A 547 -2.60 -27.98 12.83
N GLN A 548 -2.37 -29.02 13.64
CA GLN A 548 -2.99 -29.17 14.97
C GLN A 548 -2.64 -27.99 15.89
N ILE A 549 -1.36 -27.63 15.93
CA ILE A 549 -0.88 -26.48 16.71
C ILE A 549 -1.53 -25.19 16.21
N ARG A 550 -1.53 -24.94 14.88
CA ARG A 550 -2.12 -23.73 14.30
C ARG A 550 -3.62 -23.58 14.58
N LYS A 551 -4.39 -24.67 14.50
CA LYS A 551 -5.83 -24.66 14.79
C LYS A 551 -6.13 -24.37 16.27
N LYS A 552 -5.26 -24.80 17.18
CA LYS A 552 -5.43 -24.56 18.62
C LYS A 552 -5.16 -23.11 19.00
N LEU A 553 -4.14 -22.49 18.38
CA LEU A 553 -3.65 -21.16 18.79
C LEU A 553 -4.27 -20.01 18.01
N PHE A 554 -4.61 -20.21 16.73
CA PHE A 554 -4.97 -19.14 15.82
C PHE A 554 -6.34 -19.37 15.19
N PRO A 555 -7.05 -18.31 14.77
CA PRO A 555 -8.21 -18.44 13.91
C PRO A 555 -7.87 -19.24 12.63
N ASP A 556 -8.80 -20.07 12.15
CA ASP A 556 -8.59 -21.08 11.10
C ASP A 556 -7.84 -20.60 9.83
N TYR A 557 -7.95 -19.31 9.47
CA TYR A 557 -7.32 -18.75 8.27
C TYR A 557 -5.79 -18.64 8.35
N HIS A 558 -5.18 -18.88 9.51
CA HIS A 558 -3.72 -18.98 9.64
C HIS A 558 -3.16 -20.30 9.10
N SER A 559 -4.00 -21.26 8.72
CA SER A 559 -3.59 -22.58 8.20
C SER A 559 -3.58 -22.68 6.67
N VAL A 560 -3.76 -21.58 5.95
CA VAL A 560 -3.78 -21.55 4.46
C VAL A 560 -2.55 -22.21 3.87
N ALA A 561 -1.34 -21.85 4.31
CA ALA A 561 -0.10 -22.41 3.77
C ALA A 561 0.02 -23.93 4.00
N ILE A 562 -0.41 -24.42 5.18
CA ILE A 562 -0.36 -25.85 5.50
C ILE A 562 -1.36 -26.63 4.63
N TYR A 563 -2.58 -26.12 4.45
CA TYR A 563 -3.55 -26.75 3.55
C TYR A 563 -3.07 -26.73 2.09
N HIS A 564 -2.43 -25.65 1.63
CA HIS A 564 -1.82 -25.59 0.30
C HIS A 564 -0.80 -26.71 0.11
N ASN A 565 0.09 -26.90 1.08
CA ASN A 565 1.12 -27.92 1.03
C ASN A 565 0.55 -29.34 1.12
N LEU A 566 -0.45 -29.58 1.99
CA LEU A 566 -1.16 -30.86 2.07
C LEU A 566 -1.89 -31.20 0.77
N THR A 567 -2.48 -30.20 0.10
CA THR A 567 -3.09 -30.37 -1.23
C THR A 567 -2.04 -30.79 -2.25
N SER A 568 -0.89 -30.10 -2.31
CA SER A 568 0.19 -30.47 -3.23
C SER A 568 0.74 -31.86 -2.96
N LEU A 569 0.95 -32.21 -1.69
CA LEU A 569 1.41 -33.53 -1.24
C LEU A 569 0.44 -34.63 -1.65
N SER A 570 -0.85 -34.46 -1.36
CA SER A 570 -1.89 -35.43 -1.70
C SER A 570 -2.03 -35.62 -3.21
N LEU A 571 -1.90 -34.53 -3.98
CA LEU A 571 -1.90 -34.62 -5.45
C LEU A 571 -0.67 -35.37 -5.98
N THR A 572 0.52 -35.16 -5.40
CA THR A 572 1.74 -35.91 -5.76
C THR A 572 1.62 -37.40 -5.43
N GLN A 573 0.89 -37.76 -4.36
CA GLN A 573 0.60 -39.14 -3.98
C GLN A 573 -0.59 -39.75 -4.75
N ASP A 574 -1.14 -39.07 -5.76
CA ASP A 574 -2.35 -39.44 -6.52
C ASP A 574 -3.62 -39.65 -5.65
N LYS A 575 -3.64 -39.10 -4.44
CA LYS A 575 -4.80 -39.08 -3.52
C LYS A 575 -5.75 -37.93 -3.89
N LYS A 576 -6.39 -38.03 -5.07
CA LYS A 576 -7.16 -36.92 -5.68
C LYS A 576 -8.30 -36.39 -4.80
N ASP A 577 -9.05 -37.25 -4.13
CA ASP A 577 -10.18 -36.83 -3.27
C ASP A 577 -9.71 -36.08 -2.01
N ALA A 578 -8.64 -36.55 -1.36
CA ALA A 578 -8.03 -35.84 -0.24
C ALA A 578 -7.45 -34.49 -0.68
N ALA A 579 -6.76 -34.47 -1.83
CA ALA A 579 -6.24 -33.23 -2.42
C ALA A 579 -7.37 -32.23 -2.68
N TRP A 580 -8.50 -32.70 -3.22
CA TRP A 580 -9.69 -31.89 -3.46
C TRP A 580 -10.24 -31.28 -2.16
N GLU A 581 -10.43 -32.09 -1.12
CA GLU A 581 -10.90 -31.60 0.19
C GLU A 581 -9.98 -30.54 0.80
N TYR A 582 -8.66 -30.78 0.78
CA TYR A 582 -7.69 -29.80 1.27
C TYR A 582 -7.69 -28.53 0.43
N SER A 583 -7.88 -28.65 -0.89
CA SER A 583 -7.98 -27.49 -1.78
C SER A 583 -9.22 -26.65 -1.45
N ARG A 584 -10.37 -27.28 -1.18
CA ARG A 584 -11.59 -26.57 -0.76
C ARG A 584 -11.38 -25.80 0.55
N LYS A 585 -10.72 -26.42 1.53
CA LYS A 585 -10.37 -25.75 2.81
C LYS A 585 -9.41 -24.60 2.58
N ASN A 586 -8.36 -24.81 1.78
CA ASN A 586 -7.40 -23.78 1.40
C ASN A 586 -8.08 -22.57 0.75
N TRP A 587 -8.92 -22.81 -0.26
CA TRP A 587 -9.68 -21.78 -0.97
C TRP A 587 -10.60 -20.97 -0.05
N ALA A 588 -11.42 -21.64 0.77
CA ALA A 588 -12.33 -20.97 1.69
C ALA A 588 -11.59 -20.07 2.71
N LEU A 589 -10.45 -20.55 3.22
CA LEU A 589 -9.62 -19.79 4.14
C LEU A 589 -8.91 -18.60 3.47
N SER A 590 -8.43 -18.78 2.23
CA SER A 590 -7.88 -17.67 1.42
C SER A 590 -8.92 -16.58 1.18
N GLN A 591 -10.18 -16.94 0.87
CA GLN A 591 -11.28 -15.99 0.72
C GLN A 591 -11.52 -15.20 2.00
N LYS A 592 -11.64 -15.91 3.14
CA LYS A 592 -11.83 -15.31 4.46
C LYS A 592 -10.67 -14.36 4.82
N ARG A 593 -9.43 -14.76 4.52
CA ARG A 593 -8.22 -13.97 4.77
C ARG A 593 -8.21 -12.69 3.93
N TYR A 594 -8.44 -12.79 2.61
CA TYR A 594 -8.44 -11.63 1.71
C TYR A 594 -9.53 -10.62 2.07
N LEU A 595 -10.78 -11.09 2.27
CA LEU A 595 -11.91 -10.22 2.61
C LEU A 595 -11.76 -9.55 3.99
N LEU A 596 -10.97 -10.13 4.89
CA LEU A 596 -10.68 -9.54 6.20
C LEU A 596 -9.72 -8.34 6.08
N TYR A 597 -8.71 -8.43 5.22
CA TYR A 597 -7.64 -7.42 5.13
C TYR A 597 -7.87 -6.35 4.05
N GLN A 598 -8.61 -6.68 2.99
CA GLN A 598 -8.79 -5.79 1.84
C GLN A 598 -9.39 -4.40 2.11
N PRO A 599 -10.26 -4.16 3.12
CA PRO A 599 -10.84 -2.83 3.33
C PRO A 599 -9.81 -1.73 3.61
N LEU A 600 -8.57 -2.10 3.95
CA LEU A 600 -7.47 -1.19 4.26
C LEU A 600 -6.52 -0.97 3.07
N TRP A 601 -6.74 -1.64 1.94
CA TRP A 601 -5.82 -1.65 0.80
C TRP A 601 -6.25 -0.68 -0.29
N SER A 602 -5.29 0.06 -0.86
CA SER A 602 -5.50 0.79 -2.10
C SER A 602 -5.68 -0.16 -3.29
N LEU A 603 -6.18 0.34 -4.43
CA LEU A 603 -6.43 -0.48 -5.63
C LEU A 603 -5.22 -1.34 -6.07
N PRO A 604 -3.98 -0.82 -6.12
CA PRO A 604 -2.81 -1.60 -6.50
C PRO A 604 -2.56 -2.76 -5.53
N TYR A 605 -2.73 -2.50 -4.23
CA TYR A 605 -2.57 -3.51 -3.18
C TYR A 605 -3.69 -4.54 -3.20
N LYS A 606 -4.95 -4.16 -3.50
CA LYS A 606 -6.06 -5.10 -3.69
C LYS A 606 -5.77 -6.09 -4.82
N ILE A 607 -5.27 -5.59 -5.95
CA ILE A 607 -4.89 -6.40 -7.12
C ILE A 607 -3.71 -7.33 -6.80
N ALA A 608 -2.63 -6.78 -6.24
CA ALA A 608 -1.43 -7.54 -5.91
C ALA A 608 -1.71 -8.64 -4.87
N ASN A 609 -2.41 -8.30 -3.79
CA ASN A 609 -2.77 -9.27 -2.75
C ASN A 609 -3.78 -10.28 -3.26
N SER A 610 -4.67 -9.94 -4.21
CA SER A 610 -5.59 -10.93 -4.80
C SER A 610 -4.80 -12.00 -5.56
N LYS A 611 -3.81 -11.58 -6.36
CA LYS A 611 -2.89 -12.50 -7.03
C LYS A 611 -2.19 -13.41 -6.02
N GLU A 612 -1.62 -12.84 -4.96
CA GLU A 612 -0.90 -13.59 -3.92
C GLU A 612 -1.78 -14.60 -3.19
N HIS A 613 -3.00 -14.20 -2.81
CA HIS A 613 -3.89 -15.02 -1.99
C HIS A 613 -4.58 -16.14 -2.78
N PHE A 614 -4.81 -15.96 -4.08
CA PHE A 614 -5.67 -16.86 -4.86
C PHE A 614 -5.00 -17.61 -6.01
N MET A 615 -3.89 -17.13 -6.59
CA MET A 615 -3.32 -17.82 -7.76
C MET A 615 -2.81 -19.23 -7.43
N ALA A 616 -2.12 -19.40 -6.31
CA ALA A 616 -1.58 -20.70 -5.93
C ALA A 616 -2.69 -21.71 -5.54
N PRO A 617 -3.70 -21.35 -4.71
CA PRO A 617 -4.89 -22.18 -4.47
C PRO A 617 -5.65 -22.57 -5.74
N LEU A 618 -5.86 -21.61 -6.64
CA LEU A 618 -6.62 -21.84 -7.87
C LEU A 618 -5.84 -22.76 -8.83
N SER A 619 -4.53 -22.56 -8.94
CA SER A 619 -3.66 -23.42 -9.76
C SER A 619 -3.71 -24.88 -9.29
N LEU A 620 -3.72 -25.12 -7.97
CA LEU A 620 -3.91 -26.48 -7.43
C LEU A 620 -5.30 -27.03 -7.76
N THR A 621 -6.35 -26.22 -7.62
CA THR A 621 -7.72 -26.61 -7.97
C THR A 621 -7.82 -27.05 -9.43
N PHE A 622 -7.21 -26.29 -10.36
CA PHE A 622 -7.17 -26.64 -11.78
C PHE A 622 -6.37 -27.92 -12.05
N ARG A 623 -5.21 -28.11 -11.40
CA ARG A 623 -4.42 -29.33 -11.54
C ARG A 623 -5.17 -30.57 -11.04
N ILE A 624 -5.84 -30.47 -9.89
CA ILE A 624 -6.64 -31.56 -9.34
C ILE A 624 -7.78 -31.89 -10.29
N ALA A 625 -8.51 -30.86 -10.74
CA ALA A 625 -9.60 -31.01 -11.68
C ALA A 625 -9.12 -31.71 -12.97
N LYS A 626 -8.05 -31.20 -13.61
CA LYS A 626 -7.39 -31.80 -14.79
C LYS A 626 -7.06 -33.28 -14.58
N SER A 627 -6.44 -33.60 -13.44
CA SER A 627 -6.02 -34.98 -13.13
C SER A 627 -7.19 -35.94 -12.85
N SER A 628 -8.32 -35.42 -12.35
CA SER A 628 -9.47 -36.22 -11.90
C SER A 628 -10.45 -36.57 -13.01
N GLN A 629 -10.54 -35.71 -14.04
CA GLN A 629 -11.56 -35.78 -15.09
C GLN A 629 -13.02 -35.78 -14.57
N LYS A 630 -13.27 -35.31 -13.34
CA LYS A 630 -14.61 -35.22 -12.74
C LYS A 630 -15.30 -33.91 -13.17
N GLN A 631 -16.41 -34.01 -13.90
CA GLN A 631 -17.14 -32.84 -14.43
C GLN A 631 -17.62 -31.88 -13.33
N GLU A 632 -18.05 -32.41 -12.17
CA GLU A 632 -18.46 -31.59 -11.01
C GLU A 632 -17.35 -30.64 -10.56
N TRP A 633 -16.09 -31.10 -10.60
CA TRP A 633 -14.94 -30.33 -10.17
C TRP A 633 -14.57 -29.23 -11.16
N TYR A 634 -14.87 -29.41 -12.46
CA TYR A 634 -14.73 -28.35 -13.47
C TYR A 634 -15.67 -27.19 -13.21
N SER A 635 -16.93 -27.48 -12.87
CA SER A 635 -17.91 -26.45 -12.51
C SER A 635 -17.46 -25.64 -11.28
N ILE A 636 -16.99 -26.32 -10.23
CA ILE A 636 -16.50 -25.66 -9.01
C ILE A 636 -15.22 -24.85 -9.28
N ALA A 637 -14.28 -25.41 -10.05
CA ALA A 637 -13.08 -24.70 -10.47
C ALA A 637 -13.40 -23.42 -11.27
N TYR A 638 -14.40 -23.49 -12.16
CA TYR A 638 -14.88 -22.33 -12.90
C TYR A 638 -15.54 -21.30 -11.98
N GLN A 639 -16.32 -21.74 -10.99
CA GLN A 639 -16.90 -20.84 -9.99
C GLN A 639 -15.83 -20.07 -9.22
N ASP A 640 -14.75 -20.75 -8.82
CA ASP A 640 -13.62 -20.13 -8.13
C ASP A 640 -12.87 -19.13 -9.03
N TRP A 641 -12.70 -19.48 -10.31
CA TRP A 641 -12.15 -18.59 -11.33
C TRP A 641 -12.99 -17.33 -11.52
N LEU A 642 -14.30 -17.49 -11.73
CA LEU A 642 -15.26 -16.40 -11.85
C LEU A 642 -15.23 -15.47 -10.64
N TRP A 643 -15.16 -16.06 -9.45
CA TRP A 643 -15.12 -15.29 -8.22
C TRP A 643 -13.85 -14.43 -8.17
N ARG A 644 -12.69 -15.00 -8.50
CA ARG A 644 -11.41 -14.27 -8.55
C ARG A 644 -11.43 -13.17 -9.63
N ARG A 645 -11.82 -13.51 -10.86
CA ARG A 645 -11.75 -12.65 -12.05
C ARG A 645 -12.62 -11.38 -12.00
N GLY A 646 -13.45 -11.24 -10.97
CA GLY A 646 -14.26 -10.04 -10.75
C GLY A 646 -14.21 -9.52 -9.31
N ILE A 647 -13.36 -10.05 -8.44
CA ILE A 647 -13.43 -9.72 -7.01
C ILE A 647 -13.05 -8.27 -6.75
N VAL A 648 -11.97 -7.78 -7.34
CA VAL A 648 -11.51 -6.40 -7.16
C VAL A 648 -12.54 -5.43 -7.71
N SER A 649 -13.06 -5.68 -8.92
CA SER A 649 -14.12 -4.89 -9.55
C SER A 649 -15.40 -4.84 -8.69
N LYS A 650 -15.88 -5.99 -8.19
CA LYS A 650 -17.05 -6.06 -7.30
C LYS A 650 -16.82 -5.31 -5.99
N ILE A 651 -15.64 -5.44 -5.37
CA ILE A 651 -15.28 -4.69 -4.17
C ILE A 651 -15.40 -3.20 -4.44
N ILE A 652 -14.83 -2.70 -5.55
CA ILE A 652 -14.86 -1.28 -5.91
C ILE A 652 -16.28 -0.81 -6.20
N GLN A 653 -17.11 -1.64 -6.86
CA GLN A 653 -18.52 -1.33 -7.10
C GLN A 653 -19.31 -1.21 -5.80
N GLU A 654 -19.15 -2.15 -4.87
CA GLU A 654 -19.78 -2.09 -3.55
C GLU A 654 -19.27 -0.89 -2.75
N GLU A 655 -17.97 -0.60 -2.82
CA GLU A 655 -17.40 0.63 -2.25
C GLU A 655 -18.11 1.86 -2.82
N LYS A 656 -18.21 2.00 -4.15
CA LYS A 656 -18.93 3.11 -4.79
C LYS A 656 -20.39 3.19 -4.37
N LYS A 657 -21.09 2.05 -4.27
CA LYS A 657 -22.49 2.00 -3.85
C LYS A 657 -22.65 2.52 -2.44
N ILE A 658 -21.81 2.05 -1.52
CA ILE A 658 -21.71 2.56 -0.15
C ILE A 658 -21.46 4.08 -0.21
N LEU A 659 -20.46 4.54 -0.96
CA LEU A 659 -20.15 5.97 -1.11
C LEU A 659 -21.34 6.80 -1.61
N SER A 660 -22.16 6.25 -2.52
CA SER A 660 -23.35 6.92 -3.05
C SER A 660 -24.49 7.01 -2.02
N GLU A 661 -24.69 5.96 -1.22
CA GLU A 661 -25.70 5.91 -0.15
C GLU A 661 -25.39 6.91 0.98
N TYR A 662 -24.10 7.21 1.18
CA TYR A 662 -23.61 8.13 2.21
C TYR A 662 -23.43 9.59 1.75
N GLN A 663 -23.90 10.00 0.56
CA GLN A 663 -23.86 11.42 0.13
C GLN A 663 -24.58 12.39 1.09
N LYS A 664 -25.38 11.90 2.04
CA LYS A 664 -26.04 12.68 3.09
C LYS A 664 -25.17 12.92 4.34
N ASP A 665 -24.05 12.23 4.49
CA ASP A 665 -23.09 12.41 5.60
C ASP A 665 -22.03 13.44 5.20
N ILE A 666 -22.16 14.65 5.76
CA ILE A 666 -21.32 15.82 5.46
C ILE A 666 -19.84 15.54 5.78
N GLU A 667 -19.57 14.78 6.83
CA GLU A 667 -18.20 14.52 7.29
C GLU A 667 -17.53 13.42 6.45
N LEU A 668 -18.29 12.39 6.06
CA LEU A 668 -17.82 11.35 5.13
C LEU A 668 -17.56 11.93 3.74
N LYS A 669 -18.46 12.80 3.25
CA LYS A 669 -18.30 13.54 1.99
C LYS A 669 -17.02 14.39 2.00
N SER A 670 -16.77 15.13 3.08
CA SER A 670 -15.54 15.92 3.21
C SER A 670 -14.27 15.06 3.17
N LEU A 671 -14.27 13.88 3.80
CA LEU A 671 -13.14 12.95 3.76
C LEU A 671 -12.90 12.39 2.34
N LEU A 672 -13.97 12.15 1.59
CA LEU A 672 -13.90 11.68 0.21
C LEU A 672 -13.39 12.75 -0.75
N ASP A 673 -13.81 14.00 -0.57
CA ASP A 673 -13.35 15.11 -1.38
C ASP A 673 -11.86 15.39 -1.11
N GLN A 674 -11.42 15.28 0.15
CA GLN A 674 -9.98 15.32 0.50
C GLN A 674 -9.21 14.17 -0.18
N TYR A 675 -9.76 12.96 -0.15
CA TYR A 675 -9.13 11.80 -0.79
C TYR A 675 -8.97 11.97 -2.30
N ARG A 676 -10.02 12.46 -2.98
CA ARG A 676 -9.97 12.79 -4.42
C ARG A 676 -8.95 13.88 -4.73
N ASN A 677 -8.86 14.91 -3.89
CA ASN A 677 -7.91 15.99 -4.06
C ASN A 677 -6.46 15.49 -3.92
N VAL A 678 -6.17 14.61 -2.94
CA VAL A 678 -4.84 13.99 -2.81
C VAL A 678 -4.49 13.13 -4.02
N LEU A 679 -5.43 12.35 -4.55
CA LEU A 679 -5.21 11.60 -5.78
C LEU A 679 -4.90 12.52 -6.97
N GLN A 680 -5.58 13.66 -7.07
CA GLN A 680 -5.32 14.67 -8.09
C GLN A 680 -3.96 15.37 -7.89
N GLN A 681 -3.49 15.54 -6.65
CA GLN A 681 -2.16 16.04 -6.37
C GLN A 681 -1.08 15.00 -6.72
N MET A 682 -1.33 13.71 -6.48
CA MET A 682 -0.44 12.63 -6.90
C MET A 682 -0.33 12.59 -8.43
N HIS A 683 -1.45 12.81 -9.13
CA HIS A 683 -1.49 12.98 -10.59
C HIS A 683 -0.57 14.11 -11.04
N ASN A 684 -0.64 15.28 -10.41
CA ASN A 684 0.18 16.43 -10.78
C ASN A 684 1.70 16.20 -10.61
N ILE A 685 2.12 15.37 -9.65
CA ILE A 685 3.55 15.04 -9.42
C ILE A 685 4.14 14.26 -10.60
N LEU A 686 3.34 13.49 -11.33
CA LEU A 686 3.84 12.68 -12.45
C LEU A 686 4.45 13.55 -13.57
N TYR A 687 4.06 14.82 -13.63
CA TYR A 687 4.47 15.82 -14.62
C TYR A 687 5.70 16.66 -14.21
N LEU A 688 6.34 16.37 -13.06
CA LEU A 688 7.65 16.95 -12.68
C LEU A 688 8.79 16.44 -13.57
N SER A 689 9.65 17.37 -14.01
CA SER A 689 10.82 17.13 -14.88
C SER A 689 11.81 16.15 -14.27
N ASP A 690 12.57 15.43 -15.11
CA ASP A 690 13.57 14.44 -14.64
C ASP A 690 14.72 15.07 -13.83
N SER A 691 14.91 16.39 -13.92
CA SER A 691 15.90 17.14 -13.13
C SER A 691 15.52 17.30 -11.64
N GLU A 692 14.28 16.96 -11.25
CA GLU A 692 13.72 17.14 -9.91
C GLU A 692 13.37 15.80 -9.22
N GLN A 693 14.07 14.70 -9.56
CA GLN A 693 13.79 13.34 -9.09
C GLN A 693 13.66 13.21 -7.55
N GLU A 694 14.51 13.91 -6.80
CA GLU A 694 14.51 13.84 -5.34
C GLU A 694 13.25 14.48 -4.73
N ASN A 695 12.81 15.61 -5.30
CA ASN A 695 11.57 16.28 -4.92
C ASN A 695 10.33 15.48 -5.36
N LYS A 696 10.38 14.85 -6.54
CA LYS A 696 9.31 13.97 -7.07
C LYS A 696 9.10 12.74 -6.18
N TRP A 697 10.19 12.12 -5.74
CA TRP A 697 10.15 11.00 -4.80
C TRP A 697 9.60 11.42 -3.43
N GLN A 698 10.10 12.52 -2.85
CA GLN A 698 9.64 13.02 -1.54
C GLN A 698 8.17 13.42 -1.56
N ALA A 699 7.72 14.12 -2.59
CA ALA A 699 6.33 14.53 -2.74
C ALA A 699 5.39 13.34 -3.01
N SER A 700 5.84 12.34 -3.80
CA SER A 700 5.10 11.09 -4.02
C SER A 700 4.94 10.29 -2.72
N GLN A 701 6.01 10.18 -1.92
CA GLN A 701 5.96 9.54 -0.60
C GLN A 701 5.01 10.29 0.36
N PHE A 702 5.02 11.62 0.33
CA PHE A 702 4.13 12.45 1.16
C PHE A 702 2.66 12.28 0.80
N LEU A 703 2.31 12.37 -0.49
CA LEU A 703 0.92 12.24 -0.94
C LEU A 703 0.41 10.80 -0.85
N SER A 704 1.25 9.79 -1.09
CA SER A 704 0.89 8.38 -0.85
C SER A 704 0.52 8.16 0.63
N LYS A 705 1.28 8.78 1.54
CA LYS A 705 1.02 8.73 2.98
C LYS A 705 -0.24 9.50 3.40
N GLU A 706 -0.59 10.58 2.71
CA GLU A 706 -1.85 11.30 2.92
C GLU A 706 -3.05 10.50 2.40
N CYS A 707 -2.89 9.86 1.24
CA CYS A 707 -3.85 8.95 0.62
C CYS A 707 -4.19 7.77 1.54
N GLU A 708 -3.18 7.10 2.09
CA GLU A 708 -3.34 6.02 3.08
C GLU A 708 -4.06 6.48 4.36
N GLN A 709 -3.77 7.69 4.85
CA GLN A 709 -4.43 8.24 6.05
C GLN A 709 -5.90 8.58 5.81
N LEU A 710 -6.24 9.08 4.62
CA LEU A 710 -7.62 9.36 4.25
C LEU A 710 -8.42 8.07 4.05
N GLN A 711 -7.81 7.05 3.43
CA GLN A 711 -8.38 5.70 3.34
C GLN A 711 -8.62 5.09 4.72
N GLU A 712 -7.69 5.25 5.66
CA GLU A 712 -7.84 4.74 7.01
C GLU A 712 -9.01 5.42 7.73
N LYS A 713 -9.10 6.75 7.70
CA LYS A 713 -10.21 7.52 8.31
C LYS A 713 -11.56 7.14 7.70
N LEU A 714 -11.61 6.88 6.40
CA LEU A 714 -12.80 6.40 5.70
C LEU A 714 -13.20 4.99 6.17
N SER A 715 -12.23 4.08 6.34
CA SER A 715 -12.50 2.72 6.82
C SER A 715 -12.97 2.68 8.29
N GLN A 716 -12.42 3.54 9.14
CA GLN A 716 -12.74 3.60 10.57
C GLN A 716 -14.18 4.10 10.84
N LYS A 717 -14.72 4.96 9.97
CA LYS A 717 -16.06 5.54 10.16
C LYS A 717 -17.20 4.67 9.64
N SER A 718 -16.94 3.77 8.70
CA SER A 718 -17.99 2.94 8.11
C SER A 718 -18.05 1.57 8.80
N ASN A 719 -18.97 1.43 9.75
CA ASN A 719 -19.40 0.12 10.28
C ASN A 719 -19.88 -0.84 9.16
N ASN A 720 -20.19 -0.31 7.97
CA ASN A 720 -20.73 -1.02 6.82
C ASN A 720 -19.67 -1.70 5.92
N PHE A 721 -18.37 -1.42 6.07
CA PHE A 721 -17.33 -2.26 5.41
C PHE A 721 -17.34 -3.72 5.89
N LYS A 722 -18.03 -4.02 7.01
CA LYS A 722 -18.31 -5.40 7.45
C LYS A 722 -19.21 -6.17 6.47
N PHE A 723 -20.01 -5.50 5.63
CA PHE A 723 -20.94 -6.13 4.68
C PHE A 723 -20.24 -6.74 3.45
N ILE A 724 -19.06 -6.21 3.06
CA ILE A 724 -18.24 -6.77 1.96
C ILE A 724 -17.81 -8.24 2.22
N LYS A 725 -17.96 -8.73 3.46
CA LYS A 725 -17.76 -10.15 3.81
C LYS A 725 -18.71 -11.12 3.09
N LYS A 726 -19.80 -10.64 2.47
CA LYS A 726 -20.77 -11.45 1.71
C LYS A 726 -20.83 -11.06 0.22
N ILE A 727 -19.69 -11.02 -0.47
CA ILE A 727 -19.72 -10.96 -1.94
C ILE A 727 -20.31 -12.29 -2.46
N GLU A 728 -21.48 -12.22 -3.09
CA GLU A 728 -22.18 -13.39 -3.60
C GLU A 728 -21.36 -14.13 -4.66
N LYS A 729 -21.32 -15.46 -4.51
CA LYS A 729 -20.71 -16.36 -5.47
C LYS A 729 -21.70 -16.57 -6.61
N ILE A 730 -21.29 -16.20 -7.81
CA ILE A 730 -22.07 -16.48 -9.03
C ILE A 730 -21.95 -17.96 -9.30
N ALA A 731 -23.09 -18.62 -9.54
CA ALA A 731 -23.07 -20.03 -9.89
C ALA A 731 -22.89 -20.18 -11.41
N PRO A 732 -21.98 -21.04 -11.89
CA PRO A 732 -21.75 -21.26 -13.32
C PRO A 732 -23.01 -21.50 -14.16
N HIS A 733 -24.01 -22.16 -13.58
CA HIS A 733 -25.28 -22.46 -14.24
C HIS A 733 -26.14 -21.21 -14.52
N GLU A 734 -25.94 -20.10 -13.81
CA GLU A 734 -26.64 -18.84 -14.06
C GLU A 734 -26.18 -18.19 -15.36
N ILE A 735 -24.85 -18.23 -15.61
CA ILE A 735 -24.25 -17.80 -16.87
C ILE A 735 -24.75 -18.71 -18.00
N GLN A 736 -24.72 -20.02 -17.78
CA GLN A 736 -25.18 -21.01 -18.76
C GLN A 736 -26.62 -20.77 -19.22
N LYS A 737 -27.54 -20.54 -18.28
CA LYS A 737 -28.97 -20.26 -18.57
C LYS A 737 -29.17 -19.00 -19.42
N SER A 738 -28.28 -18.02 -19.26
CA SER A 738 -28.36 -16.73 -19.94
C SER A 738 -27.86 -16.78 -21.39
N LEU A 739 -27.21 -17.87 -21.82
CA LEU A 739 -26.72 -18.04 -23.19
C LEU A 739 -27.82 -18.50 -24.16
N LYS A 740 -27.67 -18.08 -25.43
CA LYS A 740 -28.48 -18.58 -26.56
C LYS A 740 -27.91 -19.89 -27.11
N LYS A 741 -28.73 -20.60 -27.89
CA LYS A 741 -28.34 -21.90 -28.46
C LYS A 741 -27.19 -21.78 -29.46
N ASN A 742 -27.14 -20.71 -30.25
CA ASN A 742 -26.05 -20.43 -31.21
C ASN A 742 -24.83 -19.73 -30.58
N TRP A 743 -24.84 -19.47 -29.27
CA TRP A 743 -23.74 -18.80 -28.57
C TRP A 743 -22.83 -19.79 -27.86
N ALA A 744 -21.54 -19.46 -27.82
CA ALA A 744 -20.55 -20.11 -26.97
C ALA A 744 -19.72 -19.06 -26.24
N LEU A 745 -19.53 -19.24 -24.93
CA LEU A 745 -18.64 -18.41 -24.13
C LEU A 745 -17.34 -19.15 -23.89
N ILE A 746 -16.22 -18.48 -24.16
CA ILE A 746 -14.86 -18.99 -23.97
C ILE A 746 -14.17 -18.10 -22.94
N ASP A 747 -13.94 -18.66 -21.74
CA ASP A 747 -13.28 -17.97 -20.62
C ASP A 747 -11.87 -18.53 -20.43
N PHE A 748 -10.87 -17.70 -20.69
CA PHE A 748 -9.45 -18.06 -20.62
C PHE A 748 -8.92 -17.83 -19.22
N ALA A 749 -8.21 -18.81 -18.65
CA ALA A 749 -7.61 -18.72 -17.34
C ALA A 749 -6.13 -19.15 -17.38
N ILE A 750 -5.22 -18.19 -17.23
CA ILE A 750 -3.79 -18.50 -17.14
C ILE A 750 -3.46 -18.87 -15.69
N PHE A 751 -2.86 -20.04 -15.51
CA PHE A 751 -2.50 -20.59 -14.21
C PHE A 751 -1.12 -21.26 -14.27
N HIS A 752 -0.64 -21.81 -13.14
CA HIS A 752 0.67 -22.46 -13.09
C HIS A 752 0.53 -23.97 -12.83
N GLU A 753 0.98 -24.81 -13.78
CA GLU A 753 0.98 -26.27 -13.61
C GLU A 753 2.09 -26.77 -12.68
N LYS A 754 3.26 -26.14 -12.77
CA LYS A 754 4.43 -26.38 -11.90
C LYS A 754 4.96 -25.04 -11.43
N PHE A 755 5.93 -25.04 -10.51
CA PHE A 755 6.58 -23.82 -10.06
C PHE A 755 7.07 -23.00 -11.27
N ARG A 756 6.39 -21.88 -11.55
CA ARG A 756 6.65 -20.96 -12.68
C ARG A 756 6.44 -21.48 -14.11
N LYS A 757 5.77 -22.62 -14.32
CA LYS A 757 5.36 -23.04 -15.69
C LYS A 757 3.92 -22.61 -15.96
N PRO A 758 3.67 -21.52 -16.72
CA PRO A 758 2.33 -21.08 -17.04
C PRO A 758 1.64 -22.06 -18.01
N SER A 759 0.36 -22.24 -17.81
CA SER A 759 -0.54 -23.07 -18.60
C SER A 759 -1.86 -22.34 -18.79
N LEU A 760 -2.56 -22.67 -19.86
CA LEU A 760 -3.85 -22.05 -20.17
C LEU A 760 -4.97 -23.07 -19.99
N ALA A 761 -5.94 -22.72 -19.14
CA ALA A 761 -7.22 -23.38 -19.03
C ALA A 761 -8.26 -22.60 -19.85
N LEU A 762 -9.11 -23.31 -20.58
CA LEU A 762 -10.17 -22.75 -21.39
C LEU A 762 -11.49 -23.36 -20.94
N PHE A 763 -12.34 -22.53 -20.34
CA PHE A 763 -13.71 -22.91 -20.00
C PHE A 763 -14.62 -22.60 -21.19
N LEU A 764 -15.19 -23.64 -21.79
CA LEU A 764 -16.16 -23.53 -22.87
C LEU A 764 -17.55 -23.75 -22.30
N ILE A 765 -18.39 -22.71 -22.37
CA ILE A 765 -19.73 -22.72 -21.80
C ILE A 765 -20.71 -22.55 -22.94
N THR A 766 -21.58 -23.53 -23.10
CA THR A 766 -22.71 -23.48 -24.01
C THR A 766 -24.00 -23.69 -23.22
N LYS A 767 -25.14 -23.47 -23.87
CA LYS A 767 -26.45 -23.72 -23.25
C LYS A 767 -26.60 -25.17 -22.75
N GLU A 768 -25.87 -26.10 -23.37
CA GLU A 768 -25.94 -27.53 -23.11
C GLU A 768 -24.93 -28.01 -22.05
N LYS A 769 -23.71 -27.47 -22.01
CA LYS A 769 -22.64 -27.97 -21.12
C LYS A 769 -21.60 -26.91 -20.74
N ILE A 770 -20.82 -27.21 -19.69
CA ILE A 770 -19.63 -26.48 -19.27
C ILE A 770 -18.45 -27.44 -19.36
N ASP A 771 -17.56 -27.22 -20.32
CA ASP A 771 -16.36 -28.03 -20.52
C ASP A 771 -15.10 -27.25 -20.18
N LEU A 772 -14.03 -28.00 -19.85
CA LEU A 772 -12.73 -27.45 -19.51
C LEU A 772 -11.65 -28.12 -20.36
N TYR A 773 -10.90 -27.30 -21.09
CA TYR A 773 -9.78 -27.72 -21.94
C TYR A 773 -8.48 -27.15 -21.37
N PHE A 774 -7.39 -27.90 -21.49
CA PHE A 774 -6.06 -27.48 -21.04
C PHE A 774 -5.09 -27.43 -22.22
N ILE A 775 -4.30 -26.37 -22.28
CA ILE A 775 -3.26 -26.15 -23.30
C ILE A 775 -1.90 -26.16 -22.60
N ASP A 776 -1.15 -27.23 -22.85
CA ASP A 776 0.09 -27.55 -22.12
C ASP A 776 1.33 -26.82 -22.67
N SER A 777 1.22 -26.23 -23.86
CA SER A 777 2.26 -25.46 -24.58
C SER A 777 1.97 -23.95 -24.61
N TRP A 778 1.41 -23.40 -23.52
CA TRP A 778 1.05 -21.98 -23.47
C TRP A 778 2.25 -21.03 -23.68
N GLU A 779 3.44 -21.34 -23.19
CA GLU A 779 4.64 -20.50 -23.38
C GLU A 779 4.97 -20.28 -24.87
N GLU A 780 4.87 -21.33 -25.69
CA GLU A 780 5.08 -21.25 -27.14
C GLU A 780 3.98 -20.43 -27.82
N CYS A 781 2.73 -20.58 -27.35
CA CYS A 781 1.59 -19.79 -27.83
C CYS A 781 1.78 -18.31 -27.49
N GLU A 782 2.17 -17.99 -26.26
CA GLU A 782 2.41 -16.63 -25.77
C GLU A 782 3.55 -15.94 -26.52
N ALA A 783 4.65 -16.67 -26.78
CA ALA A 783 5.74 -16.19 -27.61
C ALA A 783 5.28 -15.92 -29.06
N THR A 784 4.42 -16.78 -29.61
CA THR A 784 3.85 -16.61 -30.95
C THR A 784 2.92 -15.41 -31.04
N ILE A 785 2.05 -15.21 -30.03
CA ILE A 785 1.19 -14.02 -29.90
C ILE A 785 2.04 -12.75 -29.84
N SER A 786 3.12 -12.75 -29.05
CA SER A 786 4.03 -11.61 -28.94
C SER A 786 4.68 -11.27 -30.28
N LYS A 787 5.11 -12.28 -31.04
CA LYS A 787 5.64 -12.11 -32.41
C LYS A 787 4.59 -11.54 -33.37
N ILE A 788 3.35 -12.04 -33.32
CA ILE A 788 2.23 -11.52 -34.13
C ILE A 788 1.99 -10.04 -33.83
N GLN A 789 1.89 -9.68 -32.55
CA GLN A 789 1.71 -8.30 -32.12
C GLN A 789 2.85 -7.40 -32.62
N GLN A 790 4.11 -7.81 -32.46
CA GLN A 790 5.26 -7.07 -32.98
C GLN A 790 5.19 -6.85 -34.50
N LYS A 791 4.83 -7.88 -35.27
CA LYS A 791 4.66 -7.76 -36.74
C LYS A 791 3.55 -6.77 -37.11
N ILE A 792 2.40 -6.85 -36.44
CA ILE A 792 1.28 -5.91 -36.66
C ILE A 792 1.70 -4.47 -36.28
N PHE A 793 2.38 -4.28 -35.15
CA PHE A 793 2.85 -2.95 -34.73
C PHE A 793 3.92 -2.36 -35.66
N ASN A 794 4.72 -3.20 -36.33
CA ASN A 794 5.74 -2.77 -37.29
C ASN A 794 5.21 -2.59 -38.71
N THR A 795 3.96 -2.99 -39.00
CA THR A 795 3.33 -2.85 -40.32
C THR A 795 3.37 -1.42 -40.91
N PRO A 796 3.26 -0.31 -40.13
CA PRO A 796 3.38 1.04 -40.70
C PRO A 796 4.71 1.32 -41.40
N LYS A 797 5.77 0.55 -41.10
CA LYS A 797 7.10 0.68 -41.69
C LYS A 797 7.32 -0.25 -42.88
N ALA A 798 6.33 -1.08 -43.22
CA ALA A 798 6.47 -2.07 -44.27
C ALA A 798 6.38 -1.41 -45.66
N SER A 799 7.26 -1.83 -46.57
CA SER A 799 7.23 -1.43 -47.98
C SER A 799 6.25 -2.26 -48.82
N ASN A 800 5.89 -3.46 -48.37
CA ASN A 800 4.98 -4.38 -49.07
C ASN A 800 4.04 -5.12 -48.11
N PHE A 801 2.76 -4.72 -48.09
CA PHE A 801 1.75 -5.29 -47.20
C PHE A 801 1.35 -6.74 -47.53
N ALA A 802 1.37 -7.13 -48.81
CA ALA A 802 1.00 -8.50 -49.22
C ALA A 802 2.03 -9.53 -48.73
N GLN A 803 3.32 -9.17 -48.77
CA GLN A 803 4.39 -10.02 -48.27
C GLN A 803 4.36 -10.15 -46.75
N GLU A 804 4.10 -9.06 -46.02
CA GLU A 804 3.92 -9.10 -44.57
C GLU A 804 2.72 -9.98 -44.17
N GLU A 805 1.62 -9.93 -44.93
CA GLU A 805 0.47 -10.81 -44.71
C GLU A 805 0.85 -12.29 -44.89
N GLN A 806 1.59 -12.64 -45.95
CA GLN A 806 2.07 -14.00 -46.15
C GLN A 806 2.98 -14.47 -45.02
N ASN A 807 3.84 -13.59 -44.48
CA ASN A 807 4.71 -13.87 -43.34
C ASN A 807 3.94 -14.02 -42.02
N LEU A 808 2.71 -13.51 -41.94
CA LEU A 808 1.85 -13.56 -40.76
C LEU A 808 1.01 -14.86 -40.74
N LYS A 809 0.55 -15.34 -41.90
CA LYS A 809 -0.35 -16.51 -42.04
C LYS A 809 0.10 -17.75 -41.25
N PRO A 810 1.36 -18.22 -41.31
CA PRO A 810 1.80 -19.41 -40.57
C PRO A 810 1.68 -19.25 -39.04
N LEU A 811 1.93 -18.03 -38.53
CA LEU A 811 1.81 -17.74 -37.09
C LEU A 811 0.34 -17.80 -36.66
N LEU A 812 -0.57 -17.26 -37.47
CA LEU A 812 -2.01 -17.28 -37.20
C LEU A 812 -2.60 -18.69 -37.23
N GLN A 813 -2.14 -19.53 -38.17
CA GLN A 813 -2.51 -20.94 -38.27
C GLN A 813 -1.95 -21.79 -37.11
N ASN A 814 -0.77 -21.43 -36.60
CA ASN A 814 -0.20 -22.04 -35.40
C ASN A 814 -1.09 -21.77 -34.17
N ILE A 815 -1.53 -20.51 -33.97
CA ILE A 815 -2.45 -20.16 -32.88
C ILE A 815 -3.80 -20.90 -32.99
N PHE A 816 -4.35 -21.04 -34.21
CA PHE A 816 -5.56 -21.84 -34.43
C PHE A 816 -5.38 -23.28 -33.93
N SER A 817 -4.25 -23.90 -34.27
CA SER A 817 -3.96 -25.29 -33.94
C SER A 817 -3.90 -25.53 -32.43
N HIS A 818 -3.39 -24.58 -31.65
CA HIS A 818 -3.31 -24.70 -30.19
C HIS A 818 -4.61 -24.33 -29.46
N ILE A 819 -5.31 -23.27 -29.89
CA ILE A 819 -6.45 -22.72 -29.14
C ILE A 819 -7.80 -23.23 -29.65
N PHE A 820 -8.03 -23.23 -30.96
CA PHE A 820 -9.36 -23.50 -31.54
C PHE A 820 -9.56 -24.93 -32.00
N SER A 821 -8.51 -25.60 -32.49
CA SER A 821 -8.59 -27.00 -32.92
C SER A 821 -9.17 -27.93 -31.83
N PRO A 822 -8.79 -27.84 -30.53
CA PRO A 822 -9.32 -28.72 -29.48
C PRO A 822 -10.83 -28.53 -29.21
N ILE A 823 -11.38 -27.36 -29.50
CA ILE A 823 -12.77 -27.00 -29.18
C ILE A 823 -13.69 -26.97 -30.39
N LEU A 824 -13.16 -27.14 -31.61
CA LEU A 824 -13.89 -26.94 -32.86
C LEU A 824 -15.13 -27.85 -32.98
N SER A 825 -15.06 -29.09 -32.47
CA SER A 825 -16.18 -30.03 -32.46
C SER A 825 -17.35 -29.53 -31.60
N SER A 826 -17.07 -28.79 -30.53
CA SER A 826 -18.09 -28.21 -29.65
C SER A 826 -18.63 -26.86 -30.17
N LEU A 827 -18.07 -26.32 -31.27
CA LEU A 827 -18.47 -25.05 -31.88
C LEU A 827 -19.29 -25.21 -33.19
N GLN A 828 -19.60 -26.44 -33.62
CA GLN A 828 -20.20 -26.70 -34.94
C GLN A 828 -21.48 -25.91 -35.24
N ASP A 829 -22.37 -25.79 -34.26
CA ASP A 829 -23.66 -25.07 -34.37
C ASP A 829 -23.63 -23.66 -33.79
N LYS A 830 -22.44 -23.09 -33.57
CA LYS A 830 -22.26 -21.80 -32.89
C LYS A 830 -21.76 -20.77 -33.89
N ASP A 831 -22.43 -19.63 -33.96
CA ASP A 831 -22.07 -18.50 -34.84
C ASP A 831 -21.44 -17.33 -34.07
N THR A 832 -21.64 -17.28 -32.74
CA THR A 832 -21.26 -16.14 -31.90
C THR A 832 -20.43 -16.62 -30.72
N LEU A 833 -19.22 -16.06 -30.61
CA LEU A 833 -18.23 -16.40 -29.60
C LEU A 833 -18.05 -15.23 -28.63
N LEU A 834 -18.39 -15.45 -27.36
CA LEU A 834 -18.19 -14.50 -26.27
C LEU A 834 -16.85 -14.80 -25.60
N LEU A 835 -15.88 -13.91 -25.74
CA LEU A 835 -14.52 -14.13 -25.27
C LEU A 835 -14.27 -13.37 -23.98
N CYS A 836 -13.75 -14.07 -22.97
CA CYS A 836 -13.19 -13.47 -21.75
C CYS A 836 -11.67 -13.72 -21.75
N PRO A 837 -10.83 -12.87 -22.37
CA PRO A 837 -9.39 -13.09 -22.49
C PRO A 837 -8.66 -12.91 -21.16
N ASP A 838 -7.53 -13.56 -20.93
CA ASP A 838 -6.68 -13.33 -19.75
C ASP A 838 -5.22 -13.09 -20.16
N GLY A 839 -4.46 -12.37 -19.33
CA GLY A 839 -3.07 -12.01 -19.61
C GLY A 839 -2.91 -11.28 -20.94
N ILE A 840 -1.91 -11.68 -21.73
CA ILE A 840 -1.60 -11.07 -23.04
C ILE A 840 -2.76 -11.14 -24.04
N LEU A 841 -3.70 -12.08 -23.85
CA LEU A 841 -4.86 -12.26 -24.73
C LEU A 841 -5.81 -11.06 -24.70
N HIS A 842 -5.75 -10.21 -23.67
CA HIS A 842 -6.50 -8.95 -23.65
C HIS A 842 -6.14 -8.01 -24.81
N ALA A 843 -4.90 -8.10 -25.31
CA ALA A 843 -4.40 -7.32 -26.43
C ALA A 843 -4.36 -8.14 -27.74
N PHE A 844 -5.05 -9.29 -27.80
CA PHE A 844 -5.06 -10.17 -28.97
C PHE A 844 -6.43 -10.19 -29.68
N PRO A 845 -6.48 -9.80 -30.97
CA PRO A 845 -7.71 -9.82 -31.76
C PRO A 845 -7.97 -11.24 -32.30
N PHE A 846 -8.83 -12.05 -31.67
CA PHE A 846 -9.05 -13.46 -32.04
C PHE A 846 -9.68 -13.66 -33.42
N ASN A 847 -10.34 -12.63 -33.94
CA ASN A 847 -10.92 -12.61 -35.27
C ASN A 847 -9.88 -12.70 -36.40
N ILE A 848 -8.59 -12.42 -36.13
CA ILE A 848 -7.50 -12.54 -37.13
C ILE A 848 -6.95 -13.96 -37.28
N ILE A 849 -7.35 -14.91 -36.42
CA ILE A 849 -6.86 -16.29 -36.52
C ILE A 849 -7.31 -16.89 -37.86
N ILE A 850 -6.44 -17.69 -38.48
CA ILE A 850 -6.73 -18.33 -39.78
C ILE A 850 -6.91 -19.83 -39.58
N GLU A 851 -8.01 -20.36 -40.11
CA GLU A 851 -8.22 -21.81 -40.15
C GLU A 851 -7.35 -22.43 -41.26
N PRO A 852 -6.44 -23.38 -40.94
CA PRO A 852 -5.50 -23.94 -41.93
C PRO A 852 -6.18 -24.61 -43.13
N LYS A 853 -7.35 -25.23 -42.93
CA LYS A 853 -8.07 -25.97 -43.99
C LYS A 853 -8.70 -25.06 -45.03
N THR A 854 -9.26 -23.93 -44.61
CA THR A 854 -10.00 -23.01 -45.49
C THR A 854 -9.14 -21.82 -45.93
N GLY A 855 -8.07 -21.51 -45.20
CA GLY A 855 -7.25 -20.32 -45.42
C GLY A 855 -7.97 -19.00 -45.09
N ARG A 856 -9.17 -19.08 -44.52
CA ARG A 856 -10.03 -17.95 -44.19
C ARG A 856 -9.83 -17.48 -42.75
N TYR A 857 -10.10 -16.20 -42.52
CA TYR A 857 -10.07 -15.63 -41.18
C TYR A 857 -11.28 -16.13 -40.37
N LEU A 858 -11.11 -16.34 -39.07
CA LEU A 858 -12.24 -16.70 -38.20
C LEU A 858 -13.32 -15.60 -38.17
N ALA A 859 -12.96 -14.35 -38.43
CA ALA A 859 -13.90 -13.23 -38.61
C ALA A 859 -15.00 -13.50 -39.67
N GLU A 860 -14.67 -14.30 -40.69
CA GLU A 860 -15.59 -14.64 -41.78
C GLU A 860 -16.61 -15.70 -41.38
N LYS A 861 -16.36 -16.44 -40.29
CA LYS A 861 -17.23 -17.52 -39.80
C LYS A 861 -17.97 -17.16 -38.51
N TYR A 862 -17.29 -16.52 -37.57
CA TYR A 862 -17.84 -16.25 -36.23
C TYR A 862 -17.97 -14.75 -35.97
N ASN A 863 -18.98 -14.38 -35.19
CA ASN A 863 -19.07 -13.09 -34.54
C ASN A 863 -18.30 -13.13 -33.22
N PHE A 864 -17.42 -12.17 -33.01
CA PHE A 864 -16.61 -12.04 -31.79
C PHE A 864 -17.12 -10.90 -30.92
N VAL A 865 -17.40 -11.21 -29.65
CA VAL A 865 -17.77 -10.22 -28.64
C VAL A 865 -16.85 -10.39 -27.44
N TYR A 866 -16.19 -9.31 -27.02
CA TYR A 866 -15.29 -9.34 -25.88
C TYR A 866 -16.03 -8.96 -24.61
N LEU A 867 -15.75 -9.69 -23.55
CA LEU A 867 -16.20 -9.43 -22.20
C LEU A 867 -14.99 -9.27 -21.28
N THR A 868 -15.13 -8.48 -20.23
CA THR A 868 -14.09 -8.36 -19.20
C THR A 868 -14.14 -9.58 -18.27
N CYS A 869 -15.37 -9.98 -17.90
CA CYS A 869 -15.67 -11.16 -17.11
C CYS A 869 -17.02 -11.73 -17.56
N ALA A 870 -17.17 -13.06 -17.55
CA ALA A 870 -18.41 -13.74 -17.93
C ALA A 870 -19.63 -13.33 -17.06
N SER A 871 -19.39 -12.86 -15.83
CA SER A 871 -20.45 -12.34 -14.95
C SER A 871 -21.20 -11.13 -15.53
N GLN A 872 -20.59 -10.39 -16.47
CA GLN A 872 -21.25 -9.26 -17.16
C GLN A 872 -22.54 -9.67 -17.85
N ILE A 873 -22.67 -10.93 -18.28
CA ILE A 873 -23.89 -11.44 -18.92
C ILE A 873 -25.11 -11.33 -17.99
N LEU A 874 -24.90 -11.37 -16.66
CA LEU A 874 -25.95 -11.29 -15.65
C LEU A 874 -26.37 -9.85 -15.30
N SER A 875 -25.66 -8.84 -15.80
CA SER A 875 -25.96 -7.43 -15.47
C SER A 875 -27.26 -6.93 -16.15
N GLU A 876 -28.00 -6.09 -15.42
CA GLU A 876 -29.19 -5.36 -15.91
C GLU A 876 -28.78 -3.99 -16.48
N TYR A 877 -29.35 -3.61 -17.63
CA TYR A 877 -29.07 -2.33 -18.28
C TYR A 877 -30.34 -1.49 -18.42
N LYS A 878 -30.17 -0.17 -18.32
CA LYS A 878 -31.27 0.80 -18.50
C LYS A 878 -31.52 1.06 -19.99
N SER A 879 -32.69 1.62 -20.30
CA SER A 879 -33.05 2.09 -21.64
C SER A 879 -32.32 3.40 -21.93
N TYR A 880 -31.74 3.55 -23.13
CA TYR A 880 -30.99 4.75 -23.51
C TYR A 880 -31.74 5.59 -24.55
N GLY A 881 -31.38 6.88 -24.64
CA GLY A 881 -31.93 7.82 -25.64
C GLY A 881 -31.17 7.78 -26.98
N ASN A 882 -31.34 8.79 -27.84
CA ASN A 882 -30.68 8.90 -29.16
C ASN A 882 -29.70 10.08 -29.29
N ILE A 883 -29.18 10.60 -28.18
CA ILE A 883 -28.32 11.79 -28.18
C ILE A 883 -26.88 11.41 -28.53
N PHE A 884 -26.34 12.02 -29.59
CA PHE A 884 -24.95 11.86 -30.01
C PHE A 884 -24.07 13.04 -29.55
N LEU A 885 -22.92 12.70 -28.96
CA LEU A 885 -21.84 13.62 -28.63
C LEU A 885 -20.55 13.19 -29.31
N GLY A 886 -20.01 14.05 -30.18
CA GLY A 886 -18.72 13.87 -30.84
C GLY A 886 -17.69 14.91 -30.38
N ILE A 887 -16.47 14.49 -30.09
CA ILE A 887 -15.35 15.39 -29.76
C ILE A 887 -14.05 14.97 -30.44
N GLY A 888 -13.41 15.89 -31.15
CA GLY A 888 -12.17 15.57 -31.86
C GLY A 888 -11.51 16.73 -32.57
N ASN A 889 -10.45 16.46 -33.31
CA ASN A 889 -9.57 17.49 -33.89
C ASN A 889 -9.16 18.59 -32.86
N PRO A 890 -8.67 18.21 -31.66
CA PRO A 890 -8.31 19.19 -30.65
C PRO A 890 -7.14 20.07 -31.10
N ASP A 891 -7.17 21.33 -30.68
CA ASP A 891 -6.07 22.26 -30.86
C ASP A 891 -5.04 22.10 -29.73
N PHE A 892 -4.05 21.23 -29.93
CA PHE A 892 -2.98 21.01 -28.96
C PHE A 892 -2.08 22.26 -28.78
N SER A 893 -2.04 23.16 -29.77
CA SER A 893 -1.20 24.37 -29.74
C SER A 893 -1.81 25.51 -28.91
N LEU A 894 -3.10 25.40 -28.57
CA LEU A 894 -3.92 26.44 -27.93
C LEU A 894 -3.20 27.15 -26.78
N LYS A 895 -3.00 28.48 -26.87
CA LYS A 895 -2.24 29.24 -25.86
C LYS A 895 -3.02 29.35 -24.55
N HIS A 896 -2.31 29.51 -23.42
CA HIS A 896 -2.91 29.63 -22.09
C HIS A 896 -3.99 30.74 -22.00
N SER A 897 -3.70 31.94 -22.53
CA SER A 897 -4.66 33.06 -22.55
C SER A 897 -5.91 32.77 -23.40
N GLN A 898 -5.75 32.03 -24.50
CA GLN A 898 -6.86 31.61 -25.36
C GLN A 898 -7.72 30.56 -24.65
N LYS A 899 -7.09 29.56 -24.01
CA LYS A 899 -7.79 28.54 -23.21
C LYS A 899 -8.60 29.17 -22.08
N GLN A 900 -8.02 30.13 -21.33
CA GLN A 900 -8.71 30.83 -20.25
C GLN A 900 -9.97 31.55 -20.73
N LYS A 901 -9.88 32.29 -21.85
CA LYS A 901 -11.03 32.98 -22.43
C LYS A 901 -12.13 32.00 -22.85
N ILE A 902 -11.76 30.88 -23.48
CA ILE A 902 -12.73 29.85 -23.89
C ILE A 902 -13.42 29.21 -22.67
N LEU A 903 -12.68 28.91 -21.60
CA LEU A 903 -13.25 28.36 -20.37
C LEU A 903 -14.25 29.34 -19.73
N GLN A 904 -13.93 30.64 -19.70
CA GLN A 904 -14.84 31.70 -19.24
C GLN A 904 -16.10 31.79 -20.11
N ASP A 905 -15.95 31.82 -21.43
CA ASP A 905 -17.06 31.85 -22.39
C ASP A 905 -17.98 30.62 -22.23
N LEU A 906 -17.40 29.46 -21.91
CA LEU A 906 -18.11 28.21 -21.65
C LEU A 906 -18.66 28.11 -20.22
N GLN A 907 -18.46 29.11 -19.36
CA GLN A 907 -18.85 29.07 -17.93
C GLN A 907 -18.30 27.83 -17.22
N ILE A 908 -17.01 27.56 -17.41
CA ILE A 908 -16.25 26.52 -16.71
C ILE A 908 -15.35 27.24 -15.69
N PRO A 909 -15.27 26.80 -14.43
CA PRO A 909 -14.46 27.47 -13.40
C PRO A 909 -13.00 27.63 -13.85
N THR A 910 -12.41 28.80 -13.61
CA THR A 910 -11.00 29.10 -13.99
C THR A 910 -10.08 29.36 -12.80
N GLU A 911 -10.59 29.34 -11.57
CA GLU A 911 -9.79 29.58 -10.35
C GLU A 911 -9.16 28.27 -9.85
N ASP A 912 -7.83 28.26 -9.73
CA ASP A 912 -7.08 27.13 -9.18
C ASP A 912 -6.85 27.29 -7.68
N SER A 913 -7.22 26.29 -6.88
CA SER A 913 -6.77 26.19 -5.49
C SER A 913 -5.30 25.75 -5.46
N LEU A 914 -4.40 26.72 -5.30
CA LEU A 914 -2.97 26.64 -4.94
C LEU A 914 -2.24 25.29 -5.16
N LYS A 915 -1.41 25.21 -6.22
CA LYS A 915 0.07 25.14 -6.19
C LYS A 915 0.61 24.80 -7.58
N ASN A 916 1.68 25.53 -7.95
CA ASN A 916 2.44 25.34 -9.19
C ASN A 916 2.89 23.89 -9.36
N ILE A 917 2.65 23.37 -10.56
CA ILE A 917 3.09 22.06 -11.03
C ILE A 917 3.99 22.35 -12.23
N PRO A 918 5.16 21.73 -12.34
CA PRO A 918 6.08 21.95 -13.45
C PRO A 918 5.55 21.42 -14.80
N ASN A 919 6.08 22.05 -15.84
CA ASN A 919 5.63 22.04 -17.23
C ASN A 919 6.21 20.90 -18.08
N ASP A 920 6.43 19.70 -17.55
CA ASP A 920 7.26 18.71 -18.26
C ASP A 920 6.56 17.39 -18.60
N THR A 921 5.54 17.48 -19.46
CA THR A 921 5.24 16.42 -20.44
C THR A 921 4.84 17.01 -21.79
N GLN A 922 5.73 17.77 -22.44
CA GLN A 922 5.55 18.08 -23.86
C GLN A 922 5.86 16.82 -24.70
N LYS A 923 4.90 15.89 -24.77
CA LYS A 923 4.75 15.13 -26.01
C LYS A 923 4.23 16.11 -27.06
N ASN A 924 5.00 16.34 -28.11
CA ASN A 924 4.54 17.07 -29.28
C ASN A 924 3.46 16.23 -29.97
N PHE A 925 2.19 16.52 -29.66
CA PHE A 925 1.06 15.92 -30.36
C PHE A 925 0.85 16.65 -31.70
N GLU A 926 0.91 15.91 -32.79
CA GLU A 926 0.64 16.44 -34.14
C GLU A 926 -0.86 16.68 -34.33
N TYR A 927 -1.21 17.65 -35.16
CA TYR A 927 -2.60 17.88 -35.57
C TYR A 927 -3.14 16.69 -36.36
N LEU A 928 -4.34 16.26 -36.01
CA LEU A 928 -5.10 15.29 -36.79
C LEU A 928 -5.69 16.01 -38.02
N GLN A 929 -5.44 15.48 -39.22
CA GLN A 929 -6.00 15.98 -40.48
C GLN A 929 -7.23 15.15 -40.88
N SER A 930 -8.10 14.81 -39.94
CA SER A 930 -9.27 13.95 -40.19
C SER A 930 -10.57 14.74 -40.07
N ASN A 931 -11.51 14.55 -40.99
CA ASN A 931 -12.89 15.06 -40.87
C ASN A 931 -13.83 13.97 -40.32
N GLU A 932 -13.29 13.04 -39.52
CA GLU A 932 -13.99 11.82 -39.11
C GLU A 932 -15.25 12.13 -38.31
N ILE A 933 -15.16 13.03 -37.34
CA ILE A 933 -16.31 13.38 -36.50
C ILE A 933 -17.37 14.13 -37.27
N GLU A 934 -16.99 15.14 -38.06
CA GLU A 934 -17.98 15.86 -38.87
C GLU A 934 -18.67 14.89 -39.84
N PHE A 935 -17.92 13.99 -40.48
CA PHE A 935 -18.49 13.01 -41.39
C PHE A 935 -19.47 12.05 -40.69
N ILE A 936 -19.08 11.43 -39.57
CA ILE A 936 -19.94 10.47 -38.87
C ILE A 936 -21.18 11.18 -38.30
N ALA A 937 -20.97 12.32 -37.63
CA ALA A 937 -22.05 13.02 -36.96
C ALA A 937 -23.14 13.48 -37.93
N HIS A 938 -22.76 14.10 -39.05
CA HIS A 938 -23.73 14.66 -40.00
C HIS A 938 -24.43 13.63 -40.88
N ASN A 939 -23.80 12.48 -41.14
CA ASN A 939 -24.40 11.44 -41.98
C ASN A 939 -25.28 10.46 -41.21
N PHE A 940 -25.06 10.26 -39.90
CA PHE A 940 -25.72 9.20 -39.15
C PHE A 940 -26.62 9.67 -38.00
N PHE A 941 -26.53 10.92 -37.54
CA PHE A 941 -27.32 11.40 -36.39
C PHE A 941 -28.12 12.68 -36.70
N GLU A 942 -29.34 12.78 -36.17
CA GLU A 942 -30.13 14.02 -36.18
C GLU A 942 -29.68 14.93 -35.03
N ASN A 943 -29.35 16.18 -35.36
CA ASN A 943 -28.90 17.21 -34.41
C ASN A 943 -27.72 16.78 -33.51
N PRO A 944 -26.60 16.31 -34.09
CA PRO A 944 -25.44 15.87 -33.30
C PRO A 944 -24.82 17.03 -32.53
N THR A 945 -24.38 16.78 -31.30
CA THR A 945 -23.52 17.73 -30.57
C THR A 945 -22.07 17.44 -30.93
N ILE A 946 -21.39 18.38 -31.58
CA ILE A 946 -20.00 18.23 -32.05
C ILE A 946 -19.13 19.30 -31.40
N ILE A 947 -17.94 18.91 -30.93
CA ILE A 947 -16.93 19.81 -30.40
C ILE A 947 -15.59 19.56 -31.11
N THR A 948 -15.03 20.58 -31.76
CA THR A 948 -13.74 20.49 -32.44
C THR A 948 -12.84 21.71 -32.23
N GLY A 949 -11.58 21.60 -32.64
CA GLY A 949 -10.59 22.67 -32.57
C GLY A 949 -10.36 23.13 -31.13
N SER A 950 -10.21 24.44 -30.92
CA SER A 950 -9.92 25.04 -29.61
C SER A 950 -10.99 24.82 -28.54
N LYS A 951 -12.21 24.39 -28.92
CA LYS A 951 -13.30 24.08 -27.98
C LYS A 951 -13.29 22.63 -27.50
N ALA A 952 -12.51 21.74 -28.13
CA ALA A 952 -12.40 20.33 -27.76
C ALA A 952 -11.54 20.17 -26.48
N LEU A 953 -12.04 20.73 -25.38
CA LEU A 953 -11.46 20.73 -24.05
C LEU A 953 -12.01 19.55 -23.24
N GLU A 954 -11.18 19.03 -22.33
CA GLU A 954 -11.54 17.94 -21.44
C GLU A 954 -12.69 18.32 -20.48
N SER A 955 -12.62 19.50 -19.87
CA SER A 955 -13.69 20.01 -19.00
C SER A 955 -15.00 20.25 -19.75
N HIS A 956 -14.93 20.68 -21.01
CA HIS A 956 -16.11 20.89 -21.86
C HIS A 956 -16.80 19.55 -22.17
N LEU A 957 -16.03 18.49 -22.45
CA LEU A 957 -16.54 17.14 -22.58
C LEU A 957 -17.25 16.68 -21.30
N LYS A 958 -16.58 16.80 -20.14
CA LYS A 958 -17.15 16.41 -18.83
C LYS A 958 -18.47 17.13 -18.57
N LYS A 959 -18.51 18.46 -18.80
CA LYS A 959 -19.72 19.29 -18.64
C LYS A 959 -20.87 18.85 -19.55
N LEU A 960 -20.61 18.57 -20.83
CA LEU A 960 -21.67 18.16 -21.75
C LEU A 960 -22.21 16.76 -21.47
N ILE A 961 -21.36 15.83 -21.03
CA ILE A 961 -21.82 14.50 -20.61
C ILE A 961 -22.82 14.62 -19.46
N GLU A 962 -22.51 15.44 -18.45
CA GLU A 962 -23.39 15.67 -17.30
C GLU A 962 -24.71 16.36 -17.70
N GLN A 963 -24.64 17.36 -18.57
CA GLN A 963 -25.81 18.16 -18.98
C GLN A 963 -26.72 17.44 -19.98
N LYS A 964 -26.14 16.75 -20.97
CA LYS A 964 -26.88 16.18 -22.11
C LYS A 964 -27.19 14.71 -21.94
N LYS A 965 -26.45 13.99 -21.06
CA LYS A 965 -26.56 12.54 -20.84
C LYS A 965 -26.64 11.77 -22.18
N PRO A 966 -25.61 11.89 -23.03
CA PRO A 966 -25.61 11.26 -24.35
C PRO A 966 -25.74 9.74 -24.24
N SER A 967 -26.28 9.13 -25.30
CA SER A 967 -26.28 7.67 -25.49
C SER A 967 -25.16 7.19 -26.39
N TRP A 968 -24.70 8.05 -27.32
CA TRP A 968 -23.55 7.80 -28.18
C TRP A 968 -22.45 8.81 -27.91
N LEU A 969 -21.23 8.31 -27.71
CA LEU A 969 -20.03 9.12 -27.56
C LEU A 969 -18.99 8.68 -28.60
N HIS A 970 -18.50 9.61 -29.42
CA HIS A 970 -17.41 9.37 -30.35
C HIS A 970 -16.26 10.34 -30.06
N ILE A 971 -15.09 9.80 -29.70
CA ILE A 971 -13.87 10.58 -29.44
C ILE A 971 -12.82 10.28 -30.52
N VAL A 972 -12.29 11.34 -31.15
CA VAL A 972 -11.19 11.27 -32.12
C VAL A 972 -10.05 12.17 -31.64
N THR A 973 -9.03 11.57 -31.02
CA THR A 973 -7.86 12.28 -30.50
C THR A 973 -6.65 11.34 -30.35
N HIS A 974 -5.50 11.86 -29.88
CA HIS A 974 -4.38 11.03 -29.48
C HIS A 974 -4.63 10.38 -28.11
N GLY A 975 -4.62 9.04 -28.09
CA GLY A 975 -4.48 8.27 -26.86
C GLY A 975 -3.01 8.03 -26.53
N PHE A 976 -2.71 7.76 -25.26
CA PHE A 976 -1.38 7.37 -24.83
C PHE A 976 -1.43 6.28 -23.76
N VAL A 977 -0.41 5.43 -23.79
CA VAL A 977 -0.07 4.49 -22.74
C VAL A 977 1.35 4.83 -22.28
N GLN A 978 1.55 5.16 -21.00
CA GLN A 978 2.90 5.40 -20.48
C GLN A 978 3.67 4.08 -20.41
N ARG A 979 4.98 4.07 -20.72
CA ARG A 979 5.84 2.89 -20.47
C ARG A 979 6.29 2.91 -19.02
N GLU A 980 6.54 1.73 -18.44
CA GLU A 980 6.92 1.53 -17.04
C GLU A 980 8.12 2.40 -16.61
N ASN A 981 7.87 3.64 -16.20
CA ASN A 981 8.74 4.36 -15.28
C ASN A 981 8.33 3.95 -13.86
N ILE A 982 9.35 3.64 -13.05
CA ILE A 982 9.38 2.88 -11.79
C ILE A 982 8.40 3.40 -10.68
N ILE A 983 7.61 4.43 -10.91
CA ILE A 983 6.94 5.21 -9.85
C ILE A 983 5.39 5.18 -9.90
N SER A 984 4.70 4.75 -10.97
CA SER A 984 3.22 4.74 -10.93
C SER A 984 2.68 3.53 -10.14
N ALA A 985 2.42 3.71 -8.85
CA ALA A 985 1.71 2.74 -8.04
C ALA A 985 0.28 2.49 -8.58
N GLU A 986 -0.37 3.49 -9.19
CA GLU A 986 -1.79 3.45 -9.59
C GLU A 986 -2.01 2.97 -11.05
N PRO A 987 -2.67 1.80 -11.28
CA PRO A 987 -2.88 1.23 -12.61
C PRO A 987 -3.68 2.10 -13.59
N LEU A 988 -4.65 2.86 -13.07
CA LEU A 988 -5.58 3.64 -13.90
C LEU A 988 -4.97 4.94 -14.46
N LEU A 989 -3.75 5.29 -14.03
CA LEU A 989 -2.99 6.42 -14.59
C LEU A 989 -2.13 6.01 -15.80
N PHE A 990 -2.09 4.72 -16.13
CA PHE A 990 -1.25 4.19 -17.19
C PHE A 990 -1.74 4.56 -18.61
N SER A 991 -3.03 4.88 -18.75
CA SER A 991 -3.68 5.23 -20.03
C SER A 991 -4.46 6.54 -19.94
N GLY A 992 -4.34 7.38 -20.96
CA GLY A 992 -5.07 8.65 -21.06
C GLY A 992 -5.29 9.12 -22.50
N MET A 993 -6.06 10.20 -22.66
CA MET A 993 -6.33 10.88 -23.93
C MET A 993 -5.96 12.36 -23.80
N ALA A 994 -5.41 12.94 -24.87
CA ALA A 994 -5.07 14.36 -24.92
C ALA A 994 -6.19 15.20 -25.54
N PHE A 995 -6.43 16.40 -25.01
CA PHE A 995 -7.42 17.36 -25.50
C PHE A 995 -6.78 18.73 -25.78
N SER A 996 -7.59 19.72 -26.17
CA SER A 996 -7.09 21.05 -26.56
C SER A 996 -6.37 21.74 -25.41
N GLY A 997 -5.22 22.35 -25.70
CA GLY A 997 -4.38 22.98 -24.67
C GLY A 997 -3.84 21.99 -23.62
N VAL A 998 -3.58 20.74 -24.03
CA VAL A 998 -2.91 19.72 -23.23
C VAL A 998 -1.65 20.25 -22.54
N GLY A 999 -1.48 19.92 -21.26
CA GLY A 999 -0.36 20.37 -20.43
C GLY A 999 -0.45 21.83 -19.95
N LYS A 1000 -1.52 22.56 -20.30
CA LYS A 1000 -1.75 23.94 -19.84
C LYS A 1000 -2.92 23.96 -18.87
N LYS A 1001 -2.64 23.78 -17.58
CA LYS A 1001 -3.67 23.67 -16.53
C LYS A 1001 -4.35 25.01 -16.26
N ILE A 1002 -5.69 25.03 -16.34
CA ILE A 1002 -6.53 26.19 -15.98
C ILE A 1002 -7.82 25.66 -15.37
N GLY A 1003 -8.09 25.97 -14.09
CA GLY A 1003 -9.39 25.67 -13.47
C GLY A 1003 -9.75 24.19 -13.52
N GLY A 1004 -8.88 23.35 -12.96
CA GLY A 1004 -9.06 21.90 -12.95
C GLY A 1004 -8.93 21.18 -14.32
N ASP A 1005 -8.86 21.90 -15.45
CA ASP A 1005 -8.65 21.34 -16.79
C ASP A 1005 -7.15 21.37 -17.16
N ASP A 1006 -6.49 20.21 -17.16
CA ASP A 1006 -5.10 20.05 -17.60
C ASP A 1006 -4.98 19.54 -19.05
N GLY A 1007 -6.11 19.13 -19.65
CA GLY A 1007 -6.20 18.64 -21.02
C GLY A 1007 -5.82 17.17 -21.17
N TYR A 1008 -5.71 16.43 -20.06
CA TYR A 1008 -5.48 14.99 -20.03
C TYR A 1008 -6.66 14.26 -19.37
N LEU A 1009 -7.49 13.58 -20.17
CA LEU A 1009 -8.51 12.68 -19.63
C LEU A 1009 -7.87 11.33 -19.31
N THR A 1010 -7.75 10.96 -18.02
CA THR A 1010 -7.17 9.67 -17.62
C THR A 1010 -8.24 8.60 -17.38
N ALA A 1011 -7.86 7.31 -17.42
CA ALA A 1011 -8.77 6.23 -17.04
C ALA A 1011 -9.21 6.33 -15.56
N GLN A 1012 -8.39 6.90 -14.69
CA GLN A 1012 -8.78 7.17 -13.30
C GLN A 1012 -9.96 8.16 -13.24
N GLU A 1013 -9.88 9.27 -13.96
CA GLU A 1013 -10.97 10.25 -14.01
C GLU A 1013 -12.25 9.64 -14.57
N ILE A 1014 -12.17 8.93 -15.70
CA ILE A 1014 -13.32 8.24 -16.29
C ILE A 1014 -13.96 7.28 -15.29
N SER A 1015 -13.16 6.53 -14.53
CA SER A 1015 -13.68 5.56 -13.56
C SER A 1015 -14.55 6.21 -12.48
N THR A 1016 -14.47 7.52 -12.26
CA THR A 1016 -15.27 8.25 -11.28
C THR A 1016 -16.50 8.95 -11.87
N MET A 1017 -16.60 9.00 -13.20
CA MET A 1017 -17.73 9.60 -13.90
C MET A 1017 -18.95 8.67 -13.88
N ASP A 1018 -20.14 9.26 -13.96
CA ASP A 1018 -21.37 8.52 -14.29
C ASP A 1018 -21.58 8.57 -15.81
N LEU A 1019 -21.24 7.46 -16.46
CA LEU A 1019 -21.42 7.23 -17.89
C LEU A 1019 -22.52 6.21 -18.15
N SER A 1020 -23.38 5.93 -17.17
CA SER A 1020 -24.44 4.94 -17.27
C SER A 1020 -25.53 5.26 -18.29
N SER A 1021 -25.54 6.46 -18.88
CA SER A 1021 -26.42 6.81 -20.00
C SER A 1021 -25.88 6.36 -21.37
N LEU A 1022 -24.59 6.03 -21.47
CA LEU A 1022 -23.94 5.70 -22.74
C LEU A 1022 -24.25 4.25 -23.14
N HIS A 1023 -24.99 4.12 -24.25
CA HIS A 1023 -25.16 2.86 -24.95
C HIS A 1023 -23.86 2.44 -25.64
N CYS A 1024 -23.18 3.36 -26.31
CA CYS A 1024 -21.95 3.06 -27.04
C CYS A 1024 -20.93 4.22 -26.95
N ALA A 1025 -19.69 3.87 -26.60
CA ALA A 1025 -18.55 4.76 -26.69
C ALA A 1025 -17.56 4.26 -27.74
N VAL A 1026 -17.30 5.07 -28.77
CA VAL A 1026 -16.35 4.80 -29.85
C VAL A 1026 -15.12 5.67 -29.64
N LEU A 1027 -13.98 5.03 -29.36
CA LEU A 1027 -12.71 5.71 -29.14
C LEU A 1027 -11.78 5.46 -30.32
N SER A 1028 -11.82 6.37 -31.31
CA SER A 1028 -10.88 6.41 -32.43
C SER A 1028 -9.60 7.14 -32.00
N CYS A 1029 -8.91 6.56 -31.03
CA CYS A 1029 -7.73 7.13 -30.40
C CYS A 1029 -6.70 6.04 -30.16
N CYS A 1030 -5.42 6.30 -30.39
CA CYS A 1030 -4.34 5.32 -30.28
C CYS A 1030 -4.36 4.52 -28.96
N GLN A 1031 -4.33 3.19 -29.05
CA GLN A 1031 -4.03 2.27 -27.93
C GLN A 1031 -5.02 2.33 -26.75
N THR A 1032 -6.26 2.78 -26.96
CA THR A 1032 -7.29 2.89 -25.91
C THR A 1032 -7.80 1.54 -25.39
N GLY A 1033 -7.65 0.47 -26.18
CA GLY A 1033 -7.92 -0.90 -25.77
C GLY A 1033 -6.80 -1.55 -24.96
N LEU A 1034 -5.66 -0.86 -24.81
CA LEU A 1034 -4.52 -1.32 -24.02
C LEU A 1034 -4.53 -0.73 -22.60
N GLY A 1035 -3.77 -1.35 -21.71
CA GLY A 1035 -3.67 -0.96 -20.31
C GLY A 1035 -2.72 -1.88 -19.56
N LYS A 1036 -2.67 -1.72 -18.24
CA LYS A 1036 -1.86 -2.57 -17.38
C LYS A 1036 -2.56 -3.92 -17.17
N ILE A 1037 -1.91 -4.99 -17.62
CA ILE A 1037 -2.46 -6.34 -17.56
C ILE A 1037 -2.12 -6.99 -16.22
N TYR A 1038 -3.14 -7.49 -15.52
CA TYR A 1038 -3.01 -8.27 -14.30
C TYR A 1038 -3.66 -9.64 -14.49
N THR A 1039 -2.84 -10.69 -14.57
CA THR A 1039 -3.30 -12.07 -14.81
C THR A 1039 -4.42 -12.48 -13.84
N GLY A 1040 -5.58 -12.75 -14.41
CA GLY A 1040 -6.88 -13.09 -13.85
C GLY A 1040 -7.51 -12.10 -12.89
N GLU A 1041 -7.13 -10.82 -12.99
CA GLU A 1041 -7.93 -9.66 -12.55
C GLU A 1041 -8.42 -8.84 -13.75
N GLY A 1042 -7.61 -8.79 -14.82
CA GLY A 1042 -7.99 -8.18 -16.09
C GLY A 1042 -7.01 -7.11 -16.58
N LEU A 1043 -7.46 -6.32 -17.55
CA LEU A 1043 -6.72 -5.17 -18.09
C LEU A 1043 -7.24 -3.87 -17.46
N PHE A 1044 -6.38 -3.19 -16.69
CA PHE A 1044 -6.68 -1.92 -16.04
C PHE A 1044 -6.22 -0.77 -16.93
N GLY A 1045 -7.18 0.00 -17.41
CA GLY A 1045 -7.02 1.09 -18.37
C GLY A 1045 -8.40 1.63 -18.76
N PHE A 1046 -8.55 2.25 -19.93
CA PHE A 1046 -9.85 2.77 -20.37
C PHE A 1046 -10.94 1.71 -20.48
N LYS A 1047 -10.60 0.51 -20.95
CA LYS A 1047 -11.52 -0.63 -21.01
C LYS A 1047 -12.22 -0.87 -19.66
N TRP A 1048 -11.43 -0.99 -18.60
CA TRP A 1048 -11.94 -1.18 -17.24
C TRP A 1048 -12.66 0.07 -16.71
N ALA A 1049 -12.12 1.26 -16.96
CA ALA A 1049 -12.67 2.51 -16.45
C ALA A 1049 -14.05 2.84 -17.03
N LEU A 1050 -14.24 2.70 -18.34
CA LEU A 1050 -15.52 2.94 -19.02
C LEU A 1050 -16.58 1.94 -18.54
N GLU A 1051 -16.19 0.68 -18.34
CA GLU A 1051 -17.09 -0.33 -17.78
C GLU A 1051 -17.54 0.05 -16.37
N HIS A 1052 -16.59 0.46 -15.51
CA HIS A 1052 -16.89 0.87 -14.14
C HIS A 1052 -17.62 2.21 -14.03
N ALA A 1053 -17.63 3.00 -15.11
CA ALA A 1053 -18.42 4.20 -15.26
C ALA A 1053 -19.84 3.91 -15.79
N GLY A 1054 -20.10 2.69 -16.26
CA GLY A 1054 -21.42 2.24 -16.70
C GLY A 1054 -21.65 2.21 -18.22
N VAL A 1055 -20.60 2.35 -19.03
CA VAL A 1055 -20.72 2.29 -20.51
C VAL A 1055 -21.08 0.87 -20.96
N HIS A 1056 -22.12 0.74 -21.79
CA HIS A 1056 -22.62 -0.56 -22.24
C HIS A 1056 -21.75 -1.22 -23.32
N TYR A 1057 -21.55 -0.57 -24.47
CA TYR A 1057 -20.62 -1.00 -25.52
C TYR A 1057 -19.43 -0.06 -25.64
N GLN A 1058 -18.24 -0.62 -25.80
CA GLN A 1058 -16.98 0.10 -25.98
C GLN A 1058 -16.32 -0.40 -27.25
N ILE A 1059 -16.13 0.50 -28.21
CA ILE A 1059 -15.37 0.26 -29.43
C ILE A 1059 -14.00 0.92 -29.25
N LEU A 1060 -12.96 0.09 -29.04
CA LEU A 1060 -11.63 0.51 -28.62
C LEU A 1060 -10.56 0.09 -29.63
N THR A 1061 -9.49 0.87 -29.77
CA THR A 1061 -8.37 0.49 -30.65
C THR A 1061 -7.23 -0.19 -29.90
N LEU A 1062 -6.69 -1.27 -30.46
CA LEU A 1062 -5.50 -1.95 -29.94
C LEU A 1062 -4.19 -1.29 -30.40
N TRP A 1063 -4.17 -0.67 -31.59
CA TRP A 1063 -3.01 0.00 -32.17
C TRP A 1063 -3.40 1.21 -33.00
N ASN A 1064 -2.41 2.01 -33.39
CA ASN A 1064 -2.61 3.20 -34.23
C ASN A 1064 -2.91 2.78 -35.68
N ILE A 1065 -3.89 3.44 -36.32
CA ILE A 1065 -4.27 3.25 -37.73
C ILE A 1065 -4.30 4.62 -38.42
N PRO A 1066 -3.91 4.73 -39.70
CA PRO A 1066 -4.07 5.96 -40.47
C PRO A 1066 -5.53 6.42 -40.54
N ASP A 1067 -5.77 7.71 -40.28
CA ASP A 1067 -7.11 8.34 -40.19
C ASP A 1067 -8.08 7.91 -41.31
N GLN A 1068 -7.62 7.92 -42.56
CA GLN A 1068 -8.47 7.55 -43.71
C GLN A 1068 -8.97 6.09 -43.65
N LYS A 1069 -8.14 5.18 -43.11
CA LYS A 1069 -8.48 3.76 -42.96
C LYS A 1069 -9.38 3.51 -41.77
N SER A 1070 -9.16 4.23 -40.66
CA SER A 1070 -10.07 4.23 -39.51
C SER A 1070 -11.48 4.68 -39.92
N LEU A 1071 -11.58 5.78 -40.67
CA LEU A 1071 -12.86 6.31 -41.16
C LEU A 1071 -13.58 5.32 -42.09
N GLU A 1072 -12.86 4.61 -42.97
CA GLU A 1072 -13.45 3.62 -43.88
C GLU A 1072 -14.15 2.49 -43.11
N LEU A 1073 -13.49 1.93 -42.09
CA LEU A 1073 -14.05 0.87 -41.25
C LEU A 1073 -15.21 1.39 -40.38
N LEU A 1074 -15.05 2.58 -39.76
CA LEU A 1074 -16.09 3.17 -38.92
C LEU A 1074 -17.33 3.55 -39.73
N ARG A 1075 -17.20 3.93 -41.01
CA ARG A 1075 -18.34 4.13 -41.90
C ARG A 1075 -19.18 2.85 -42.01
N TYR A 1076 -18.55 1.71 -42.33
CA TYR A 1076 -19.26 0.43 -42.40
C TYR A 1076 -19.91 0.06 -41.06
N PHE A 1077 -19.24 0.36 -39.94
CA PHE A 1077 -19.79 0.13 -38.60
C PHE A 1077 -21.08 0.93 -38.37
N TYR A 1078 -21.05 2.25 -38.56
CA TYR A 1078 -22.23 3.09 -38.34
C TYR A 1078 -23.36 2.81 -39.34
N GLU A 1079 -23.04 2.46 -40.60
CA GLU A 1079 -24.02 1.98 -41.59
C GLU A 1079 -24.73 0.72 -41.12
N ASN A 1080 -23.98 -0.25 -40.58
CA ASN A 1080 -24.53 -1.50 -40.10
C ASN A 1080 -25.39 -1.31 -38.83
N CYS A 1081 -25.02 -0.39 -37.91
CA CYS A 1081 -25.79 -0.10 -36.69
C CYS A 1081 -27.27 0.28 -36.92
N TRP A 1082 -27.66 0.61 -38.15
CA TRP A 1082 -29.06 0.85 -38.53
C TRP A 1082 -29.95 -0.39 -38.45
N ASN A 1083 -29.38 -1.55 -38.77
CA ASN A 1083 -30.15 -2.79 -38.99
C ASN A 1083 -29.76 -3.91 -38.04
N MET A 1084 -28.69 -3.75 -37.26
CA MET A 1084 -28.19 -4.78 -36.36
C MET A 1084 -27.60 -4.16 -35.08
N PRO A 1085 -27.50 -4.93 -33.98
CA PRO A 1085 -26.89 -4.48 -32.73
C PRO A 1085 -25.42 -4.09 -32.91
N VAL A 1086 -24.90 -3.26 -31.98
CA VAL A 1086 -23.52 -2.72 -32.03
C VAL A 1086 -22.46 -3.80 -32.23
N TRP A 1087 -22.55 -4.90 -31.47
CA TRP A 1087 -21.58 -5.99 -31.56
C TRP A 1087 -21.63 -6.72 -32.90
N GLU A 1088 -22.81 -6.82 -33.52
CA GLU A 1088 -22.95 -7.45 -34.83
C GLU A 1088 -22.50 -6.50 -35.94
N ALA A 1089 -22.75 -5.20 -35.78
CA ALA A 1089 -22.40 -4.15 -36.73
C ALA A 1089 -20.90 -4.05 -36.97
N ILE A 1090 -20.09 -4.12 -35.92
CA ILE A 1090 -18.63 -4.07 -36.03
C ILE A 1090 -18.05 -5.35 -36.64
N ASN A 1091 -18.61 -6.52 -36.31
CA ASN A 1091 -18.20 -7.79 -36.93
C ASN A 1091 -18.51 -7.79 -38.44
N ASN A 1092 -19.69 -7.29 -38.84
CA ASN A 1092 -20.03 -7.15 -40.25
C ASN A 1092 -19.19 -6.08 -40.96
N ALA A 1093 -18.86 -4.97 -40.30
CA ALA A 1093 -17.97 -3.95 -40.85
C ALA A 1093 -16.58 -4.51 -41.15
N GLN A 1094 -16.03 -5.33 -40.25
CA GLN A 1094 -14.75 -6.01 -40.46
C GLN A 1094 -14.81 -6.99 -41.64
N ARG A 1095 -15.88 -7.79 -41.75
CA ARG A 1095 -16.08 -8.69 -42.91
C ARG A 1095 -16.21 -7.94 -44.23
N GLN A 1096 -16.99 -6.85 -44.27
CA GLN A 1096 -17.13 -5.99 -45.44
C GLN A 1096 -15.78 -5.39 -45.85
N TYR A 1097 -14.98 -4.93 -44.87
CA TYR A 1097 -13.64 -4.41 -45.14
C TYR A 1097 -12.73 -5.51 -45.72
N ILE A 1098 -12.72 -6.72 -45.15
CA ILE A 1098 -11.91 -7.84 -45.65
C ILE A 1098 -12.26 -8.15 -47.11
N GLN A 1099 -13.54 -8.30 -47.42
CA GLN A 1099 -14.01 -8.62 -48.78
C GLN A 1099 -13.65 -7.50 -49.77
N HIS A 1100 -13.86 -6.24 -49.38
CA HIS A 1100 -13.55 -5.10 -50.23
C HIS A 1100 -12.03 -4.96 -50.50
N SER A 1101 -11.19 -5.12 -49.48
CA SER A 1101 -9.72 -5.09 -49.64
C SER A 1101 -9.20 -6.26 -50.47
N LEU A 1102 -9.73 -7.47 -50.27
CA LEU A 1102 -9.36 -8.62 -51.11
C LEU A 1102 -9.72 -8.37 -52.59
N TYR A 1103 -10.87 -7.76 -52.86
CA TYR A 1103 -11.30 -7.42 -54.22
C TYR A 1103 -10.45 -6.31 -54.85
N LYS A 1104 -10.18 -5.24 -54.09
CA LYS A 1104 -9.53 -4.02 -54.60
C LYS A 1104 -8.00 -4.15 -54.66
N ASP A 1105 -7.40 -4.68 -53.60
CA ASP A 1105 -5.96 -4.65 -53.35
C ASP A 1105 -5.32 -6.05 -53.49
N GLY A 1106 -6.11 -7.12 -53.63
CA GLY A 1106 -5.65 -8.51 -53.75
C GLY A 1106 -5.14 -9.13 -52.44
N HIS A 1107 -5.20 -8.40 -51.34
CA HIS A 1107 -4.77 -8.82 -50.01
C HIS A 1107 -5.59 -8.10 -48.93
N SER A 1108 -5.60 -8.61 -47.69
CA SER A 1108 -6.35 -8.02 -46.57
C SER A 1108 -5.58 -8.15 -45.26
N HIS A 1109 -4.62 -7.25 -45.08
CA HIS A 1109 -3.72 -7.29 -43.94
C HIS A 1109 -4.48 -6.90 -42.65
N PRO A 1110 -4.43 -7.72 -41.57
CA PRO A 1110 -5.20 -7.49 -40.34
C PRO A 1110 -4.98 -6.14 -39.65
N TYR A 1111 -3.80 -5.53 -39.85
CA TYR A 1111 -3.46 -4.19 -39.37
C TYR A 1111 -4.56 -3.15 -39.64
N PHE A 1112 -5.27 -3.23 -40.78
CA PHE A 1112 -6.25 -2.20 -41.17
C PHE A 1112 -7.66 -2.41 -40.61
N TRP A 1113 -8.09 -3.65 -40.37
CA TRP A 1113 -9.47 -3.96 -40.00
C TRP A 1113 -9.62 -4.55 -38.59
N ALA A 1114 -8.56 -5.10 -38.01
CA ALA A 1114 -8.60 -5.79 -36.72
C ALA A 1114 -8.18 -4.93 -35.51
N SER A 1115 -7.90 -3.63 -35.71
CA SER A 1115 -7.52 -2.74 -34.60
C SER A 1115 -8.66 -2.49 -33.62
N PHE A 1116 -9.90 -2.46 -34.11
CA PHE A 1116 -11.07 -2.18 -33.30
C PHE A 1116 -11.63 -3.45 -32.70
N ILE A 1117 -11.78 -3.45 -31.37
CA ILE A 1117 -12.45 -4.51 -30.63
C ILE A 1117 -13.74 -3.97 -30.01
N CYS A 1118 -14.75 -4.83 -29.93
CA CYS A 1118 -16.01 -4.52 -29.26
C CYS A 1118 -16.08 -5.22 -27.91
N ASN A 1119 -16.12 -4.42 -26.85
CA ASN A 1119 -16.31 -4.89 -25.49
C ASN A 1119 -17.71 -4.50 -24.98
N GLY A 1120 -18.47 -5.47 -24.47
CA GLY A 1120 -19.81 -5.21 -23.95
C GLY A 1120 -20.69 -6.46 -23.94
N LYS A 1121 -21.74 -6.45 -23.11
CA LYS A 1121 -22.73 -7.54 -23.09
C LYS A 1121 -23.52 -7.52 -24.40
N PRO A 1122 -23.56 -8.63 -25.16
CA PRO A 1122 -24.38 -8.69 -26.36
C PRO A 1122 -25.87 -8.66 -25.98
N ASP A 1123 -26.63 -7.79 -26.65
CA ASP A 1123 -28.09 -7.76 -26.63
C ASP A 1123 -28.65 -7.61 -28.06
N GLU A 1124 -29.96 -7.80 -28.20
CA GLU A 1124 -30.66 -7.69 -29.49
C GLU A 1124 -31.19 -6.28 -29.75
N ARG A 1125 -30.87 -5.30 -28.88
CA ARG A 1125 -31.39 -3.95 -29.02
C ARG A 1125 -30.73 -3.27 -30.23
N ILE A 1126 -31.57 -2.91 -31.20
CA ILE A 1126 -31.17 -2.05 -32.32
C ILE A 1126 -31.55 -0.62 -31.93
N GLU A 1127 -30.64 0.06 -31.21
CA GLU A 1127 -30.77 1.49 -30.96
C GLU A 1127 -30.29 2.26 -32.20
N LYS A 1128 -31.25 2.84 -32.92
CA LYS A 1128 -31.01 3.48 -34.21
C LYS A 1128 -30.32 4.84 -34.03
N PRO A 1129 -29.20 5.10 -34.73
CA PRO A 1129 -28.78 6.47 -35.02
C PRO A 1129 -29.95 7.24 -35.67
N SER A 1130 -30.19 8.49 -35.30
CA SER A 1130 -31.46 9.16 -35.58
C SER A 1130 -31.64 9.73 -36.99
N ALA A 1131 -30.71 9.58 -37.95
CA ALA A 1131 -30.73 10.28 -39.25
C ALA A 1131 -31.78 9.88 -40.33
N ARG A 1132 -32.02 10.79 -41.28
CA ARG A 1132 -32.68 10.50 -42.57
C ARG A 1132 -31.88 9.43 -43.32
N ILE A 1133 -32.58 8.41 -43.82
CA ILE A 1133 -32.07 7.36 -44.71
C ILE A 1133 -31.11 7.98 -45.75
N PRO A 1134 -29.82 7.57 -45.82
CA PRO A 1134 -28.95 7.95 -46.93
C PRO A 1134 -29.61 7.48 -48.22
N ASP A 1135 -29.80 8.39 -49.19
CA ASP A 1135 -30.55 8.14 -50.42
C ASP A 1135 -30.30 6.73 -50.98
N LYS A 1136 -31.36 5.90 -51.04
CA LYS A 1136 -31.32 4.50 -51.46
C LYS A 1136 -30.62 4.27 -52.82
N LYS A 1137 -30.47 5.30 -53.65
CA LYS A 1137 -29.77 5.24 -54.94
C LYS A 1137 -28.25 5.01 -54.83
N ASN A 1138 -27.59 5.46 -53.76
CA ASN A 1138 -26.16 5.15 -53.56
C ASN A 1138 -25.95 3.79 -52.88
N ILE A 1139 -26.96 3.28 -52.16
CA ILE A 1139 -26.94 1.95 -51.53
C ILE A 1139 -27.25 0.84 -52.55
N LEU A 1140 -28.04 1.12 -53.59
CA LEU A 1140 -28.42 0.16 -54.63
C LEU A 1140 -27.25 -0.28 -55.52
N ILE A 1141 -26.28 0.59 -55.80
CA ILE A 1141 -25.10 0.26 -56.62
C ILE A 1141 -24.20 -0.78 -55.92
N ILE A 1142 -24.22 -0.84 -54.58
CA ILE A 1142 -23.43 -1.79 -53.79
C ILE A 1142 -24.22 -3.10 -53.56
N ARG A 1143 -25.55 -3.04 -53.42
CA ARG A 1143 -26.40 -4.24 -53.30
C ARG A 1143 -26.44 -5.07 -54.57
N GLU A 1144 -26.54 -4.44 -55.75
CA GLU A 1144 -26.52 -5.15 -57.04
C GLU A 1144 -25.15 -5.78 -57.35
N TYR A 1145 -24.05 -5.24 -56.82
CA TYR A 1145 -22.70 -5.83 -56.92
C TYR A 1145 -22.47 -7.00 -55.95
N HIS A 1146 -23.05 -6.98 -54.75
CA HIS A 1146 -22.97 -8.07 -53.78
C HIS A 1146 -23.83 -9.28 -54.17
N GLU A 1147 -25.00 -9.08 -54.78
CA GLU A 1147 -25.79 -10.19 -55.33
C GLU A 1147 -25.10 -10.84 -56.55
N ALA A 1148 -24.44 -10.06 -57.42
CA ALA A 1148 -23.70 -10.59 -58.57
C ALA A 1148 -22.46 -11.42 -58.18
N SER A 1149 -21.74 -11.05 -57.11
CA SER A 1149 -20.57 -11.79 -56.62
C SER A 1149 -20.94 -13.06 -55.84
N SER A 1150 -22.09 -13.07 -55.17
CA SER A 1150 -22.62 -14.24 -54.46
C SER A 1150 -23.12 -15.33 -55.44
N ILE A 1151 -23.72 -14.91 -56.55
CA ILE A 1151 -24.24 -15.83 -57.59
C ILE A 1151 -23.09 -16.51 -58.35
N VAL A 1152 -22.02 -15.79 -58.67
CA VAL A 1152 -20.85 -16.35 -59.36
C VAL A 1152 -20.07 -17.34 -58.48
N PHE A 1153 -20.02 -17.12 -57.16
CA PHE A 1153 -19.32 -18.04 -56.24
C PHE A 1153 -20.12 -19.33 -55.97
N LEU A 1154 -21.45 -19.24 -55.89
CA LEU A 1154 -22.34 -20.39 -55.72
C LEU A 1154 -22.40 -21.29 -56.97
N GLU A 1155 -22.33 -20.72 -58.18
CA GLU A 1155 -22.22 -21.52 -59.43
C GLU A 1155 -20.85 -22.19 -59.58
N TYR A 1156 -19.78 -21.62 -59.01
CA TYR A 1156 -18.44 -22.20 -59.05
C TYR A 1156 -18.30 -23.38 -58.06
N GLU A 1157 -18.83 -23.26 -56.84
CA GLU A 1157 -18.86 -24.39 -55.88
C GLU A 1157 -19.74 -25.54 -56.35
N LYS A 1158 -20.88 -25.24 -56.97
CA LYS A 1158 -21.78 -26.27 -57.51
C LYS A 1158 -21.15 -27.04 -58.68
N ASN A 1159 -20.40 -26.36 -59.54
CA ASN A 1159 -19.67 -27.01 -60.65
C ASN A 1159 -18.41 -27.77 -60.19
N ALA A 1160 -17.77 -27.37 -59.08
CA ALA A 1160 -16.62 -28.07 -58.51
C ALA A 1160 -17.02 -29.34 -57.76
N LEU A 1161 -18.22 -29.38 -57.16
CA LEU A 1161 -18.75 -30.56 -56.47
C LEU A 1161 -19.31 -31.63 -57.42
N GLU A 1162 -19.70 -31.25 -58.65
CA GLU A 1162 -20.26 -32.19 -59.64
C GLU A 1162 -19.20 -32.93 -60.47
N LYS A 1163 -17.91 -32.55 -60.41
CA LYS A 1163 -16.82 -33.23 -61.15
C LYS A 1163 -15.76 -33.82 -60.21
N ASN A 1164 -16.03 -35.04 -59.76
CA ASN A 1164 -15.08 -35.91 -59.06
C ASN A 1164 -13.94 -36.39 -59.99
N SER A 1165 -12.95 -35.54 -60.28
CA SER A 1165 -11.67 -36.00 -60.82
C SER A 1165 -10.55 -35.02 -60.49
N PHE A 1166 -9.71 -35.38 -59.51
CA PHE A 1166 -8.40 -34.78 -59.31
C PHE A 1166 -7.42 -35.39 -60.32
N SER A 1167 -6.91 -34.59 -61.25
CA SER A 1167 -5.63 -34.87 -61.91
C SER A 1167 -4.84 -33.57 -62.04
N SER A 1168 -3.59 -33.62 -61.59
CA SER A 1168 -2.54 -32.64 -61.88
C SER A 1168 -2.31 -32.53 -63.38
N ASP A 1169 -1.93 -31.33 -63.83
CA ASP A 1169 -1.56 -30.94 -65.21
C ASP A 1169 -2.71 -30.49 -66.12
N ILE A 1170 -3.10 -29.20 -66.03
CA ILE A 1170 -3.65 -28.45 -67.17
C ILE A 1170 -3.16 -27.00 -67.12
N SER A 1171 -2.50 -26.59 -68.21
CA SER A 1171 -2.06 -25.22 -68.53
C SER A 1171 -3.24 -24.30 -68.90
N PHE A 1172 -3.20 -23.05 -68.44
CA PHE A 1172 -4.21 -22.04 -68.78
C PHE A 1172 -3.96 -21.44 -70.18
N PRO A 1173 -4.96 -21.42 -71.08
CA PRO A 1173 -4.98 -20.51 -72.21
C PRO A 1173 -5.54 -19.15 -71.75
N CYS A 1174 -4.77 -18.09 -72.03
CA CYS A 1174 -5.16 -16.70 -71.87
C CYS A 1174 -6.18 -16.31 -72.96
N PRO A 1175 -7.30 -15.62 -72.66
CA PRO A 1175 -8.06 -14.91 -73.67
C PRO A 1175 -7.45 -13.53 -73.89
N GLU A 1176 -6.72 -13.37 -75.00
CA GLU A 1176 -6.43 -12.06 -75.57
C GLU A 1176 -7.71 -11.43 -76.13
N SER A 1177 -8.03 -10.21 -75.70
CA SER A 1177 -8.15 -9.06 -76.61
C SER A 1177 -8.60 -7.78 -75.89
N GLY A 1178 -7.91 -6.68 -76.19
CA GLY A 1178 -8.60 -5.38 -76.33
C GLY A 1178 -8.28 -4.26 -75.34
N PHE A 1179 -7.02 -3.84 -75.29
CA PHE A 1179 -6.52 -2.52 -74.89
C PHE A 1179 -7.53 -1.34 -74.86
N LEU A 1180 -7.48 -0.53 -73.80
CA LEU A 1180 -7.30 0.93 -73.92
C LEU A 1180 -6.55 1.49 -72.70
N LYS A 1181 -5.28 1.84 -72.93
CA LYS A 1181 -4.47 2.72 -72.07
C LYS A 1181 -5.14 4.10 -71.98
N ALA A 1182 -5.21 4.67 -70.78
CA ALA A 1182 -5.17 6.11 -70.62
C ALA A 1182 -4.34 6.49 -69.37
N GLN A 1183 -3.24 7.18 -69.63
CA GLN A 1183 -2.29 7.76 -68.68
C GLN A 1183 -2.96 8.77 -67.75
N ALA A 1184 -2.37 8.91 -66.56
CA ALA A 1184 -2.58 10.02 -65.65
C ALA A 1184 -2.41 11.39 -66.32
N ARG A 1185 -3.34 12.32 -66.07
CA ARG A 1185 -3.09 13.78 -66.05
C ARG A 1185 -4.08 14.48 -65.12
N GLN A 1186 -3.52 15.25 -64.18
CA GLN A 1186 -4.21 16.21 -63.30
C GLN A 1186 -5.01 17.25 -64.10
N LYS A 1187 -6.22 17.59 -63.65
CA LYS A 1187 -6.67 18.97 -63.32
C LYS A 1187 -8.15 19.02 -62.94
N THR A 1188 -8.41 19.81 -61.92
CA THR A 1188 -9.67 20.30 -61.35
C THR A 1188 -10.68 20.78 -62.40
N PHE A 1189 -11.96 20.36 -62.31
CA PHE A 1189 -13.11 21.21 -62.62
C PHE A 1189 -14.42 20.68 -61.98
N ILE A 1190 -15.16 21.62 -61.40
CA ILE A 1190 -16.53 21.53 -60.90
C ILE A 1190 -17.49 21.57 -62.10
N MET A 1191 -18.44 20.64 -62.24
CA MET A 1191 -19.88 20.95 -62.38
C MET A 1191 -20.80 19.73 -62.58
N LEU A 1192 -21.96 19.88 -61.94
CA LEU A 1192 -23.26 19.22 -62.13
C LEU A 1192 -23.61 18.87 -63.59
N PHE A 1193 -24.29 17.73 -63.79
CA PHE A 1193 -25.26 17.59 -64.88
C PHE A 1193 -26.50 16.78 -64.48
N SER A 1194 -27.67 17.39 -64.74
CA SER A 1194 -28.97 16.72 -64.80
C SER A 1194 -29.17 16.12 -66.20
N LEU A 1195 -29.84 14.96 -66.27
CA LEU A 1195 -30.14 14.25 -67.50
C LEU A 1195 -31.42 14.78 -68.17
N LYS A 1196 -31.36 15.12 -69.46
CA LYS A 1196 -32.51 14.99 -70.37
C LYS A 1196 -32.04 14.72 -71.81
N ASN A 1197 -32.51 13.60 -72.37
CA ASN A 1197 -32.50 13.22 -73.80
C ASN A 1197 -31.15 12.99 -74.51
N ASN A 1198 -30.41 11.96 -74.08
CA ASN A 1198 -29.52 11.09 -74.90
C ASN A 1198 -28.93 11.64 -76.21
N LYS A 1199 -27.82 12.43 -76.15
CA LYS A 1199 -26.65 12.42 -77.08
C LYS A 1199 -25.66 13.57 -76.78
N PRO A 1200 -24.32 13.37 -76.82
CA PRO A 1200 -23.33 14.44 -76.62
C PRO A 1200 -22.73 15.00 -77.93
N VAL A 1201 -22.56 16.33 -78.01
CA VAL A 1201 -21.77 17.07 -79.03
C VAL A 1201 -20.88 18.10 -78.31
N LEU A 1202 -19.65 18.28 -78.79
CA LEU A 1202 -18.52 18.97 -78.12
C LEU A 1202 -18.16 20.29 -78.85
N GLN A 1203 -17.99 21.43 -78.16
CA GLN A 1203 -17.21 22.59 -78.65
C GLN A 1203 -16.84 23.66 -77.56
N LYS A 1204 -15.58 23.57 -77.07
CA LYS A 1204 -14.46 24.57 -77.02
C LYS A 1204 -14.65 26.10 -76.67
N LYS A 1205 -13.79 26.58 -75.71
CA LYS A 1205 -12.87 27.80 -75.68
C LYS A 1205 -13.09 28.88 -74.58
N PHE A 1206 -12.15 29.67 -73.98
CA PHE A 1206 -10.65 29.86 -73.91
C PHE A 1206 -10.24 30.86 -72.73
N PHE A 1207 -9.09 30.61 -72.04
CA PHE A 1207 -7.92 31.44 -71.54
C PHE A 1207 -7.89 32.88 -70.90
N LEU A 1208 -7.01 33.09 -69.87
CA LEU A 1208 -5.66 33.81 -69.80
C LEU A 1208 -5.34 34.84 -68.65
N ASN A 1209 -4.01 34.89 -68.32
CA ASN A 1209 -3.09 35.94 -67.78
C ASN A 1209 -2.68 35.95 -66.27
N LYS A 1210 -1.44 36.25 -65.83
CA LYS A 1210 -0.10 36.50 -66.44
C LYS A 1210 0.99 36.56 -65.34
N ASP A 1211 2.24 36.29 -65.73
CA ASP A 1211 3.54 36.62 -65.10
C ASP A 1211 4.29 35.60 -64.19
N GLN A 1212 5.48 35.28 -64.70
CA GLN A 1212 6.67 34.60 -64.16
C GLN A 1212 6.73 33.05 -64.17
N SER A 1213 7.81 32.60 -64.80
CA SER A 1213 8.04 31.30 -65.42
C SER A 1213 8.96 30.41 -64.58
N THR A 1214 8.38 29.51 -63.79
CA THR A 1214 9.01 28.24 -63.38
C THR A 1214 7.93 27.27 -62.91
N ILE A 1215 7.76 26.13 -63.58
CA ILE A 1215 6.85 25.06 -63.16
C ILE A 1215 7.69 24.00 -62.45
N LEU A 1216 7.60 23.95 -61.12
CA LEU A 1216 8.10 22.86 -60.30
C LEU A 1216 7.08 21.70 -60.34
N PHE A 1217 7.51 20.54 -60.84
CA PHE A 1217 6.83 19.27 -60.62
C PHE A 1217 7.27 18.72 -59.25
N SER A 1218 6.34 18.60 -58.29
CA SER A 1218 6.59 17.83 -57.06
C SER A 1218 5.93 16.45 -57.17
N PHE A 1219 6.74 15.41 -57.33
CA PHE A 1219 6.35 14.03 -57.07
C PHE A 1219 6.45 13.76 -55.55
N PRO A 1220 5.53 13.01 -54.94
CA PRO A 1220 5.70 12.55 -53.57
C PRO A 1220 6.64 11.33 -53.57
N ILE A 1221 7.84 11.49 -53.04
CA ILE A 1221 8.73 10.38 -52.63
C ILE A 1221 9.03 10.58 -51.12
N PRO A 1222 9.18 9.50 -50.33
CA PRO A 1222 9.19 9.55 -48.86
C PRO A 1222 10.38 10.34 -48.31
N ARG A 1223 10.13 11.07 -47.21
CA ARG A 1223 11.15 11.83 -46.47
C ARG A 1223 12.22 10.92 -45.90
N GLU A 1224 13.47 11.06 -46.36
CA GLU A 1224 14.63 11.20 -45.46
C GLU A 1224 15.60 12.25 -46.07
N GLN A 1225 15.84 13.32 -45.30
CA GLN A 1225 16.86 14.37 -45.46
C GLN A 1225 16.87 15.21 -46.76
N THR A 1226 16.20 16.37 -46.73
CA THR A 1226 16.35 17.44 -47.72
C THR A 1226 17.17 18.59 -47.10
N HIS A 1227 18.45 18.68 -47.45
CA HIS A 1227 19.18 19.95 -47.40
C HIS A 1227 19.01 20.64 -48.75
N ILE A 1228 18.50 21.87 -48.74
CA ILE A 1228 18.39 22.71 -49.94
C ILE A 1228 19.76 23.38 -50.14
N LEU A 1229 20.49 22.96 -51.17
CA LEU A 1229 21.66 23.68 -51.67
C LEU A 1229 21.39 24.04 -53.15
N LEU A 1230 21.23 25.33 -53.39
CA LEU A 1230 21.21 25.95 -54.71
C LEU A 1230 22.65 26.06 -55.20
N LEU A 1231 23.01 25.37 -56.27
CA LEU A 1231 24.24 25.64 -57.02
C LEU A 1231 23.93 25.70 -58.53
N SER A 1232 24.43 26.77 -59.14
CA SER A 1232 24.33 27.13 -60.55
C SER A 1232 25.23 26.28 -61.43
N GLU A 1233 24.91 26.25 -62.72
CA GLU A 1233 25.62 25.58 -63.81
C GLU A 1233 27.13 25.91 -63.81
N GLU A 1234 27.96 24.89 -63.60
CA GLU A 1234 29.23 24.64 -64.32
C GLU A 1234 29.79 23.24 -63.93
N GLU A 1235 30.49 22.60 -64.86
CA GLU A 1235 30.85 21.17 -64.89
C GLU A 1235 31.71 20.72 -63.70
N CYS A 1236 31.30 19.66 -63.00
CA CYS A 1236 32.13 18.92 -62.05
C CYS A 1236 31.90 17.41 -62.23
N THR A 1237 32.95 16.65 -62.50
CA THR A 1237 32.87 15.20 -62.74
C THR A 1237 32.90 14.40 -61.43
N ALA A 1238 32.37 13.18 -61.47
CA ALA A 1238 32.14 12.33 -60.29
C ALA A 1238 33.42 11.92 -59.51
N GLU A 1239 34.62 12.17 -60.04
CA GLU A 1239 35.90 11.89 -59.35
C GLU A 1239 36.28 12.92 -58.29
N ASP A 1240 35.84 14.18 -58.43
CA ASP A 1240 36.19 15.24 -57.47
C ASP A 1240 35.34 15.16 -56.19
N TRP A 1241 34.09 14.66 -56.31
CA TRP A 1241 33.22 14.40 -55.14
C TRP A 1241 33.70 13.23 -54.26
N LEU A 1242 34.34 12.22 -54.87
CA LEU A 1242 34.85 11.04 -54.19
C LEU A 1242 36.15 11.29 -53.41
N LYS A 1243 36.93 12.32 -53.77
CA LYS A 1243 38.20 12.66 -53.08
C LYS A 1243 38.00 13.43 -51.78
N GLU A 1244 36.93 14.21 -51.63
CA GLU A 1244 36.71 15.00 -50.40
C GLU A 1244 35.99 14.23 -49.27
N ASN A 1245 35.33 13.11 -49.56
CA ASN A 1245 34.45 12.43 -48.59
C ASN A 1245 34.92 11.05 -48.11
N LEU A 1246 36.18 10.68 -48.35
CA LEU A 1246 36.73 9.36 -48.00
C LEU A 1246 37.82 9.43 -46.92
N HIS A 1247 37.43 9.73 -45.67
CA HIS A 1247 38.23 9.32 -44.50
C HIS A 1247 37.38 8.88 -43.29
N ARG A 1248 37.09 7.56 -43.29
CA ARG A 1248 37.26 6.53 -42.22
C ARG A 1248 36.63 6.75 -40.82
N GLY A 1249 35.94 5.76 -40.22
CA GLY A 1249 35.67 4.40 -40.67
C GLY A 1249 35.00 3.49 -39.62
N TYR A 1250 34.39 2.41 -40.10
CA TYR A 1250 34.19 1.15 -39.37
C TYR A 1250 34.97 0.06 -40.12
N VAL A 1251 35.70 -0.78 -39.38
CA VAL A 1251 36.38 -1.98 -39.88
C VAL A 1251 35.50 -3.18 -39.55
N PHE A 1252 35.29 -4.07 -40.52
CA PHE A 1252 34.82 -5.43 -40.29
C PHE A 1252 36.02 -6.37 -40.40
N GLU A 1253 36.19 -7.25 -39.43
CA GLU A 1253 37.04 -8.44 -39.56
C GLU A 1253 36.33 -9.68 -39.02
N GLU A 1254 36.69 -10.81 -39.62
CA GLU A 1254 36.02 -12.10 -39.59
C GLU A 1254 36.01 -12.79 -38.20
N ASN A 1255 34.93 -13.51 -37.90
CA ASN A 1255 34.84 -14.57 -36.89
C ASN A 1255 35.28 -14.24 -35.44
N LYS A 1256 34.42 -13.53 -34.68
CA LYS A 1256 34.06 -13.80 -33.25
C LYS A 1256 33.15 -12.69 -32.68
N ALA A 1257 32.25 -13.07 -31.77
CA ALA A 1257 31.36 -12.16 -31.03
C ALA A 1257 31.95 -11.75 -29.67
N TYR A 1258 31.62 -10.54 -29.17
CA TYR A 1258 31.06 -10.20 -27.82
C TYR A 1258 31.08 -8.66 -27.55
N PRO A 1259 30.31 -8.13 -26.56
CA PRO A 1259 29.66 -6.81 -26.57
C PRO A 1259 30.33 -5.78 -25.65
N TYR A 1260 30.14 -4.46 -25.85
CA TYR A 1260 30.17 -3.47 -24.76
C TYR A 1260 29.52 -2.12 -25.09
N PHE A 1261 28.79 -1.59 -24.09
CA PHE A 1261 28.25 -0.24 -23.91
C PHE A 1261 29.32 0.68 -23.28
N TRP A 1262 29.38 1.99 -23.64
CA TRP A 1262 29.19 3.13 -22.71
C TRP A 1262 29.31 4.53 -23.37
N ILE A 1263 28.24 5.34 -23.20
CA ILE A 1263 28.16 6.71 -22.62
C ILE A 1263 29.44 7.57 -22.59
N ARG A 1264 29.41 8.82 -23.13
CA ARG A 1264 29.32 10.11 -22.37
C ARG A 1264 29.44 11.38 -23.25
N ASN A 1265 28.58 12.36 -22.95
CA ASN A 1265 28.66 13.84 -23.07
C ASN A 1265 29.58 14.51 -24.12
N GLN A 1266 29.02 15.47 -24.87
CA GLN A 1266 29.21 16.91 -24.60
C GLN A 1266 28.20 17.79 -25.36
N ASN A 1267 27.65 18.76 -24.60
CA ASN A 1267 26.75 19.89 -24.88
C ASN A 1267 25.27 19.63 -25.15
#